data_AF-W9C8Z3-F1
#
_entry.id   AF-W9C8Z3-F1
#
_cell.length_a   1.000
_cell.length_b   1.000
_cell.length_c   1.000
_cell.angle_alpha   90.00
_cell.angle_beta   90.00
_cell.angle_gamma   90.00
#
_symmetry.space_group_name_H-M   'P 1'
#
loop_
_entity.id
_entity.type
_entity.pdbx_description
1 polymer ?
#
loop_
_entity_poly.entity_id
_entity_poly.type
_entity_poly.pdbx_seq_one_letter_code
_entity_poly.pdbx_strand_id
1 'polypeptide(L)'
;MSEKILDDISHRRFNPLRGTWLLVSPHRTKRPWQGQQESASKITLPEYDPACYLCPGNTRAQGDSNPQYKDTFVFVNDYSAVKEVQAEYAQDGDSKDLSNILLRAEPVTGKCYVLTFSPSHNLTLADLTPAQILPVIQTWTEIYAAHLSPSSPLASVALPTALAPSGHNIAAPNQQYKWMQIFENKGAAMGCSNPHPHGQIWTTTGLPEEPASELVNLLKYRQENSGRHLLEDYVKLEMEKEERIVFQNESFLAVCPWWATWPFEVMIVSKTHKRGLVDLNDEEKLGFAEAVAEVTRRYDNLFETSFPYSSGIHQAPLEGTEEEINASYLHMHFYPPLLRSSTVRKFLVGYELMAEPQRDITPEQAAAKLRDCGGELQHHSSCHISNSKGTLTYISRQFDHPAISPSLPPILVLLLELRQLFARSERVKGIDFHPVEPWILTTLYSGHVYIWSYETQAIVKTFELTDVPVRAGRFIARKNWIVCGSDDFQLRVYNYNTSEKITTFEAHPDYIRAIVVHPTQPFVLTASDDMTIKLWDWDKGWKCVQVFEGHSHYVMGLAINPKDTNTFASACLDRTVKIWSLGSSTANFTLEAHETKGVNHVDYYPQSDKPYLLTTSDDRTVKIWDYTTKSLIATLEGHTSNVSFACYHPELPVIISGSEDGTVKIWHANTYRLEQSLNYGLERAWCVGYQRGKQGVAVGFDEGAVVVKMGREEPAVSMDNSGKLIWARHSEVVSSIIKGGDALVKDNEPISLPTKDLGTCEVYPQTLLHSPNGRFVSVCGDGEFIIYTALAWRNKAFGSALDFVWGSKDNSNDYAIRESPTSVKIFKNFVEKSGGLDVGFQAEGLTGGVLLGVRGQGGISFFDWQSGGLVRRIEVEPTEVYWSENGELVAIACEDTFYVLRFSRENYIAALNAGEVDDDGVEAAFEVVTDINETVRTGEWVGDCFIYTNSTNRLNYLVGDQTYTISHFDQPMYLLGYIQRDSRIYLADKDVTVTSFALSLAVVEYQTLVLRDDMDTAAEILDTIPGDQLNKIARFLEGQGHKELALEVATDSEHKFELALALGHLPIALELAREADVEHKWKTVGDAALAGWDVALAAECFTNAKDLGSLLLLHSSTGDREGLKALSAQASDAGAHNVAFTCLWQLGDVDGCIELLIKTGRAAEAVLFSQTYKPSITVKTVHAWKAQLENDKKGRVAKTVGVPGEDEELFPEWEEYLRLEQGGENLIDVNGDGDGHDKINGDGPDPDAEAVEEGSLETKDEDEDDEEESEE
;
A
#
# COMPACT_ATOMS: atom_id res chain seq x y z
N MET A 1 -3.96 -40.74 -3.34
CA MET A 1 -3.15 -40.53 -4.57
C MET A 1 -3.82 -39.59 -5.59
N SER A 2 -5.09 -39.24 -5.41
CA SER A 2 -5.90 -38.42 -6.33
C SER A 2 -5.46 -36.95 -6.46
N GLU A 3 -5.03 -36.29 -5.38
CA GLU A 3 -4.71 -34.85 -5.38
C GLU A 3 -3.63 -34.47 -6.41
N LYS A 4 -2.55 -35.26 -6.54
CA LYS A 4 -1.47 -35.01 -7.51
C LYS A 4 -1.92 -35.05 -8.98
N ILE A 5 -3.08 -35.62 -9.28
CA ILE A 5 -3.65 -35.61 -10.64
C ILE A 5 -4.25 -34.23 -10.95
N LEU A 6 -4.84 -33.57 -9.95
CA LEU A 6 -5.45 -32.24 -10.12
C LEU A 6 -4.43 -31.18 -10.52
N ASP A 7 -3.15 -31.33 -10.15
CA ASP A 7 -2.04 -30.45 -10.53
C ASP A 7 -1.68 -30.52 -12.04
N ASP A 8 -2.23 -31.48 -12.78
CA ASP A 8 -1.92 -31.73 -14.20
C ASP A 8 -3.13 -31.71 -15.15
N ILE A 9 -4.36 -31.75 -14.62
CA ILE A 9 -5.61 -31.81 -15.40
C ILE A 9 -6.48 -30.55 -15.26
N SER A 10 -7.29 -30.28 -16.28
CA SER A 10 -8.32 -29.23 -16.23
C SER A 10 -9.51 -29.74 -15.43
N HIS A 11 -9.93 -28.98 -14.42
CA HIS A 11 -10.99 -29.36 -13.50
C HIS A 11 -11.74 -28.15 -12.95
N ARG A 12 -12.96 -28.33 -12.45
CA ARG A 12 -13.69 -27.32 -11.68
C ARG A 12 -13.68 -27.69 -10.20
N ARG A 13 -13.59 -26.69 -9.33
CA ARG A 13 -13.73 -26.83 -7.87
C ARG A 13 -14.98 -26.11 -7.39
N PHE A 14 -15.75 -26.74 -6.51
CA PHE A 14 -16.95 -26.14 -5.94
C PHE A 14 -16.59 -25.12 -4.85
N ASN A 15 -17.30 -24.00 -4.81
CA ASN A 15 -17.23 -23.01 -3.75
C ASN A 15 -18.51 -23.09 -2.89
N PRO A 16 -18.48 -23.77 -1.73
CA PRO A 16 -19.68 -23.97 -0.91
C PRO A 16 -20.23 -22.67 -0.30
N LEU A 17 -19.44 -21.60 -0.20
CA LEU A 17 -19.90 -20.31 0.35
C LEU A 17 -20.80 -19.53 -0.62
N ARG A 18 -20.68 -19.77 -1.92
CA ARG A 18 -21.45 -19.07 -2.96
C ARG A 18 -22.32 -20.01 -3.80
N GLY A 19 -22.12 -21.33 -3.70
CA GLY A 19 -22.77 -22.34 -4.55
C GLY A 19 -22.24 -22.38 -5.98
N THR A 20 -21.08 -21.78 -6.24
CA THR A 20 -20.51 -21.54 -7.58
C THR A 20 -19.32 -22.45 -7.89
N TRP A 21 -18.85 -22.51 -9.14
CA TRP A 21 -17.72 -23.36 -9.53
C TRP A 21 -16.57 -22.60 -10.21
N LEU A 22 -15.36 -22.75 -9.68
CA LEU A 22 -14.12 -22.20 -10.24
C LEU A 22 -13.48 -23.17 -11.24
N LEU A 23 -13.20 -22.73 -12.48
CA LEU A 23 -12.38 -23.48 -13.44
C LEU A 23 -10.89 -23.31 -13.13
N VAL A 24 -10.17 -24.43 -13.01
CA VAL A 24 -8.74 -24.50 -12.73
C VAL A 24 -8.03 -25.24 -13.87
N SER A 25 -6.98 -24.63 -14.43
CA SER A 25 -6.19 -25.18 -15.54
C SER A 25 -4.68 -25.21 -15.24
N PRO A 26 -4.21 -26.01 -14.25
CA PRO A 26 -2.83 -25.91 -13.75
C PRO A 26 -1.75 -26.15 -14.79
N HIS A 27 -2.00 -26.99 -15.80
CA HIS A 27 -1.05 -27.24 -16.89
C HIS A 27 -0.64 -25.96 -17.67
N ARG A 28 -1.38 -24.85 -17.53
CA ARG A 28 -1.02 -23.55 -18.13
C ARG A 28 0.19 -22.89 -17.46
N THR A 29 0.53 -23.23 -16.21
CA THR A 29 1.74 -22.70 -15.53
C THR A 29 3.03 -23.20 -16.14
N LYS A 30 2.98 -24.33 -16.87
CA LYS A 30 4.10 -24.90 -17.63
C LYS A 30 4.40 -24.16 -18.95
N ARG A 31 3.68 -23.07 -19.24
CA ARG A 31 4.00 -22.14 -20.33
C ARG A 31 5.11 -21.19 -19.83
N PRO A 32 6.19 -20.96 -20.59
CA PRO A 32 7.19 -19.96 -20.22
C PRO A 32 6.50 -18.59 -20.07
N TRP A 33 6.47 -18.09 -18.84
CA TRP A 33 5.70 -16.92 -18.47
C TRP A 33 6.52 -15.66 -18.71
N GLN A 34 6.46 -15.13 -19.93
CA GLN A 34 6.98 -13.79 -20.20
C GLN A 34 6.10 -12.76 -19.51
N GLY A 35 6.48 -12.38 -18.29
CA GLY A 35 5.88 -11.28 -17.55
C GLY A 35 5.94 -10.00 -18.38
N GLN A 36 4.77 -9.40 -18.61
CA GLN A 36 4.65 -8.28 -19.55
C GLN A 36 4.88 -6.95 -18.84
N GLN A 37 6.06 -6.36 -18.99
CA GLN A 37 6.27 -4.94 -18.72
C GLN A 37 5.42 -4.10 -19.71
N GLU A 38 4.59 -3.19 -19.20
CA GLU A 38 3.78 -2.30 -20.04
C GLU A 38 4.63 -1.13 -20.56
N SER A 39 4.79 -1.04 -21.88
CA SER A 39 5.27 0.17 -22.55
C SER A 39 4.13 0.83 -23.33
N ALA A 40 4.14 2.17 -23.40
CA ALA A 40 3.10 2.93 -24.10
C ALA A 40 2.94 2.45 -25.56
N SER A 41 1.70 2.16 -25.94
CA SER A 41 1.36 1.56 -27.23
C SER A 41 1.81 2.44 -28.41
N LYS A 42 2.50 1.83 -29.38
CA LYS A 42 2.90 2.50 -30.62
C LYS A 42 1.65 2.86 -31.43
N ILE A 43 1.58 4.12 -31.87
CA ILE A 43 0.40 4.72 -32.53
C ILE A 43 0.17 4.16 -33.95
N THR A 44 1.12 3.41 -34.52
CA THR A 44 0.97 2.73 -35.82
C THR A 44 1.55 1.32 -35.81
N LEU A 45 0.69 0.34 -36.09
CA LEU A 45 1.06 -1.06 -36.36
C LEU A 45 1.31 -1.27 -37.87
N PRO A 46 2.22 -2.17 -38.27
CA PRO A 46 2.41 -2.54 -39.67
C PRO A 46 1.26 -3.44 -40.18
N GLU A 47 0.98 -3.40 -41.48
CA GLU A 47 -0.02 -4.28 -42.11
C GLU A 47 0.34 -5.78 -41.99
N TYR A 48 1.63 -6.08 -41.92
CA TYR A 48 2.19 -7.42 -41.71
C TYR A 48 3.41 -7.33 -40.80
N ASP A 49 3.47 -8.18 -39.78
CA ASP A 49 4.63 -8.31 -38.89
C ASP A 49 5.25 -9.71 -39.02
N PRO A 50 6.51 -9.87 -39.47
CA PRO A 50 7.19 -11.17 -39.54
C PRO A 50 7.46 -11.81 -38.17
N ALA A 51 7.37 -11.07 -37.06
CA ALA A 51 7.48 -11.60 -35.70
C ALA A 51 6.13 -12.07 -35.12
N CYS A 52 5.00 -11.66 -35.71
CA CYS A 52 3.67 -12.02 -35.23
C CYS A 52 3.31 -13.47 -35.59
N TYR A 53 3.22 -14.34 -34.59
CA TYR A 53 2.87 -15.76 -34.74
C TYR A 53 1.42 -16.03 -35.24
N LEU A 54 0.60 -14.98 -35.43
CA LEU A 54 -0.76 -15.07 -36.00
C LEU A 54 -0.84 -14.62 -37.47
N CYS A 55 0.19 -13.94 -38.01
CA CYS A 55 0.17 -13.48 -39.40
C CYS A 55 0.23 -14.66 -40.41
N PRO A 56 -0.28 -14.49 -41.64
CA PRO A 56 -0.23 -15.49 -42.69
C PRO A 56 1.20 -15.96 -43.00
N GLY A 57 1.45 -17.27 -43.05
CA GLY A 57 2.78 -17.82 -43.35
C GLY A 57 3.82 -17.80 -42.22
N ASN A 58 3.58 -17.11 -41.11
CA ASN A 58 4.51 -17.09 -39.98
C ASN A 58 4.42 -18.38 -39.14
N THR A 59 5.44 -18.63 -38.32
CA THR A 59 5.51 -19.77 -37.41
C THR A 59 4.78 -19.48 -36.10
N ARG A 60 3.94 -20.43 -35.66
CA ARG A 60 3.21 -20.44 -34.40
C ARG A 60 4.12 -20.77 -33.21
N ALA A 61 3.59 -20.57 -32.00
CA ALA A 61 4.37 -20.67 -30.77
C ALA A 61 4.77 -22.12 -30.39
N GLN A 62 4.17 -23.14 -31.00
CA GLN A 62 4.66 -24.54 -30.94
C GLN A 62 5.45 -25.01 -32.18
N GLY A 63 5.75 -24.13 -33.13
CA GLY A 63 6.62 -24.42 -34.28
C GLY A 63 5.91 -24.79 -35.58
N ASP A 64 4.59 -24.98 -35.59
CA ASP A 64 3.79 -25.12 -36.81
C ASP A 64 3.74 -23.82 -37.63
N SER A 65 3.74 -23.86 -38.95
CA SER A 65 3.52 -22.66 -39.77
C SER A 65 2.03 -22.41 -40.05
N ASN A 66 1.62 -21.14 -40.03
CA ASN A 66 0.30 -20.72 -40.52
C ASN A 66 0.22 -20.83 -42.04
N PRO A 67 -0.95 -21.17 -42.61
CA PRO A 67 -1.16 -21.09 -44.05
C PRO A 67 -1.11 -19.63 -44.52
N GLN A 68 -0.93 -19.44 -45.84
CA GLN A 68 -1.11 -18.14 -46.50
C GLN A 68 -2.61 -17.86 -46.68
N TYR A 69 -3.30 -17.58 -45.57
CA TYR A 69 -4.73 -17.29 -45.52
C TYR A 69 -5.04 -15.86 -45.98
N LYS A 70 -6.26 -15.63 -46.48
CA LYS A 70 -6.69 -14.34 -47.08
C LYS A 70 -7.88 -13.68 -46.37
N ASP A 71 -8.59 -14.44 -45.56
CA ASP A 71 -9.80 -14.04 -44.85
C ASP A 71 -9.67 -14.49 -43.39
N THR A 72 -10.76 -14.83 -42.70
CA THR A 72 -10.74 -15.39 -41.34
C THR A 72 -10.01 -16.75 -41.30
N PHE A 73 -9.20 -17.03 -40.27
CA PHE A 73 -8.51 -18.32 -40.10
C PHE A 73 -8.65 -18.88 -38.68
N VAL A 74 -9.04 -20.15 -38.56
CA VAL A 74 -9.16 -20.87 -37.28
C VAL A 74 -8.17 -22.03 -37.16
N PHE A 75 -7.59 -22.17 -35.97
CA PHE A 75 -6.76 -23.32 -35.58
C PHE A 75 -6.98 -23.67 -34.09
N VAL A 76 -6.55 -24.86 -33.68
CA VAL A 76 -6.60 -25.29 -32.26
C VAL A 76 -5.49 -24.56 -31.50
N ASN A 77 -5.80 -24.02 -30.32
CA ASN A 77 -4.88 -23.21 -29.53
C ASN A 77 -3.69 -24.06 -29.04
N ASP A 78 -2.47 -23.72 -29.48
CA ASP A 78 -1.19 -24.29 -29.04
C ASP A 78 -1.14 -24.47 -27.50
N TYR A 79 -1.63 -23.48 -26.74
CA TYR A 79 -1.68 -23.49 -25.27
C TYR A 79 -3.12 -23.56 -24.75
N SER A 80 -3.90 -24.53 -25.25
CA SER A 80 -5.30 -24.78 -24.86
C SER A 80 -5.52 -24.81 -23.35
N ALA A 81 -6.49 -24.05 -22.86
CA ALA A 81 -6.83 -23.95 -21.44
C ALA A 81 -7.61 -25.17 -20.91
N VAL A 82 -8.21 -25.94 -21.80
CA VAL A 82 -8.85 -27.23 -21.52
C VAL A 82 -8.37 -28.23 -22.58
N LYS A 83 -8.12 -29.49 -22.20
CA LYS A 83 -7.62 -30.53 -23.11
C LYS A 83 -8.73 -31.48 -23.56
N GLU A 84 -8.57 -32.06 -24.75
CA GLU A 84 -9.53 -33.05 -25.28
C GLU A 84 -9.38 -34.44 -24.66
N VAL A 85 -8.17 -34.73 -24.15
CA VAL A 85 -7.80 -35.97 -23.46
C VAL A 85 -6.94 -35.59 -22.26
N GLN A 86 -7.27 -36.10 -21.09
CA GLN A 86 -6.52 -35.97 -19.85
C GLN A 86 -6.68 -37.23 -19.00
N ALA A 87 -5.95 -37.34 -17.88
CA ALA A 87 -6.12 -38.46 -16.95
C ALA A 87 -7.53 -38.46 -16.34
N GLU A 88 -8.11 -39.64 -16.15
CA GLU A 88 -9.36 -39.79 -15.42
C GLU A 88 -9.15 -39.40 -13.95
N TYR A 89 -10.11 -38.68 -13.39
CA TYR A 89 -10.18 -38.35 -11.97
C TYR A 89 -11.58 -38.70 -11.47
N ALA A 90 -11.63 -39.56 -10.46
CA ALA A 90 -12.80 -39.82 -9.66
C ALA A 90 -12.48 -39.43 -8.22
N GLN A 91 -13.50 -38.97 -7.50
CA GLN A 91 -13.40 -38.62 -6.09
C GLN A 91 -13.67 -39.89 -5.26
N ASP A 92 -12.61 -40.45 -4.67
CA ASP A 92 -12.68 -41.68 -3.86
C ASP A 92 -13.17 -41.38 -2.43
N GLY A 93 -14.21 -42.08 -1.97
CA GLY A 93 -14.72 -42.02 -0.60
C GLY A 93 -16.24 -42.27 -0.52
N ASP A 94 -16.81 -42.29 0.68
CA ASP A 94 -18.28 -42.33 0.83
C ASP A 94 -18.86 -40.94 0.50
N SER A 95 -20.06 -40.92 -0.07
CA SER A 95 -20.84 -39.71 -0.37
C SER A 95 -21.19 -38.85 0.85
N LYS A 96 -21.12 -39.42 2.06
CA LYS A 96 -21.33 -38.72 3.33
C LYS A 96 -20.06 -38.07 3.92
N ASP A 97 -18.87 -38.49 3.49
CA ASP A 97 -17.58 -38.00 4.02
C ASP A 97 -17.51 -36.47 3.92
N LEU A 98 -17.20 -35.81 5.04
CA LEU A 98 -17.00 -34.36 5.10
C LEU A 98 -16.08 -33.81 3.99
N SER A 99 -15.05 -34.58 3.59
CA SER A 99 -14.16 -34.24 2.47
C SER A 99 -14.91 -34.19 1.13
N ASN A 100 -15.82 -35.14 0.90
CA ASN A 100 -16.63 -35.23 -0.32
C ASN A 100 -17.81 -34.23 -0.33
N ILE A 101 -18.23 -33.76 0.84
CA ILE A 101 -19.20 -32.66 0.97
C ILE A 101 -18.53 -31.32 0.63
N LEU A 102 -17.35 -31.03 1.19
CA LEU A 102 -16.71 -29.71 1.11
C LEU A 102 -15.73 -29.53 -0.06
N LEU A 103 -14.93 -30.55 -0.39
CA LEU A 103 -13.81 -30.47 -1.33
C LEU A 103 -14.15 -31.12 -2.68
N ARG A 104 -15.29 -30.73 -3.26
CA ARG A 104 -15.79 -31.29 -4.53
C ARG A 104 -15.01 -30.78 -5.74
N ALA A 105 -14.49 -31.71 -6.55
CA ALA A 105 -13.81 -31.41 -7.79
C ALA A 105 -14.34 -32.28 -8.96
N GLU A 106 -14.60 -31.64 -10.10
CA GLU A 106 -15.11 -32.31 -11.31
C GLU A 106 -14.14 -32.12 -12.50
N PRO A 107 -13.71 -33.19 -13.20
CA PRO A 107 -12.83 -33.06 -14.35
C PRO A 107 -13.56 -32.39 -15.53
N VAL A 108 -12.90 -31.46 -16.22
CA VAL A 108 -13.45 -30.77 -17.40
C VAL A 108 -12.54 -30.97 -18.60
N THR A 109 -13.15 -31.38 -19.72
CA THR A 109 -12.47 -31.63 -21.00
C THR A 109 -13.13 -30.82 -22.12
N GLY A 110 -12.42 -30.61 -23.22
CA GLY A 110 -12.81 -29.60 -24.20
C GLY A 110 -11.79 -29.30 -25.28
N LYS A 111 -12.12 -28.36 -26.17
CA LYS A 111 -11.26 -27.84 -27.24
C LYS A 111 -11.22 -26.31 -27.19
N CYS A 112 -10.02 -25.74 -27.21
CA CYS A 112 -9.82 -24.30 -27.38
C CYS A 112 -9.36 -24.01 -28.81
N TYR A 113 -10.01 -23.07 -29.48
CA TYR A 113 -9.62 -22.56 -30.79
C TYR A 113 -9.18 -21.10 -30.71
N VAL A 114 -8.27 -20.70 -31.59
CA VAL A 114 -7.93 -19.30 -31.88
C VAL A 114 -8.46 -18.98 -33.27
N LEU A 115 -9.14 -17.84 -33.40
CA LEU A 115 -9.74 -17.34 -34.64
C LEU A 115 -9.12 -15.98 -34.97
N THR A 116 -8.32 -15.87 -36.03
CA THR A 116 -7.87 -14.56 -36.54
C THR A 116 -8.95 -13.97 -37.43
N PHE A 117 -9.32 -12.70 -37.18
CA PHE A 117 -10.42 -12.06 -37.89
C PHE A 117 -10.01 -11.57 -39.29
N SER A 118 -8.73 -11.19 -39.45
CA SER A 118 -8.17 -10.58 -40.66
C SER A 118 -6.72 -11.06 -40.90
N PRO A 119 -6.24 -11.13 -42.15
CA PRO A 119 -4.81 -11.32 -42.44
C PRO A 119 -3.95 -10.10 -42.08
N SER A 120 -4.53 -8.89 -42.09
CA SER A 120 -3.81 -7.65 -41.81
C SER A 120 -3.66 -7.43 -40.30
N HIS A 121 -2.41 -7.21 -39.87
CA HIS A 121 -2.01 -7.12 -38.47
C HIS A 121 -2.43 -5.81 -37.77
N ASN A 122 -2.67 -4.76 -38.54
CA ASN A 122 -3.00 -3.41 -38.07
C ASN A 122 -4.49 -3.08 -37.99
N LEU A 123 -5.39 -4.02 -38.30
CA LEU A 123 -6.84 -3.81 -38.26
C LEU A 123 -7.44 -4.36 -36.97
N THR A 124 -8.55 -3.78 -36.52
CA THR A 124 -9.36 -4.26 -35.40
C THR A 124 -10.83 -4.41 -35.83
N LEU A 125 -11.71 -4.97 -34.99
CA LEU A 125 -13.15 -5.06 -35.33
C LEU A 125 -13.80 -3.69 -35.61
N ALA A 126 -13.26 -2.58 -35.05
CA ALA A 126 -13.76 -1.23 -35.33
C ALA A 126 -13.46 -0.77 -36.77
N ASP A 127 -12.33 -1.23 -37.33
CA ASP A 127 -11.83 -0.90 -38.67
C ASP A 127 -12.45 -1.76 -39.78
N LEU A 128 -12.96 -2.94 -39.42
CA LEU A 128 -13.63 -3.84 -40.36
C LEU A 128 -15.04 -3.34 -40.68
N THR A 129 -15.39 -3.36 -41.97
CA THR A 129 -16.78 -3.14 -42.39
C THR A 129 -17.67 -4.32 -41.96
N PRO A 130 -18.99 -4.15 -41.82
CA PRO A 130 -19.90 -5.26 -41.49
C PRO A 130 -19.78 -6.45 -42.45
N ALA A 131 -19.47 -6.21 -43.72
CA ALA A 131 -19.22 -7.24 -44.72
C ALA A 131 -17.91 -8.03 -44.48
N GLN A 132 -16.92 -7.44 -43.81
CA GLN A 132 -15.66 -8.11 -43.42
C GLN A 132 -15.77 -8.80 -42.05
N ILE A 133 -16.71 -8.40 -41.20
CA ILE A 133 -17.03 -9.10 -39.93
C ILE A 133 -17.93 -10.31 -40.18
N LEU A 134 -18.76 -10.29 -41.23
CA LEU A 134 -19.67 -11.40 -41.57
C LEU A 134 -18.98 -12.79 -41.68
N PRO A 135 -17.80 -12.97 -42.30
CA PRO A 135 -17.05 -14.23 -42.29
C PRO A 135 -16.67 -14.74 -40.89
N VAL A 136 -16.39 -13.83 -39.95
CA VAL A 136 -16.09 -14.17 -38.54
C VAL A 136 -17.32 -14.79 -37.88
N ILE A 137 -18.48 -14.15 -38.04
CA ILE A 137 -19.78 -14.65 -37.53
C ILE A 137 -20.18 -15.96 -38.21
N GLN A 138 -19.90 -16.12 -39.50
CA GLN A 138 -20.09 -17.39 -40.21
C GLN A 138 -19.22 -18.50 -39.60
N THR A 139 -17.93 -18.25 -39.35
CA THR A 139 -17.04 -19.25 -38.73
C THR A 139 -17.47 -19.59 -37.29
N TRP A 140 -17.93 -18.60 -36.50
CA TRP A 140 -18.55 -18.85 -35.19
C TRP A 140 -19.80 -19.75 -35.29
N THR A 141 -20.67 -19.47 -36.27
CA THR A 141 -21.91 -20.24 -36.50
C THR A 141 -21.59 -21.67 -36.94
N GLU A 142 -20.59 -21.86 -37.81
CA GLU A 142 -20.15 -23.16 -38.30
C GLU A 142 -19.54 -24.03 -37.20
N ILE A 143 -18.68 -23.46 -36.36
CA ILE A 143 -18.09 -24.18 -35.21
C ILE A 143 -19.19 -24.54 -34.21
N TYR A 144 -20.12 -23.62 -33.91
CA TYR A 144 -21.26 -23.93 -33.04
C TYR A 144 -22.12 -25.06 -33.60
N ALA A 145 -22.47 -25.01 -34.89
CA ALA A 145 -23.21 -26.07 -35.57
C ALA A 145 -22.48 -27.43 -35.57
N ALA A 146 -21.15 -27.43 -35.69
CA ALA A 146 -20.34 -28.65 -35.69
C ALA A 146 -20.23 -29.34 -34.31
N HIS A 147 -20.52 -28.64 -33.22
CA HIS A 147 -20.47 -29.16 -31.84
C HIS A 147 -21.85 -29.33 -31.18
N LEU A 148 -22.95 -28.95 -31.84
CA LEU A 148 -24.32 -29.15 -31.35
C LEU A 148 -24.64 -30.64 -31.14
N SER A 149 -25.24 -30.97 -29.99
CA SER A 149 -25.69 -32.34 -29.73
C SER A 149 -26.82 -32.74 -30.70
N PRO A 150 -26.83 -33.96 -31.26
CA PRO A 150 -27.94 -34.45 -32.09
C PRO A 150 -29.30 -34.49 -31.38
N SER A 151 -29.33 -34.42 -30.04
CA SER A 151 -30.55 -34.30 -29.24
C SER A 151 -31.07 -32.87 -29.11
N SER A 152 -30.26 -31.86 -29.44
CA SER A 152 -30.62 -30.44 -29.34
C SER A 152 -31.69 -30.07 -30.37
N PRO A 153 -32.78 -29.36 -29.99
CA PRO A 153 -33.73 -28.79 -30.95
C PRO A 153 -33.07 -27.93 -32.03
N LEU A 154 -31.93 -27.30 -31.73
CA LEU A 154 -31.16 -26.47 -32.67
C LEU A 154 -30.46 -27.27 -33.77
N ALA A 155 -30.19 -28.56 -33.57
CA ALA A 155 -29.58 -29.41 -34.59
C ALA A 155 -30.50 -29.58 -35.83
N SER A 156 -31.81 -29.35 -35.69
CA SER A 156 -32.77 -29.35 -36.80
C SER A 156 -32.80 -28.03 -37.60
N VAL A 157 -32.31 -26.94 -37.01
CA VAL A 157 -32.27 -25.58 -37.60
C VAL A 157 -30.89 -25.29 -38.21
N ALA A 158 -29.84 -25.84 -37.61
CA ALA A 158 -28.49 -25.80 -38.14
C ALA A 158 -28.44 -26.39 -39.56
N LEU A 159 -28.12 -25.54 -40.55
CA LEU A 159 -27.88 -26.00 -41.92
C LEU A 159 -26.74 -27.02 -41.93
N PRO A 160 -26.89 -28.19 -42.60
CA PRO A 160 -25.83 -29.18 -42.69
C PRO A 160 -24.69 -28.66 -43.57
N THR A 161 -23.73 -27.97 -42.95
CA THR A 161 -22.58 -27.39 -43.63
C THR A 161 -21.57 -28.48 -43.98
N ALA A 162 -21.43 -28.79 -45.27
CA ALA A 162 -20.39 -29.67 -45.75
C ALA A 162 -19.03 -28.93 -45.73
N LEU A 163 -18.21 -29.21 -44.71
CA LEU A 163 -16.84 -28.70 -44.58
C LEU A 163 -15.96 -29.11 -45.77
N ALA A 164 -15.80 -28.22 -46.77
CA ALA A 164 -14.71 -28.25 -47.75
C ALA A 164 -14.65 -26.96 -48.61
N PRO A 165 -13.46 -26.41 -48.95
CA PRO A 165 -12.18 -26.54 -48.26
C PRO A 165 -11.46 -25.17 -48.09
N SER A 166 -11.76 -24.43 -47.02
CA SER A 166 -10.96 -23.28 -46.56
C SER A 166 -9.90 -23.66 -45.51
N GLY A 167 -9.40 -24.90 -45.56
CA GLY A 167 -8.30 -25.37 -44.70
C GLY A 167 -8.67 -25.70 -43.24
N HIS A 168 -9.92 -25.53 -42.82
CA HIS A 168 -10.34 -25.80 -41.44
C HIS A 168 -10.61 -27.29 -41.20
N ASN A 169 -9.61 -28.02 -40.70
CA ASN A 169 -9.80 -29.36 -40.12
C ASN A 169 -10.46 -29.27 -38.74
N ILE A 170 -11.72 -28.82 -38.69
CA ILE A 170 -12.56 -28.92 -37.49
C ILE A 170 -13.01 -30.38 -37.38
N ALA A 171 -12.18 -31.21 -36.73
CA ALA A 171 -12.53 -32.59 -36.45
C ALA A 171 -13.72 -32.64 -35.48
N ALA A 172 -14.65 -33.55 -35.76
CA ALA A 172 -15.78 -33.87 -34.88
C ALA A 172 -15.29 -34.08 -33.43
N PRO A 173 -16.07 -33.67 -32.43
CA PRO A 173 -15.66 -33.78 -31.04
C PRO A 173 -15.56 -35.26 -30.63
N ASN A 174 -14.54 -35.61 -29.83
CA ASN A 174 -14.34 -37.00 -29.39
C ASN A 174 -15.41 -37.52 -28.42
N GLN A 175 -16.16 -36.61 -27.80
CA GLN A 175 -17.30 -36.81 -26.91
C GLN A 175 -18.25 -35.60 -27.03
N GLN A 176 -19.47 -35.67 -26.53
CA GLN A 176 -20.37 -34.51 -26.55
C GLN A 176 -19.90 -33.41 -25.57
N TYR A 177 -19.92 -32.15 -26.02
CA TYR A 177 -19.67 -30.98 -25.18
C TYR A 177 -20.98 -30.28 -24.81
N LYS A 178 -21.01 -29.63 -23.65
CA LYS A 178 -22.20 -28.95 -23.12
C LYS A 178 -22.25 -27.46 -23.49
N TRP A 179 -21.11 -26.79 -23.58
CA TRP A 179 -21.03 -25.34 -23.84
C TRP A 179 -19.96 -24.97 -24.87
N MET A 180 -20.19 -23.84 -25.55
CA MET A 180 -19.23 -23.16 -26.42
C MET A 180 -19.17 -21.67 -26.08
N GLN A 181 -18.09 -21.25 -25.42
CA GLN A 181 -17.85 -19.84 -25.11
C GLN A 181 -17.06 -19.19 -26.25
N ILE A 182 -17.62 -18.14 -26.84
CA ILE A 182 -16.91 -17.26 -27.80
C ILE A 182 -16.55 -15.98 -27.05
N PHE A 183 -15.30 -15.51 -27.16
CA PHE A 183 -14.85 -14.26 -26.54
C PHE A 183 -13.63 -13.63 -27.24
N GLU A 184 -13.43 -12.33 -27.01
CA GLU A 184 -12.26 -11.54 -27.43
C GLU A 184 -11.72 -10.73 -26.23
N ASN A 185 -10.40 -10.59 -26.14
CA ASN A 185 -9.76 -9.58 -25.31
C ASN A 185 -8.93 -8.67 -26.23
N LYS A 186 -9.36 -7.41 -26.45
CA LYS A 186 -8.65 -6.40 -27.25
C LYS A 186 -7.74 -5.55 -26.36
N GLY A 187 -6.48 -5.40 -26.76
CA GLY A 187 -5.49 -4.52 -26.13
C GLY A 187 -4.80 -5.10 -24.88
N ALA A 188 -3.57 -4.66 -24.63
CA ALA A 188 -2.73 -5.17 -23.53
C ALA A 188 -3.39 -5.02 -22.14
N ALA A 189 -4.18 -3.96 -21.94
CA ALA A 189 -4.93 -3.72 -20.71
C ALA A 189 -5.93 -4.84 -20.35
N MET A 190 -6.36 -5.66 -21.31
CA MET A 190 -7.22 -6.84 -21.11
C MET A 190 -6.43 -8.17 -21.19
N GLY A 191 -5.12 -8.12 -20.99
CA GLY A 191 -4.23 -9.28 -21.08
C GLY A 191 -4.02 -9.81 -22.50
N CYS A 192 -4.26 -8.99 -23.53
CA CYS A 192 -4.04 -9.40 -24.91
C CYS A 192 -2.55 -9.41 -25.26
N SER A 193 -1.96 -10.61 -25.35
CA SER A 193 -0.52 -10.82 -25.58
C SER A 193 -0.04 -10.60 -27.03
N ASN A 194 -0.93 -10.31 -27.97
CA ASN A 194 -0.58 -10.06 -29.38
C ASN A 194 -1.59 -9.08 -30.01
N PRO A 195 -1.15 -7.98 -30.64
CA PRO A 195 -2.05 -6.95 -31.17
C PRO A 195 -2.78 -7.34 -32.47
N HIS A 196 -2.45 -8.48 -33.09
CA HIS A 196 -3.16 -8.97 -34.28
C HIS A 196 -4.65 -9.24 -33.96
N PRO A 197 -5.62 -8.88 -34.83
CA PRO A 197 -7.05 -9.07 -34.57
C PRO A 197 -7.42 -10.56 -34.46
N HIS A 198 -7.76 -11.01 -33.25
CA HIS A 198 -8.15 -12.40 -32.98
C HIS A 198 -9.08 -12.55 -31.79
N GLY A 199 -9.88 -13.63 -31.80
CA GLY A 199 -10.71 -14.09 -30.69
C GLY A 199 -10.44 -15.55 -30.35
N GLN A 200 -11.11 -16.04 -29.31
CA GLN A 200 -11.03 -17.42 -28.85
C GLN A 200 -12.41 -18.07 -28.74
N ILE A 201 -12.42 -19.40 -28.92
CA ILE A 201 -13.62 -20.22 -28.80
C ILE A 201 -13.27 -21.43 -27.94
N TRP A 202 -13.90 -21.60 -26.79
CA TRP A 202 -13.65 -22.72 -25.88
C TRP A 202 -14.91 -23.58 -25.79
N THR A 203 -14.83 -24.83 -26.26
CA THR A 203 -15.87 -25.84 -26.02
C THR A 203 -15.53 -26.66 -24.78
N THR A 204 -16.52 -26.98 -23.95
CA THR A 204 -16.31 -27.66 -22.65
C THR A 204 -17.42 -28.64 -22.31
N THR A 205 -17.10 -29.70 -21.58
CA THR A 205 -18.08 -30.65 -21.02
C THR A 205 -18.92 -30.05 -19.89
N GLY A 206 -18.39 -29.06 -19.16
CA GLY A 206 -19.12 -28.30 -18.13
C GLY A 206 -19.78 -27.03 -18.70
N LEU A 207 -20.83 -26.55 -18.03
CA LEU A 207 -21.45 -25.24 -18.31
C LEU A 207 -20.76 -24.15 -17.45
N PRO A 208 -20.14 -23.11 -18.04
CA PRO A 208 -19.45 -22.05 -17.27
C PRO A 208 -20.39 -21.26 -16.35
N GLU A 209 -19.80 -20.56 -15.38
CA GLU A 209 -20.53 -19.96 -14.26
C GLU A 209 -21.53 -18.86 -14.65
N GLU A 210 -21.06 -17.82 -15.36
CA GLU A 210 -21.92 -16.69 -15.77
C GLU A 210 -23.11 -17.15 -16.64
N PRO A 211 -22.92 -17.94 -17.73
CA PRO A 211 -24.06 -18.45 -18.49
C PRO A 211 -24.96 -19.43 -17.73
N ALA A 212 -24.44 -20.17 -16.74
CA ALA A 212 -25.27 -21.03 -15.89
C ALA A 212 -26.21 -20.19 -15.00
N SER A 213 -25.68 -19.15 -14.38
CA SER A 213 -26.45 -18.21 -13.56
C SER A 213 -27.50 -17.46 -14.38
N GLU A 214 -27.13 -16.97 -15.57
CA GLU A 214 -28.08 -16.37 -16.51
C GLU A 214 -29.18 -17.35 -16.91
N LEU A 215 -28.82 -18.59 -17.31
CA LEU A 215 -29.79 -19.60 -17.75
C LEU A 215 -30.82 -19.95 -16.67
N VAL A 216 -30.38 -20.09 -15.40
CA VAL A 216 -31.28 -20.29 -14.26
C VAL A 216 -32.28 -19.13 -14.11
N ASN A 217 -31.82 -17.89 -14.24
CA ASN A 217 -32.69 -16.72 -14.13
C ASN A 217 -33.61 -16.53 -15.36
N LEU A 218 -33.15 -16.87 -16.57
CA LEU A 218 -33.97 -16.89 -17.79
C LEU A 218 -35.09 -17.95 -17.69
N LEU A 219 -34.77 -19.14 -17.18
CA LEU A 219 -35.75 -20.20 -16.88
C LEU A 219 -36.77 -19.74 -15.85
N LYS A 220 -36.29 -19.24 -14.70
CA LYS A 220 -37.14 -18.74 -13.62
C LYS A 220 -38.11 -17.66 -14.12
N TYR A 221 -37.60 -16.63 -14.81
CA TYR A 221 -38.45 -15.59 -15.38
C TYR A 221 -39.52 -16.18 -16.31
N ARG A 222 -39.13 -17.12 -17.18
CA ARG A 222 -40.05 -17.76 -18.13
C ARG A 222 -41.16 -18.56 -17.45
N GLN A 223 -40.82 -19.27 -16.38
CA GLN A 223 -41.79 -20.02 -15.55
C GLN A 223 -42.74 -19.07 -14.81
N GLU A 224 -42.23 -17.98 -14.23
CA GLU A 224 -43.02 -16.98 -13.49
C GLU A 224 -43.87 -16.06 -14.40
N ASN A 225 -43.44 -15.81 -15.64
CA ASN A 225 -44.03 -14.80 -16.53
C ASN A 225 -44.80 -15.38 -17.73
N SER A 226 -45.49 -16.51 -17.52
CA SER A 226 -46.37 -17.14 -18.53
C SER A 226 -45.66 -17.53 -19.84
N GLY A 227 -44.39 -17.97 -19.76
CA GLY A 227 -43.60 -18.43 -20.90
C GLY A 227 -42.87 -17.32 -21.69
N ARG A 228 -42.98 -16.05 -21.27
CA ARG A 228 -42.27 -14.91 -21.90
C ARG A 228 -40.76 -14.93 -21.63
N HIS A 229 -39.98 -14.27 -22.49
CA HIS A 229 -38.53 -14.19 -22.37
C HIS A 229 -38.08 -12.86 -21.74
N LEU A 230 -37.22 -12.92 -20.73
CA LEU A 230 -36.73 -11.77 -19.97
C LEU A 230 -36.11 -10.71 -20.87
N LEU A 231 -35.17 -11.11 -21.74
CA LEU A 231 -34.49 -10.17 -22.64
C LEU A 231 -35.43 -9.61 -23.73
N GLU A 232 -36.44 -10.36 -24.18
CA GLU A 232 -37.42 -9.86 -25.15
C GLU A 232 -38.31 -8.76 -24.55
N ASP A 233 -38.76 -8.95 -23.31
CA ASP A 233 -39.56 -7.95 -22.59
C ASP A 233 -38.70 -6.75 -22.14
N TYR A 234 -37.43 -6.97 -21.79
CA TYR A 234 -36.48 -5.88 -21.54
C TYR A 234 -36.19 -5.05 -22.80
N VAL A 235 -35.97 -5.69 -23.96
CA VAL A 235 -35.80 -4.99 -25.24
C VAL A 235 -37.01 -4.15 -25.61
N LYS A 236 -38.25 -4.66 -25.42
CA LYS A 236 -39.47 -3.88 -25.63
C LYS A 236 -39.50 -2.64 -24.74
N LEU A 237 -39.19 -2.79 -23.45
CA LEU A 237 -39.17 -1.67 -22.50
C LEU A 237 -38.09 -0.63 -22.83
N GLU A 238 -36.90 -1.05 -23.26
CA GLU A 238 -35.83 -0.13 -23.67
C GLU A 238 -36.17 0.59 -24.98
N MET A 239 -36.84 -0.07 -25.91
CA MET A 239 -37.37 0.56 -27.13
C MET A 239 -38.53 1.54 -26.84
N GLU A 240 -39.31 1.35 -25.78
CA GLU A 240 -40.34 2.31 -25.35
C GLU A 240 -39.75 3.56 -24.66
N LYS A 241 -38.60 3.41 -23.99
CA LYS A 241 -37.96 4.51 -23.23
C LYS A 241 -36.90 5.30 -24.01
N GLU A 242 -36.16 4.63 -24.89
CA GLU A 242 -35.03 5.17 -25.68
C GLU A 242 -33.84 5.75 -24.87
N GLU A 243 -33.87 5.65 -23.53
CA GLU A 243 -32.88 6.27 -22.63
C GLU A 243 -31.49 5.63 -22.74
N ARG A 244 -31.39 4.30 -22.66
CA ARG A 244 -30.12 3.54 -22.57
C ARG A 244 -29.63 2.96 -23.90
N ILE A 245 -30.32 3.26 -25.01
CA ILE A 245 -29.97 2.75 -26.34
C ILE A 245 -28.68 3.41 -26.86
N VAL A 246 -27.72 2.61 -27.29
CA VAL A 246 -26.47 3.06 -27.94
C VAL A 246 -26.61 3.03 -29.46
N PHE A 247 -27.13 1.93 -29.99
CA PHE A 247 -27.35 1.70 -31.43
C PHE A 247 -28.50 0.69 -31.63
N GLN A 248 -29.19 0.76 -32.77
CA GLN A 248 -30.13 -0.27 -33.18
C GLN A 248 -30.26 -0.35 -34.71
N ASN A 249 -30.51 -1.54 -35.22
CA ASN A 249 -30.97 -1.80 -36.59
C ASN A 249 -32.27 -2.61 -36.57
N GLU A 250 -32.69 -3.19 -37.70
CA GLU A 250 -33.94 -3.96 -37.78
C GLU A 250 -33.96 -5.18 -36.83
N SER A 251 -32.81 -5.85 -36.63
CA SER A 251 -32.75 -7.15 -35.95
C SER A 251 -32.16 -7.11 -34.53
N PHE A 252 -31.30 -6.13 -34.24
CA PHE A 252 -30.56 -6.04 -32.97
C PHE A 252 -30.68 -4.67 -32.29
N LEU A 253 -30.54 -4.69 -30.97
CA LEU A 253 -30.44 -3.54 -30.09
C LEU A 253 -29.12 -3.60 -29.33
N ALA A 254 -28.32 -2.54 -29.35
CA ALA A 254 -27.18 -2.33 -28.48
C ALA A 254 -27.55 -1.32 -27.39
N VAL A 255 -27.47 -1.73 -26.13
CA VAL A 255 -27.96 -0.99 -24.96
C VAL A 255 -26.91 -1.02 -23.85
N CYS A 256 -26.82 0.04 -23.03
CA CYS A 256 -26.14 -0.05 -21.74
C CYS A 256 -27.11 -0.68 -20.72
N PRO A 257 -26.87 -1.90 -20.21
CA PRO A 257 -27.79 -2.54 -19.27
C PRO A 257 -28.07 -1.68 -18.03
N TRP A 258 -29.31 -1.72 -17.50
CA TRP A 258 -29.66 -1.03 -16.25
C TRP A 258 -28.77 -1.50 -15.07
N TRP A 259 -28.44 -2.78 -15.06
CA TRP A 259 -27.58 -3.45 -14.06
C TRP A 259 -26.09 -3.48 -14.42
N ALA A 260 -25.66 -2.71 -15.42
CA ALA A 260 -24.26 -2.74 -15.87
C ALA A 260 -23.27 -2.38 -14.78
N THR A 261 -22.15 -3.09 -14.71
CA THR A 261 -21.08 -2.88 -13.72
C THR A 261 -19.96 -2.00 -14.25
N TRP A 262 -19.63 -2.12 -15.54
CA TRP A 262 -18.58 -1.32 -16.17
C TRP A 262 -19.12 0.04 -16.63
N PRO A 263 -18.30 1.12 -16.62
CA PRO A 263 -18.78 2.49 -16.86
C PRO A 263 -19.50 2.65 -18.20
N PHE A 264 -18.94 2.03 -19.25
CA PHE A 264 -19.45 2.05 -20.62
C PHE A 264 -19.88 0.66 -21.12
N GLU A 265 -20.28 -0.25 -20.22
CA GLU A 265 -20.77 -1.58 -20.58
C GLU A 265 -21.87 -1.53 -21.65
N VAL A 266 -21.78 -2.40 -22.65
CA VAL A 266 -22.80 -2.53 -23.69
C VAL A 266 -23.16 -3.99 -23.90
N MET A 267 -24.45 -4.27 -23.98
CA MET A 267 -25.00 -5.57 -24.39
C MET A 267 -25.68 -5.41 -25.76
N ILE A 268 -25.30 -6.25 -26.71
CA ILE A 268 -26.01 -6.43 -27.99
C ILE A 268 -26.99 -7.59 -27.81
N VAL A 269 -28.27 -7.37 -28.10
CA VAL A 269 -29.34 -8.34 -27.90
C VAL A 269 -30.29 -8.36 -29.11
N SER A 270 -30.78 -9.54 -29.48
CA SER A 270 -31.72 -9.71 -30.59
C SER A 270 -33.10 -9.15 -30.24
N LYS A 271 -33.78 -8.49 -31.19
CA LYS A 271 -35.11 -7.90 -30.99
C LYS A 271 -36.26 -8.92 -30.99
N THR A 272 -35.99 -10.12 -31.50
CA THR A 272 -36.91 -11.26 -31.50
C THR A 272 -36.19 -12.44 -30.85
N HIS A 273 -36.94 -13.41 -30.29
CA HIS A 273 -36.33 -14.57 -29.65
C HIS A 273 -35.46 -15.37 -30.64
N LYS A 274 -34.15 -15.39 -30.36
CA LYS A 274 -33.14 -16.23 -31.00
C LYS A 274 -32.40 -16.96 -29.89
N ARG A 275 -32.21 -18.27 -30.00
CA ARG A 275 -31.58 -19.08 -28.94
C ARG A 275 -30.06 -19.13 -29.11
N GLY A 276 -29.56 -19.07 -30.34
CA GLY A 276 -28.13 -18.99 -30.65
C GLY A 276 -27.86 -18.62 -32.11
N LEU A 277 -26.58 -18.56 -32.49
CA LEU A 277 -26.16 -18.06 -33.82
C LEU A 277 -26.80 -18.80 -35.01
N VAL A 278 -27.18 -20.07 -34.86
CA VAL A 278 -27.85 -20.87 -35.90
C VAL A 278 -29.31 -20.47 -36.18
N ASP A 279 -29.96 -19.73 -35.27
CA ASP A 279 -31.31 -19.19 -35.50
C ASP A 279 -31.29 -17.91 -36.37
N LEU A 280 -30.10 -17.38 -36.72
CA LEU A 280 -29.94 -16.19 -37.54
C LEU A 280 -29.96 -16.51 -39.05
N ASN A 281 -30.81 -15.81 -39.79
CA ASN A 281 -30.75 -15.77 -41.25
C ASN A 281 -29.62 -14.84 -41.74
N ASP A 282 -29.36 -14.78 -43.05
CA ASP A 282 -28.19 -14.06 -43.58
C ASP A 282 -28.30 -12.52 -43.46
N GLU A 283 -29.51 -11.96 -43.47
CA GLU A 283 -29.74 -10.53 -43.18
C GLU A 283 -29.53 -10.24 -41.69
N GLU A 284 -29.99 -11.13 -40.80
CA GLU A 284 -29.79 -11.03 -39.36
C GLU A 284 -28.30 -11.17 -38.98
N LYS A 285 -27.54 -12.07 -39.63
CA LYS A 285 -26.08 -12.17 -39.43
C LYS A 285 -25.35 -10.89 -39.83
N LEU A 286 -25.76 -10.26 -40.94
CA LEU A 286 -25.21 -8.97 -41.35
C LEU A 286 -25.59 -7.85 -40.37
N GLY A 287 -26.83 -7.86 -39.85
CA GLY A 287 -27.27 -6.95 -38.80
C GLY A 287 -26.52 -7.14 -37.47
N PHE A 288 -26.14 -8.37 -37.13
CA PHE A 288 -25.28 -8.64 -35.97
C PHE A 288 -23.85 -8.12 -36.20
N ALA A 289 -23.30 -8.34 -37.41
CA ALA A 289 -22.00 -7.81 -37.83
C ALA A 289 -21.95 -6.27 -37.74
N GLU A 290 -23.02 -5.60 -38.18
CA GLU A 290 -23.17 -4.14 -38.08
C GLU A 290 -23.21 -3.65 -36.63
N ALA A 291 -23.97 -4.32 -35.76
CA ALA A 291 -24.05 -3.96 -34.34
C ALA A 291 -22.69 -4.09 -33.63
N VAL A 292 -21.91 -5.14 -33.93
CA VAL A 292 -20.54 -5.31 -33.42
C VAL A 292 -19.61 -4.20 -33.92
N ALA A 293 -19.68 -3.87 -35.22
CA ALA A 293 -18.89 -2.79 -35.81
C ALA A 293 -19.23 -1.41 -35.19
N GLU A 294 -20.50 -1.13 -34.96
CA GLU A 294 -20.95 0.14 -34.36
C GLU A 294 -20.52 0.29 -32.89
N VAL A 295 -20.68 -0.75 -32.07
CA VAL A 295 -20.27 -0.71 -30.65
C VAL A 295 -18.75 -0.51 -30.53
N THR A 296 -17.97 -1.30 -31.26
CA THR A 296 -16.49 -1.22 -31.22
C THR A 296 -15.98 0.11 -31.75
N ARG A 297 -16.59 0.67 -32.81
CA ARG A 297 -16.21 1.98 -33.34
C ARG A 297 -16.60 3.14 -32.44
N ARG A 298 -17.73 3.04 -31.71
CA ARG A 298 -18.15 4.05 -30.73
C ARG A 298 -17.21 4.12 -29.54
N TYR A 299 -16.65 2.99 -29.10
CA TYR A 299 -15.55 3.00 -28.13
C TYR A 299 -14.30 3.70 -28.68
N ASP A 300 -13.84 3.29 -29.86
CA ASP A 300 -12.62 3.86 -30.46
C ASP A 300 -12.75 5.38 -30.78
N ASN A 301 -13.96 5.86 -31.10
CA ASN A 301 -14.26 7.28 -31.29
C ASN A 301 -14.43 8.05 -29.97
N LEU A 302 -15.10 7.48 -28.95
CA LEU A 302 -15.32 8.17 -27.66
C LEU A 302 -14.02 8.46 -26.90
N PHE A 303 -12.99 7.64 -27.13
CA PHE A 303 -11.69 7.73 -26.45
C PHE A 303 -10.53 8.10 -27.39
N GLU A 304 -10.83 8.45 -28.64
CA GLU A 304 -9.86 8.91 -29.66
C GLU A 304 -8.65 7.97 -29.85
N THR A 305 -8.85 6.66 -29.68
CA THR A 305 -7.77 5.66 -29.68
C THR A 305 -8.29 4.26 -30.03
N SER A 306 -7.41 3.29 -30.28
CA SER A 306 -7.83 1.90 -30.41
C SER A 306 -8.17 1.33 -29.02
N PHE A 307 -9.45 1.24 -28.71
CA PHE A 307 -9.94 1.10 -27.35
C PHE A 307 -9.91 -0.36 -26.87
N PRO A 308 -9.35 -0.66 -25.68
CA PRO A 308 -9.31 -2.02 -25.14
C PRO A 308 -10.67 -2.44 -24.56
N TYR A 309 -11.07 -3.69 -24.74
CA TYR A 309 -12.28 -4.26 -24.14
C TYR A 309 -12.18 -5.80 -24.07
N SER A 310 -12.95 -6.42 -23.19
CA SER A 310 -13.32 -7.84 -23.35
C SER A 310 -14.73 -7.94 -23.91
N SER A 311 -14.99 -8.92 -24.76
CA SER A 311 -16.34 -9.21 -25.26
C SER A 311 -16.63 -10.70 -25.26
N GLY A 312 -17.90 -11.10 -25.17
CA GLY A 312 -18.30 -12.51 -25.13
C GLY A 312 -19.75 -12.73 -25.54
N ILE A 313 -20.01 -13.84 -26.24
CA ILE A 313 -21.36 -14.22 -26.69
C ILE A 313 -21.95 -15.25 -25.73
N HIS A 314 -23.18 -15.01 -25.28
CA HIS A 314 -24.01 -15.96 -24.55
C HIS A 314 -25.18 -16.41 -25.44
N GLN A 315 -25.40 -17.73 -25.49
CA GLN A 315 -26.38 -18.39 -26.36
C GLN A 315 -26.82 -19.71 -25.72
N ALA A 316 -27.64 -20.50 -26.39
CA ALA A 316 -28.05 -21.81 -25.88
C ALA A 316 -26.85 -22.75 -25.65
N PRO A 317 -26.96 -23.70 -24.70
CA PRO A 317 -25.97 -24.75 -24.56
C PRO A 317 -25.98 -25.70 -25.78
N LEU A 318 -24.83 -26.30 -26.05
CA LEU A 318 -24.66 -27.31 -27.11
C LEU A 318 -25.48 -28.57 -26.80
N GLU A 319 -25.63 -28.88 -25.51
CA GLU A 319 -26.43 -29.98 -24.98
C GLU A 319 -27.19 -29.52 -23.73
N GLY A 320 -28.49 -29.83 -23.68
CA GLY A 320 -29.39 -29.44 -22.60
C GLY A 320 -30.80 -29.93 -22.88
N THR A 321 -31.69 -29.72 -21.90
CA THR A 321 -33.12 -29.98 -22.04
C THR A 321 -33.77 -29.02 -23.05
N GLU A 322 -34.92 -29.43 -23.58
CA GLU A 322 -35.72 -28.57 -24.46
C GLU A 322 -36.19 -27.29 -23.76
N GLU A 323 -36.35 -27.30 -22.43
CA GLU A 323 -36.70 -26.11 -21.66
C GLU A 323 -35.53 -25.12 -21.55
N GLU A 324 -34.33 -25.59 -21.18
CA GLU A 324 -33.09 -24.80 -21.15
C GLU A 324 -32.79 -24.15 -22.51
N ILE A 325 -32.82 -24.95 -23.58
CA ILE A 325 -32.48 -24.49 -24.94
C ILE A 325 -33.52 -23.48 -25.46
N ASN A 326 -34.80 -23.64 -25.09
CA ASN A 326 -35.83 -22.65 -25.45
C ASN A 326 -35.82 -21.42 -24.55
N ALA A 327 -35.44 -21.50 -23.28
CA ALA A 327 -35.33 -20.33 -22.39
C ALA A 327 -34.13 -19.44 -22.74
N SER A 328 -33.07 -20.04 -23.27
CA SER A 328 -31.85 -19.37 -23.76
C SER A 328 -32.13 -18.28 -24.79
N TYR A 329 -31.31 -17.22 -24.77
CA TYR A 329 -31.50 -16.02 -25.59
C TYR A 329 -30.13 -15.48 -26.05
N LEU A 330 -29.96 -15.26 -27.37
CA LEU A 330 -28.72 -14.80 -27.97
C LEU A 330 -28.45 -13.33 -27.63
N HIS A 331 -27.33 -13.09 -26.96
CA HIS A 331 -26.81 -11.77 -26.65
C HIS A 331 -25.27 -11.76 -26.54
N MET A 332 -24.66 -10.58 -26.62
CA MET A 332 -23.22 -10.38 -26.57
C MET A 332 -22.86 -9.21 -25.66
N HIS A 333 -22.00 -9.45 -24.68
CA HIS A 333 -21.54 -8.48 -23.70
C HIS A 333 -20.22 -7.83 -24.13
N PHE A 334 -20.02 -6.57 -23.78
CA PHE A 334 -18.76 -5.83 -23.90
C PHE A 334 -18.41 -5.17 -22.57
N TYR A 335 -17.25 -5.51 -22.01
CA TYR A 335 -16.72 -5.03 -20.73
C TYR A 335 -15.49 -4.13 -20.97
N PRO A 336 -15.68 -2.80 -20.96
CA PRO A 336 -14.61 -1.82 -21.16
C PRO A 336 -13.91 -1.46 -19.82
N PRO A 337 -12.57 -1.53 -19.73
CA PRO A 337 -11.82 -1.29 -18.49
C PRO A 337 -11.53 0.19 -18.23
N LEU A 338 -11.88 1.13 -19.11
CA LEU A 338 -11.48 2.55 -18.98
C LEU A 338 -12.63 3.44 -18.48
N LEU A 339 -12.27 4.43 -17.65
CA LEU A 339 -13.21 5.28 -16.90
C LEU A 339 -13.58 6.58 -17.62
N ARG A 340 -12.57 7.37 -18.02
CA ARG A 340 -12.75 8.78 -18.45
C ARG A 340 -11.74 9.24 -19.51
N SER A 341 -10.67 8.50 -19.75
CA SER A 341 -9.66 8.76 -20.78
C SER A 341 -9.01 7.44 -21.21
N SER A 342 -8.26 7.46 -22.31
CA SER A 342 -7.41 6.35 -22.79
C SER A 342 -6.34 5.89 -21.79
N THR A 343 -6.10 6.65 -20.72
CA THR A 343 -5.03 6.45 -19.72
C THR A 343 -5.52 6.01 -18.34
N VAL A 344 -6.84 6.03 -18.05
CA VAL A 344 -7.37 5.77 -16.70
C VAL A 344 -8.28 4.54 -16.68
N ARG A 345 -7.81 3.46 -16.04
CA ARG A 345 -8.52 2.18 -15.87
C ARG A 345 -9.43 2.20 -14.62
N LYS A 346 -10.60 1.55 -14.71
CA LYS A 346 -11.37 1.09 -13.55
C LYS A 346 -10.71 -0.19 -13.03
N PHE A 347 -10.52 -0.26 -11.72
CA PHE A 347 -10.20 -1.50 -11.02
C PHE A 347 -11.33 -1.76 -10.02
N LEU A 348 -11.89 -2.97 -10.02
CA LEU A 348 -12.75 -3.41 -8.92
C LEU A 348 -11.85 -3.67 -7.72
N VAL A 349 -12.02 -2.93 -6.63
CA VAL A 349 -11.15 -3.02 -5.44
C VAL A 349 -11.97 -2.93 -4.15
N GLY A 350 -11.43 -3.48 -3.06
CA GLY A 350 -12.00 -3.33 -1.70
C GLY A 350 -13.48 -3.71 -1.63
N TYR A 351 -14.35 -2.71 -1.52
CA TYR A 351 -15.80 -2.88 -1.46
C TYR A 351 -16.37 -3.60 -2.69
N GLU A 352 -15.89 -3.31 -3.90
CA GLU A 352 -16.40 -3.94 -5.13
C GLU A 352 -16.04 -5.43 -5.26
N LEU A 353 -14.98 -5.88 -4.55
CA LEU A 353 -14.56 -7.29 -4.53
C LEU A 353 -15.17 -8.06 -3.36
N MET A 354 -15.39 -7.37 -2.23
CA MET A 354 -15.77 -7.99 -0.95
C MET A 354 -17.26 -7.84 -0.61
N ALA A 355 -17.99 -6.92 -1.24
CA ALA A 355 -19.41 -6.65 -1.00
C ALA A 355 -20.23 -6.62 -2.31
N GLU A 356 -20.35 -5.46 -2.96
CA GLU A 356 -21.18 -5.28 -4.17
C GLU A 356 -20.49 -4.34 -5.19
N PRO A 357 -20.68 -4.54 -6.52
CA PRO A 357 -20.06 -3.70 -7.54
C PRO A 357 -20.63 -2.27 -7.57
N GLN A 358 -19.78 -1.27 -7.81
CA GLN A 358 -20.14 0.15 -7.86
C GLN A 358 -19.97 0.71 -9.29
N ARG A 359 -20.63 1.83 -9.62
CA ARG A 359 -20.39 2.54 -10.90
C ARG A 359 -20.41 4.07 -10.75
N ASP A 360 -19.48 4.73 -11.45
CA ASP A 360 -19.26 6.19 -11.39
C ASP A 360 -20.27 7.06 -12.17
N ILE A 361 -20.85 6.51 -13.24
CA ILE A 361 -21.77 7.20 -14.16
C ILE A 361 -22.98 6.31 -14.40
N THR A 362 -24.18 6.86 -14.58
CA THR A 362 -25.38 6.02 -14.79
C THR A 362 -25.38 5.36 -16.18
N PRO A 363 -26.12 4.25 -16.41
CA PRO A 363 -26.25 3.64 -17.73
C PRO A 363 -26.76 4.60 -18.81
N GLU A 364 -27.65 5.53 -18.46
CA GLU A 364 -28.19 6.56 -19.34
C GLU A 364 -27.11 7.56 -19.77
N GLN A 365 -26.27 8.00 -18.82
CA GLN A 365 -25.14 8.90 -19.11
C GLN A 365 -24.08 8.23 -19.99
N ALA A 366 -23.83 6.93 -19.79
CA ALA A 366 -22.94 6.14 -20.62
C ALA A 366 -23.48 5.98 -22.03
N ALA A 367 -24.76 5.59 -22.16
CA ALA A 367 -25.43 5.43 -23.44
C ALA A 367 -25.50 6.75 -24.22
N ALA A 368 -25.84 7.86 -23.57
CA ALA A 368 -25.89 9.18 -24.20
C ALA A 368 -24.52 9.57 -24.81
N LYS A 369 -23.41 9.34 -24.09
CA LYS A 369 -22.06 9.60 -24.61
C LYS A 369 -21.73 8.71 -25.81
N LEU A 370 -22.00 7.41 -25.74
CA LEU A 370 -21.72 6.48 -26.84
C LEU A 370 -22.61 6.71 -28.08
N ARG A 371 -23.83 7.24 -27.89
CA ARG A 371 -24.79 7.54 -28.97
C ARG A 371 -24.28 8.61 -29.93
N ASP A 372 -23.55 9.61 -29.43
CA ASP A 372 -22.99 10.70 -30.23
C ASP A 372 -21.67 10.34 -30.94
N CYS A 373 -21.06 9.19 -30.62
CA CYS A 373 -19.74 8.76 -31.15
C CYS A 373 -19.80 7.84 -32.39
N GLY A 374 -20.93 7.78 -33.09
CA GLY A 374 -21.05 7.03 -34.36
C GLY A 374 -20.38 7.73 -35.55
N GLY A 375 -20.32 7.06 -36.70
CA GLY A 375 -19.75 7.60 -37.95
C GLY A 375 -18.38 7.02 -38.33
N GLU A 376 -17.60 7.75 -39.15
CA GLU A 376 -16.25 7.32 -39.56
C GLU A 376 -15.24 7.39 -38.39
N LEU A 377 -14.19 6.56 -38.45
CA LEU A 377 -13.12 6.51 -37.44
C LEU A 377 -12.26 7.78 -37.45
N GLN A 378 -12.32 8.55 -36.38
CA GLN A 378 -11.73 9.90 -36.37
C GLN A 378 -10.18 9.89 -36.25
N HIS A 379 -9.60 8.91 -35.57
CA HIS A 379 -8.17 8.90 -35.24
C HIS A 379 -7.23 8.49 -36.39
N HIS A 380 -7.75 7.98 -37.52
CA HIS A 380 -6.95 7.69 -38.73
C HIS A 380 -6.79 8.89 -39.69
N SER A 381 -7.47 10.01 -39.44
CA SER A 381 -7.58 11.14 -40.38
C SER A 381 -6.58 12.27 -40.11
N SER A 382 -5.29 12.01 -40.36
CA SER A 382 -4.29 13.08 -40.44
C SER A 382 -4.47 13.89 -41.74
N CYS A 383 -5.06 15.09 -41.63
CA CYS A 383 -5.13 16.14 -42.65
C CYS A 383 -5.85 15.81 -43.99
N HIS A 384 -7.11 16.27 -44.17
CA HIS A 384 -7.44 17.25 -45.23
C HIS A 384 -8.91 17.79 -45.28
N ILE A 385 -9.02 19.13 -45.44
CA ILE A 385 -9.98 19.89 -46.28
C ILE A 385 -11.39 20.30 -45.74
N SER A 386 -11.49 21.61 -45.41
CA SER A 386 -12.59 22.59 -45.68
C SER A 386 -14.04 22.31 -45.19
N ASN A 387 -14.88 23.27 -44.77
CA ASN A 387 -15.16 24.66 -45.22
C ASN A 387 -16.15 25.32 -44.19
N SER A 388 -16.51 26.62 -44.12
CA SER A 388 -16.23 27.84 -44.91
C SER A 388 -16.61 29.13 -44.12
N LYS A 389 -16.31 30.32 -44.67
CA LYS A 389 -16.89 31.67 -44.42
C LYS A 389 -16.57 32.41 -43.09
N GLY A 390 -15.65 33.39 -43.20
CA GLY A 390 -15.38 34.43 -42.20
C GLY A 390 -14.27 35.38 -42.65
N THR A 391 -14.55 36.26 -43.62
CA THR A 391 -13.54 37.04 -44.38
C THR A 391 -12.80 38.09 -43.55
N LEU A 392 -11.45 38.16 -43.66
CA LEU A 392 -10.66 39.34 -44.11
C LEU A 392 -9.12 39.14 -44.00
N THR A 393 -8.46 39.12 -45.16
CA THR A 393 -7.09 39.64 -45.51
C THR A 393 -6.24 40.29 -44.40
N TYR A 394 -4.91 40.13 -44.32
CA TYR A 394 -3.91 40.35 -45.40
C TYR A 394 -2.45 39.99 -44.97
N ILE A 395 -1.58 39.71 -45.97
CA ILE A 395 -0.09 39.75 -45.98
C ILE A 395 0.69 38.60 -45.30
N SER A 396 1.32 37.80 -46.16
CA SER A 396 2.46 36.93 -45.88
C SER A 396 3.81 37.68 -45.87
N ARG A 397 4.75 37.28 -45.01
CA ARG A 397 6.20 37.35 -45.29
C ARG A 397 6.91 36.10 -44.77
N GLN A 398 7.71 35.48 -45.64
CA GLN A 398 8.64 34.40 -45.31
C GLN A 398 9.80 34.93 -44.46
N PHE A 399 10.36 34.08 -43.61
CA PHE A 399 11.81 33.86 -43.54
C PHE A 399 12.08 32.39 -43.21
N ASP A 400 13.08 31.80 -43.87
CA ASP A 400 13.45 30.39 -43.81
C ASP A 400 14.48 30.06 -42.71
N HIS A 401 14.62 28.75 -42.46
CA HIS A 401 15.75 28.02 -41.85
C HIS A 401 15.81 27.88 -40.30
N PRO A 402 16.41 26.77 -39.80
CA PRO A 402 16.48 25.42 -40.37
C PRO A 402 16.16 24.30 -39.35
N ALA A 403 16.22 23.04 -39.80
CA ALA A 403 15.92 21.85 -38.99
C ALA A 403 16.82 21.68 -37.75
N ILE A 404 16.20 21.19 -36.66
CA ILE A 404 16.87 20.74 -35.44
C ILE A 404 16.67 19.21 -35.33
N SER A 405 17.75 18.49 -35.04
CA SER A 405 17.74 17.05 -34.78
C SER A 405 17.16 16.71 -33.40
N PRO A 406 16.38 15.63 -33.24
CA PRO A 406 15.90 15.19 -31.94
C PRO A 406 17.01 14.45 -31.18
N SER A 407 17.83 15.20 -30.45
CA SER A 407 18.70 14.70 -29.39
C SER A 407 18.32 15.38 -28.08
N LEU A 408 17.37 14.81 -27.35
CA LEU A 408 16.99 15.25 -26.01
C LEU A 408 18.02 14.72 -24.99
N PRO A 409 18.58 15.56 -24.10
CA PRO A 409 19.50 15.12 -23.07
C PRO A 409 18.78 14.52 -21.84
N PRO A 410 19.42 13.62 -21.09
CA PRO A 410 18.84 12.98 -19.91
C PRO A 410 19.02 13.83 -18.64
N ILE A 411 18.00 14.59 -18.26
CA ILE A 411 17.90 15.30 -16.95
C ILE A 411 16.82 14.67 -16.05
N LEU A 412 16.16 13.60 -16.52
CA LEU A 412 14.97 12.97 -15.91
C LEU A 412 15.14 12.49 -14.46
N VAL A 413 16.37 12.34 -13.95
CA VAL A 413 16.66 11.87 -12.59
C VAL A 413 16.42 12.95 -11.53
N LEU A 414 16.52 14.24 -11.87
CA LEU A 414 16.20 15.34 -10.94
C LEU A 414 14.70 15.52 -10.68
N LEU A 415 13.86 14.95 -11.54
CA LEU A 415 12.42 15.23 -11.62
C LEU A 415 11.57 13.96 -11.47
N LEU A 416 11.94 13.11 -10.51
CA LEU A 416 11.00 12.12 -9.98
C LEU A 416 9.92 12.86 -9.18
N GLU A 417 8.86 13.27 -9.86
CA GLU A 417 7.77 14.05 -9.29
C GLU A 417 6.81 13.16 -8.49
N LEU A 418 7.02 13.04 -7.18
CA LEU A 418 6.08 12.34 -6.31
C LEU A 418 4.97 13.30 -5.87
N ARG A 419 3.77 13.14 -6.42
CA ARG A 419 2.57 13.88 -6.00
C ARG A 419 2.11 13.42 -4.61
N GLN A 420 2.34 14.24 -3.59
CA GLN A 420 1.97 13.93 -2.20
C GLN A 420 0.50 14.26 -1.90
N LEU A 421 0.03 15.42 -2.36
CA LEU A 421 -1.36 15.86 -2.19
C LEU A 421 -1.95 16.32 -3.53
N PHE A 422 -3.23 16.01 -3.72
CA PHE A 422 -4.07 16.61 -4.75
C PHE A 422 -5.46 16.78 -4.17
N ALA A 423 -5.75 17.98 -3.71
CA ALA A 423 -6.98 18.32 -3.01
C ALA A 423 -7.83 19.20 -3.91
N ARG A 424 -8.98 18.68 -4.36
CA ARG A 424 -9.98 19.52 -5.04
C ARG A 424 -10.70 20.38 -4.01
N SER A 425 -10.72 21.67 -4.27
CA SER A 425 -11.45 22.68 -3.49
C SER A 425 -11.76 23.88 -4.39
N GLU A 426 -12.36 24.93 -3.84
CA GLU A 426 -12.54 26.17 -4.57
C GLU A 426 -11.19 26.86 -4.88
N ARG A 427 -11.21 27.94 -5.65
CA ARG A 427 -10.02 28.69 -6.05
C ARG A 427 -9.13 29.05 -4.86
N VAL A 428 -7.92 28.50 -4.84
CA VAL A 428 -6.88 28.82 -3.85
C VAL A 428 -6.15 30.09 -4.30
N LYS A 429 -6.07 31.08 -3.42
CA LYS A 429 -5.40 32.37 -3.68
C LYS A 429 -4.08 32.53 -2.94
N GLY A 430 -3.96 31.94 -1.76
CA GLY A 430 -2.73 31.89 -0.98
C GLY A 430 -2.46 30.46 -0.51
N ILE A 431 -1.18 30.08 -0.52
CA ILE A 431 -0.71 28.79 -0.03
C ILE A 431 0.59 28.99 0.75
N ASP A 432 0.78 28.25 1.85
CA ASP A 432 1.98 28.32 2.69
C ASP A 432 2.27 26.97 3.36
N PHE A 433 3.54 26.64 3.56
CA PHE A 433 3.95 25.44 4.27
C PHE A 433 4.11 25.69 5.77
N HIS A 434 3.70 24.73 6.58
CA HIS A 434 4.17 24.68 7.96
C HIS A 434 5.65 24.21 7.99
N PRO A 435 6.53 24.83 8.80
CA PRO A 435 7.96 24.54 8.75
C PRO A 435 8.39 23.22 9.40
N VAL A 436 7.53 22.60 10.24
CA VAL A 436 7.83 21.35 10.95
C VAL A 436 6.80 20.26 10.60
N GLU A 437 5.56 20.42 11.09
CA GLU A 437 4.41 19.56 10.74
C GLU A 437 4.23 19.41 9.22
N PRO A 438 3.71 18.26 8.73
CA PRO A 438 3.47 17.99 7.32
C PRO A 438 2.19 18.65 6.81
N TRP A 439 2.04 19.96 7.07
CA TRP A 439 0.83 20.72 6.79
C TRP A 439 1.04 21.82 5.75
N ILE A 440 0.02 22.05 4.93
CA ILE A 440 -0.13 23.28 4.14
C ILE A 440 -1.35 24.08 4.60
N LEU A 441 -1.24 25.40 4.54
CA LEU A 441 -2.34 26.35 4.67
C LEU A 441 -2.82 26.72 3.26
N THR A 442 -4.11 26.61 2.98
CA THR A 442 -4.73 27.12 1.74
C THR A 442 -5.78 28.18 2.07
N THR A 443 -5.68 29.37 1.48
CA THR A 443 -6.70 30.42 1.60
C THR A 443 -7.53 30.53 0.33
N LEU A 444 -8.86 30.46 0.49
CA LEU A 444 -9.80 30.31 -0.62
C LEU A 444 -10.46 31.63 -1.02
N TYR A 445 -10.89 31.66 -2.28
CA TYR A 445 -11.62 32.78 -2.87
C TYR A 445 -13.03 32.97 -2.27
N SER A 446 -13.59 31.95 -1.64
CA SER A 446 -14.83 32.01 -0.86
C SER A 446 -14.67 32.67 0.52
N GLY A 447 -13.44 32.77 1.03
CA GLY A 447 -13.14 33.28 2.37
C GLY A 447 -12.95 32.21 3.45
N HIS A 448 -13.09 30.94 3.08
CA HIS A 448 -12.63 29.81 3.89
C HIS A 448 -11.10 29.68 3.86
N VAL A 449 -10.54 29.10 4.92
CA VAL A 449 -9.12 28.76 5.04
C VAL A 449 -8.99 27.35 5.61
N TYR A 450 -8.27 26.49 4.92
CA TYR A 450 -8.06 25.09 5.32
C TYR A 450 -6.59 24.84 5.66
N ILE A 451 -6.36 23.97 6.64
CA ILE A 451 -5.07 23.36 6.93
C ILE A 451 -5.17 21.89 6.52
N TRP A 452 -4.38 21.48 5.53
CA TRP A 452 -4.31 20.11 5.04
C TRP A 452 -3.05 19.43 5.54
N SER A 453 -3.16 18.15 5.92
CA SER A 453 -2.03 17.25 6.04
C SER A 453 -1.73 16.70 4.65
N TYR A 454 -0.56 16.98 4.09
CA TYR A 454 -0.20 16.51 2.75
C TYR A 454 0.31 15.06 2.75
N GLU A 455 0.60 14.47 3.91
CA GLU A 455 0.96 13.06 4.06
C GLU A 455 -0.28 12.17 4.21
N THR A 456 -1.26 12.59 5.02
CA THR A 456 -2.51 11.82 5.24
C THR A 456 -3.65 12.21 4.31
N GLN A 457 -3.42 13.18 3.42
CA GLN A 457 -4.39 13.76 2.47
C GLN A 457 -5.67 14.34 3.08
N ALA A 458 -5.70 14.55 4.41
CA ALA A 458 -6.88 14.96 5.16
C ALA A 458 -6.85 16.43 5.57
N ILE A 459 -8.03 17.04 5.72
CA ILE A 459 -8.17 18.37 6.34
C ILE A 459 -7.98 18.24 7.85
N VAL A 460 -6.99 18.94 8.40
CA VAL A 460 -6.68 18.98 9.84
C VAL A 460 -7.56 20.02 10.55
N LYS A 461 -7.76 21.19 9.93
CA LYS A 461 -8.60 22.29 10.44
C LYS A 461 -9.25 23.08 9.31
N THR A 462 -10.45 23.57 9.59
CA THR A 462 -11.20 24.52 8.77
C THR A 462 -11.46 25.80 9.54
N PHE A 463 -11.27 26.95 8.89
CA PHE A 463 -11.58 28.28 9.40
C PHE A 463 -12.48 29.02 8.41
N GLU A 464 -13.65 29.44 8.88
CA GLU A 464 -14.56 30.30 8.12
C GLU A 464 -14.30 31.74 8.57
N LEU A 465 -13.55 32.50 7.77
CA LEU A 465 -13.06 33.83 8.19
C LEU A 465 -14.01 34.96 7.77
N THR A 466 -14.52 34.86 6.54
CA THR A 466 -15.29 35.87 5.81
C THR A 466 -16.09 35.24 4.69
N ASP A 467 -17.09 35.95 4.17
CA ASP A 467 -17.80 35.64 2.91
C ASP A 467 -17.12 36.27 1.66
N VAL A 468 -15.91 36.83 1.83
CA VAL A 468 -15.12 37.48 0.79
C VAL A 468 -13.74 36.84 0.65
N PRO A 469 -13.07 36.95 -0.53
CA PRO A 469 -11.81 36.27 -0.78
C PRO A 469 -10.71 36.53 0.26
N VAL A 470 -10.06 35.48 0.74
CA VAL A 470 -8.82 35.56 1.53
C VAL A 470 -7.65 35.35 0.58
N ARG A 471 -6.98 36.44 0.18
CA ARG A 471 -5.93 36.39 -0.85
C ARG A 471 -4.59 35.91 -0.35
N ALA A 472 -4.27 36.19 0.92
CA ALA A 472 -2.98 35.87 1.51
C ALA A 472 -3.18 35.20 2.87
N GLY A 473 -2.43 34.11 3.10
CA GLY A 473 -2.31 33.43 4.38
C GLY A 473 -0.87 33.00 4.63
N ARG A 474 -0.40 33.12 5.87
CA ARG A 474 0.93 32.65 6.28
C ARG A 474 0.89 32.02 7.67
N PHE A 475 1.74 31.02 7.90
CA PHE A 475 2.00 30.48 9.22
C PHE A 475 2.95 31.41 10.02
N ILE A 476 2.69 31.49 11.32
CA ILE A 476 3.61 32.01 12.35
C ILE A 476 3.80 30.88 13.36
N ALA A 477 4.49 29.81 12.94
CA ALA A 477 4.73 28.61 13.74
C ALA A 477 5.36 28.93 15.11
N ARG A 478 6.22 29.96 15.17
CA ARG A 478 6.84 30.49 16.41
C ARG A 478 5.85 30.93 17.51
N LYS A 479 4.55 31.06 17.18
CA LYS A 479 3.46 31.39 18.12
C LYS A 479 2.26 30.44 17.99
N ASN A 480 2.38 29.40 17.16
CA ASN A 480 1.27 28.53 16.73
C ASN A 480 0.08 29.29 16.09
N TRP A 481 0.36 30.32 15.29
CA TRP A 481 -0.67 31.14 14.63
C TRP A 481 -0.70 31.01 13.10
N ILE A 482 -1.86 31.30 12.50
CA ILE A 482 -2.02 31.70 11.11
C ILE A 482 -2.36 33.19 11.05
N VAL A 483 -1.86 33.89 10.04
CA VAL A 483 -2.23 35.28 9.73
C VAL A 483 -2.82 35.34 8.32
N CYS A 484 -3.99 35.95 8.18
CA CYS A 484 -4.78 35.96 6.94
C CYS A 484 -5.25 37.38 6.60
N GLY A 485 -5.20 37.73 5.32
CA GLY A 485 -5.66 39.01 4.78
C GLY A 485 -6.68 38.81 3.68
N SER A 486 -7.78 39.57 3.76
CA SER A 486 -8.98 39.39 2.95
C SER A 486 -9.45 40.69 2.29
N ASP A 487 -10.39 40.54 1.35
CA ASP A 487 -10.95 41.66 0.57
C ASP A 487 -11.88 42.59 1.37
N ASP A 488 -12.16 42.29 2.64
CA ASP A 488 -12.79 43.21 3.61
C ASP A 488 -11.78 44.11 4.34
N PHE A 489 -10.53 44.14 3.85
CA PHE A 489 -9.41 44.96 4.32
C PHE A 489 -8.92 44.66 5.75
N GLN A 490 -9.48 43.63 6.38
CA GLN A 490 -9.08 43.15 7.70
C GLN A 490 -7.85 42.23 7.63
N LEU A 491 -6.96 42.37 8.61
CA LEU A 491 -5.99 41.35 8.96
C LEU A 491 -6.50 40.55 10.15
N ARG A 492 -6.56 39.23 10.01
CA ARG A 492 -7.04 38.30 11.03
C ARG A 492 -5.93 37.35 11.46
N VAL A 493 -5.88 37.03 12.75
CA VAL A 493 -4.89 36.11 13.33
C VAL A 493 -5.58 35.10 14.23
N TYR A 494 -5.33 33.81 13.98
CA TYR A 494 -5.90 32.70 14.73
C TYR A 494 -4.80 31.75 15.22
N ASN A 495 -4.99 31.11 16.37
CA ASN A 495 -4.15 30.01 16.80
C ASN A 495 -4.63 28.71 16.15
N TYR A 496 -3.76 28.00 15.42
CA TYR A 496 -4.20 26.85 14.63
C TYR A 496 -4.43 25.57 15.44
N ASN A 497 -3.85 25.46 16.64
CA ASN A 497 -4.07 24.30 17.53
C ASN A 497 -5.43 24.37 18.24
N THR A 498 -5.77 25.56 18.75
CA THR A 498 -6.99 25.82 19.56
C THR A 498 -8.17 26.36 18.75
N SER A 499 -7.92 26.82 17.52
CA SER A 499 -8.84 27.59 16.69
C SER A 499 -9.30 28.95 17.29
N GLU A 500 -8.63 29.44 18.34
CA GLU A 500 -8.96 30.73 18.98
C GLU A 500 -8.53 31.94 18.11
N LYS A 501 -9.37 32.97 18.06
CA LYS A 501 -9.07 34.25 17.40
C LYS A 501 -8.21 35.14 18.30
N ILE A 502 -6.98 35.40 17.89
CA ILE A 502 -6.00 36.22 18.62
C ILE A 502 -6.26 37.72 18.40
N THR A 503 -6.45 38.15 17.15
CA THR A 503 -6.77 39.54 16.82
C THR A 503 -7.47 39.66 15.46
N THR A 504 -8.18 40.77 15.26
CA THR A 504 -8.78 41.20 13.99
C THR A 504 -8.80 42.71 13.97
N PHE A 505 -8.31 43.32 12.88
CA PHE A 505 -8.32 44.78 12.71
C PHE A 505 -8.20 45.17 11.24
N GLU A 506 -8.66 46.37 10.90
CA GLU A 506 -8.50 46.97 9.58
C GLU A 506 -7.03 47.36 9.37
N ALA A 507 -6.34 46.70 8.43
CA ALA A 507 -4.93 46.98 8.16
C ALA A 507 -4.76 48.01 7.02
N HIS A 508 -5.62 47.93 6.02
CA HIS A 508 -5.65 48.81 4.85
C HIS A 508 -7.09 49.28 4.58
N PRO A 509 -7.30 50.35 3.79
CA PRO A 509 -8.62 50.78 3.33
C PRO A 509 -9.02 50.14 1.98
N ASP A 510 -8.22 49.18 1.47
CA ASP A 510 -8.41 48.49 0.19
C ASP A 510 -7.84 47.06 0.27
N TYR A 511 -8.07 46.22 -0.74
CA TYR A 511 -7.78 44.79 -0.73
C TYR A 511 -6.33 44.46 -0.34
N ILE A 512 -6.14 43.45 0.52
CA ILE A 512 -4.81 42.96 0.92
C ILE A 512 -4.36 41.90 -0.08
N ARG A 513 -3.23 42.13 -0.75
CA ARG A 513 -2.72 41.27 -1.83
C ARG A 513 -1.71 40.24 -1.36
N ALA A 514 -0.75 40.66 -0.53
CA ALA A 514 0.34 39.82 -0.06
C ALA A 514 0.67 40.06 1.41
N ILE A 515 1.09 38.99 2.08
CA ILE A 515 1.55 39.00 3.47
C ILE A 515 2.90 38.26 3.53
N VAL A 516 3.87 38.86 4.23
CA VAL A 516 5.15 38.21 4.54
C VAL A 516 5.44 38.34 6.03
N VAL A 517 5.78 37.22 6.65
CA VAL A 517 6.21 37.14 8.05
C VAL A 517 7.73 37.23 8.10
N HIS A 518 8.26 38.10 8.95
CA HIS A 518 9.70 38.21 9.15
C HIS A 518 10.25 36.94 9.84
N PRO A 519 11.38 36.36 9.40
CA PRO A 519 11.88 35.09 9.95
C PRO A 519 12.28 35.18 11.43
N THR A 520 13.01 36.23 11.84
CA THR A 520 13.55 36.37 13.21
C THR A 520 12.81 37.40 14.07
N GLN A 521 12.60 38.62 13.58
CA GLN A 521 11.89 39.71 14.29
C GLN A 521 10.36 39.50 14.37
N PRO A 522 9.64 40.18 15.27
CA PRO A 522 8.20 39.99 15.49
C PRO A 522 7.32 40.80 14.52
N PHE A 523 7.64 40.73 13.23
CA PHE A 523 7.09 41.62 12.20
C PHE A 523 6.27 40.88 11.13
N VAL A 524 5.16 41.49 10.72
CA VAL A 524 4.40 41.14 9.51
C VAL A 524 4.38 42.34 8.57
N LEU A 525 4.70 42.11 7.29
CA LEU A 525 4.50 43.06 6.20
C LEU A 525 3.21 42.74 5.46
N THR A 526 2.38 43.74 5.20
CA THR A 526 1.16 43.65 4.39
C THR A 526 1.23 44.59 3.20
N ALA A 527 0.83 44.14 2.01
CA ALA A 527 0.71 44.92 0.79
C ALA A 527 -0.74 44.97 0.31
N SER A 528 -1.14 46.10 -0.28
CA SER A 528 -2.53 46.37 -0.64
C SER A 528 -2.68 47.11 -1.98
N ASP A 529 -3.92 47.14 -2.47
CA ASP A 529 -4.36 47.99 -3.57
C ASP A 529 -4.33 49.50 -3.19
N ASP A 530 -4.23 49.84 -1.89
CA ASP A 530 -4.05 51.21 -1.39
C ASP A 530 -2.69 51.87 -1.76
N MET A 531 -1.87 51.19 -2.56
CA MET A 531 -0.53 51.58 -3.04
C MET A 531 0.54 51.65 -1.93
N THR A 532 0.22 51.25 -0.70
CA THR A 532 1.13 51.25 0.45
C THR A 532 1.51 49.84 0.88
N ILE A 533 2.61 49.77 1.64
CA ILE A 533 3.04 48.58 2.36
C ILE A 533 3.13 48.96 3.83
N LYS A 534 2.62 48.12 4.74
CA LYS A 534 2.59 48.41 6.19
C LYS A 534 3.34 47.34 6.97
N LEU A 535 4.11 47.80 7.96
CA LEU A 535 4.85 46.96 8.90
C LEU A 535 4.11 46.90 10.25
N TRP A 536 3.74 45.71 10.67
CA TRP A 536 3.02 45.44 11.93
C TRP A 536 3.90 44.71 12.92
N ASP A 537 3.92 45.15 14.17
CA ASP A 537 4.66 44.52 15.27
C ASP A 537 3.69 43.89 16.27
N TRP A 538 3.70 42.56 16.36
CA TRP A 538 2.78 41.83 17.23
C TRP A 538 3.16 41.89 18.71
N ASP A 539 4.44 42.00 19.06
CA ASP A 539 4.89 42.12 20.44
C ASP A 539 4.55 43.52 21.01
N LYS A 540 4.39 44.53 20.14
CA LYS A 540 3.81 45.86 20.48
C LYS A 540 2.28 45.92 20.39
N GLY A 541 1.60 44.77 20.28
CA GLY A 541 0.14 44.68 20.22
C GLY A 541 -0.43 45.02 18.84
N TRP A 542 0.18 44.49 17.78
CA TRP A 542 -0.19 44.69 16.37
C TRP A 542 -0.27 46.17 15.95
N LYS A 543 0.70 46.97 16.41
CA LYS A 543 0.80 48.37 15.99
C LYS A 543 1.51 48.47 14.64
N CYS A 544 1.00 49.35 13.77
CA CYS A 544 1.73 49.78 12.58
C CYS A 544 2.97 50.58 13.02
N VAL A 545 4.16 50.08 12.67
CA VAL A 545 5.45 50.70 13.00
C VAL A 545 5.94 51.62 11.89
N GLN A 546 5.69 51.23 10.64
CA GLN A 546 6.14 51.94 9.44
C GLN A 546 5.11 51.77 8.32
N VAL A 547 4.91 52.82 7.53
CA VAL A 547 4.22 52.79 6.23
C VAL A 547 5.27 53.11 5.17
N PHE A 548 5.32 52.31 4.11
CA PHE A 548 6.18 52.55 2.94
C PHE A 548 5.31 53.06 1.79
N GLU A 549 5.61 54.27 1.32
CA GLU A 549 4.86 54.95 0.27
C GLU A 549 5.79 55.23 -0.93
N GLY A 550 5.28 55.12 -2.15
CA GLY A 550 6.05 55.42 -3.37
C GLY A 550 5.82 54.51 -4.58
N HIS A 551 4.93 53.53 -4.47
CA HIS A 551 4.30 52.89 -5.63
C HIS A 551 3.12 53.73 -6.14
N SER A 552 2.75 53.55 -7.41
CA SER A 552 1.65 54.29 -8.06
C SER A 552 0.51 53.39 -8.55
N HIS A 553 0.49 52.12 -8.13
CA HIS A 553 -0.57 51.16 -8.39
C HIS A 553 -0.58 50.09 -7.28
N TYR A 554 -1.48 49.12 -7.40
CA TYR A 554 -1.60 47.96 -6.54
C TYR A 554 -0.28 47.21 -6.34
N VAL A 555 0.07 46.94 -5.08
CA VAL A 555 1.26 46.17 -4.72
C VAL A 555 0.87 44.69 -4.64
N MET A 556 1.30 43.90 -5.62
CA MET A 556 0.82 42.54 -5.85
C MET A 556 1.58 41.49 -5.03
N GLY A 557 2.88 41.71 -4.80
CA GLY A 557 3.78 40.75 -4.17
C GLY A 557 4.80 41.40 -3.26
N LEU A 558 5.25 40.64 -2.25
CA LEU A 558 6.28 41.02 -1.29
C LEU A 558 7.22 39.82 -1.08
N ALA A 559 8.52 40.09 -0.95
CA ALA A 559 9.50 39.09 -0.52
C ALA A 559 10.55 39.75 0.38
N ILE A 560 10.81 39.18 1.57
CA ILE A 560 11.96 39.56 2.39
C ILE A 560 13.21 38.91 1.81
N ASN A 561 14.30 39.67 1.74
CA ASN A 561 15.59 39.14 1.29
C ASN A 561 16.12 38.12 2.32
N PRO A 562 16.33 36.84 1.94
CA PRO A 562 16.79 35.81 2.87
C PRO A 562 18.23 36.06 3.38
N LYS A 563 19.04 36.84 2.64
CA LYS A 563 20.46 37.10 2.95
C LYS A 563 20.65 38.32 3.87
N ASP A 564 19.79 39.32 3.71
CA ASP A 564 19.68 40.47 4.60
C ASP A 564 18.22 40.72 4.95
N THR A 565 17.78 40.11 6.04
CA THR A 565 16.39 40.18 6.54
C THR A 565 15.91 41.60 6.85
N ASN A 566 16.82 42.58 6.96
CA ASN A 566 16.44 44.00 7.11
C ASN A 566 15.97 44.64 5.78
N THR A 567 16.08 43.94 4.65
CA THR A 567 15.63 44.40 3.33
C THR A 567 14.52 43.52 2.75
N PHE A 568 13.64 44.14 1.95
CA PHE A 568 12.57 43.43 1.25
C PHE A 568 12.27 44.08 -0.10
N ALA A 569 11.73 43.31 -1.03
CA ALA A 569 11.26 43.74 -2.33
C ALA A 569 9.73 43.76 -2.39
N SER A 570 9.18 44.67 -3.19
CA SER A 570 7.76 44.74 -3.53
C SER A 570 7.54 44.79 -5.04
N ALA A 571 6.63 43.94 -5.53
CA ALA A 571 6.17 43.91 -6.92
C ALA A 571 4.89 44.76 -7.06
N CYS A 572 4.81 45.58 -8.10
CA CYS A 572 3.66 46.43 -8.34
C CYS A 572 3.23 46.46 -9.81
N LEU A 573 1.93 46.67 -10.02
CA LEU A 573 1.37 46.86 -11.36
C LEU A 573 1.80 48.18 -12.03
N ASP A 574 2.47 49.09 -11.32
CA ASP A 574 3.16 50.26 -11.91
C ASP A 574 4.38 49.89 -12.79
N ARG A 575 4.65 48.57 -12.91
CA ARG A 575 5.74 47.91 -13.66
C ARG A 575 7.10 47.95 -12.96
N THR A 576 7.14 48.46 -11.74
CA THR A 576 8.36 48.55 -10.95
C THR A 576 8.44 47.51 -9.84
N VAL A 577 9.66 47.12 -9.52
CA VAL A 577 10.01 46.48 -8.25
C VAL A 577 10.77 47.51 -7.41
N LYS A 578 10.38 47.67 -6.15
CA LYS A 578 11.09 48.55 -5.20
C LYS A 578 11.73 47.72 -4.10
N ILE A 579 12.98 48.03 -3.78
CA ILE A 579 13.68 47.42 -2.65
C ILE A 579 13.75 48.43 -1.52
N TRP A 580 13.34 48.00 -0.34
CA TRP A 580 13.19 48.81 0.86
C TRP A 580 14.10 48.30 1.98
N SER A 581 14.32 49.13 2.99
CA SER A 581 14.94 48.77 4.27
C SER A 581 13.90 48.99 5.35
N LEU A 582 13.73 48.07 6.30
CA LEU A 582 12.66 48.15 7.32
C LEU A 582 12.69 49.48 8.11
N GLY A 583 13.89 50.04 8.32
CA GLY A 583 14.08 51.33 9.00
C GLY A 583 13.87 52.59 8.15
N SER A 584 13.61 52.48 6.84
CA SER A 584 13.49 53.61 5.91
C SER A 584 12.12 53.65 5.22
N SER A 585 11.39 54.76 5.35
CA SER A 585 10.14 54.96 4.60
C SER A 585 10.34 55.21 3.10
N THR A 586 11.57 55.51 2.66
CA THR A 586 11.93 55.64 1.25
C THR A 586 12.61 54.37 0.72
N ALA A 587 12.26 53.97 -0.51
CA ALA A 587 12.90 52.84 -1.19
C ALA A 587 14.39 53.10 -1.44
N ASN A 588 15.22 52.08 -1.20
CA ASN A 588 16.66 52.10 -1.46
C ASN A 588 16.94 52.30 -2.96
N PHE A 589 16.16 51.62 -3.82
CA PHE A 589 16.06 51.92 -5.24
C PHE A 589 14.77 51.35 -5.85
N THR A 590 14.45 51.82 -7.06
CA THR A 590 13.39 51.30 -7.93
C THR A 590 14.01 50.65 -9.17
N LEU A 591 13.46 49.53 -9.61
CA LEU A 591 13.82 48.77 -10.80
C LEU A 591 12.60 48.74 -11.74
N GLU A 592 12.76 49.15 -13.00
CA GLU A 592 11.73 48.99 -14.03
C GLU A 592 11.86 47.60 -14.64
N ALA A 593 10.97 46.67 -14.26
CA ALA A 593 11.14 45.24 -14.58
C ALA A 593 10.44 44.84 -15.89
N HIS A 594 9.24 45.35 -16.14
CA HIS A 594 8.45 44.97 -17.32
C HIS A 594 8.02 46.20 -18.11
N GLU A 595 8.04 46.11 -19.45
CA GLU A 595 7.85 47.30 -20.30
C GLU A 595 6.36 47.57 -20.56
N THR A 596 5.60 46.50 -20.81
CA THR A 596 4.23 46.54 -21.34
C THR A 596 3.15 46.29 -20.28
N LYS A 597 3.48 45.54 -19.21
CA LYS A 597 2.54 45.07 -18.19
C LYS A 597 3.15 45.13 -16.79
N GLY A 598 2.29 45.11 -15.79
CA GLY A 598 2.64 45.20 -14.36
C GLY A 598 3.39 43.98 -13.83
N VAL A 599 3.95 44.08 -12.63
CA VAL A 599 4.63 42.96 -11.96
C VAL A 599 3.66 42.26 -10.99
N ASN A 600 3.49 40.95 -11.14
CA ASN A 600 2.60 40.12 -10.33
C ASN A 600 3.30 39.56 -9.10
N HIS A 601 4.50 39.00 -9.27
CA HIS A 601 5.28 38.37 -8.21
C HIS A 601 6.73 38.83 -8.23
N VAL A 602 7.36 38.77 -7.05
CA VAL A 602 8.80 38.98 -6.86
C VAL A 602 9.31 37.96 -5.85
N ASP A 603 10.46 37.35 -6.13
CA ASP A 603 11.15 36.44 -5.22
C ASP A 603 12.67 36.69 -5.26
N TYR A 604 13.36 36.36 -4.17
CA TYR A 604 14.81 36.47 -4.08
C TYR A 604 15.46 35.12 -4.32
N TYR A 605 16.59 35.11 -5.04
CA TYR A 605 17.43 33.91 -5.08
C TYR A 605 17.98 33.62 -3.68
N PRO A 606 17.79 32.42 -3.10
CA PRO A 606 18.07 32.17 -1.69
C PRO A 606 19.56 32.12 -1.35
N GLN A 607 20.39 31.54 -2.23
CA GLN A 607 21.79 31.24 -1.94
C GLN A 607 22.74 32.45 -2.08
N SER A 608 23.84 32.46 -1.32
CA SER A 608 24.72 33.62 -1.18
C SER A 608 25.62 33.94 -2.38
N ASP A 609 25.79 33.02 -3.33
CA ASP A 609 26.67 33.16 -4.51
C ASP A 609 26.18 34.18 -5.54
N LYS A 610 24.85 34.31 -5.74
CA LYS A 610 24.27 35.17 -6.79
C LYS A 610 23.33 36.23 -6.22
N PRO A 611 23.53 37.55 -6.45
CA PRO A 611 22.63 38.60 -5.98
C PRO A 611 21.40 38.76 -6.90
N TYR A 612 20.65 37.67 -7.12
CA TYR A 612 19.56 37.64 -8.09
C TYR A 612 18.17 37.84 -7.45
N LEU A 613 17.28 38.43 -8.25
CA LEU A 613 15.87 38.67 -7.96
C LEU A 613 15.07 38.26 -9.20
N LEU A 614 13.92 37.62 -9.00
CA LEU A 614 13.05 37.13 -10.06
C LEU A 614 11.74 37.92 -10.08
N THR A 615 11.19 38.20 -11.27
CA THR A 615 9.92 38.91 -11.47
C THR A 615 9.01 38.20 -12.47
N THR A 616 7.68 38.29 -12.28
CA THR A 616 6.68 37.78 -13.23
C THR A 616 5.67 38.84 -13.64
N SER A 617 5.05 38.69 -14.82
CA SER A 617 4.13 39.67 -15.39
C SER A 617 3.07 39.07 -16.31
N ASP A 618 1.99 39.84 -16.53
CA ASP A 618 0.98 39.59 -17.58
C ASP A 618 1.54 39.75 -19.02
N ASP A 619 2.81 40.18 -19.19
CA ASP A 619 3.47 40.11 -20.50
C ASP A 619 3.84 38.68 -20.93
N ARG A 620 3.60 37.70 -20.04
CA ARG A 620 3.84 36.25 -20.17
C ARG A 620 5.31 35.84 -20.00
N THR A 621 6.15 36.76 -19.53
CA THR A 621 7.58 36.51 -19.27
C THR A 621 7.87 36.40 -17.77
N VAL A 622 8.90 35.61 -17.46
CA VAL A 622 9.60 35.66 -16.17
C VAL A 622 10.97 36.27 -16.42
N LYS A 623 11.41 37.22 -15.58
CA LYS A 623 12.71 37.90 -15.76
C LYS A 623 13.58 37.77 -14.52
N ILE A 624 14.88 37.64 -14.76
CA ILE A 624 15.89 37.49 -13.71
C ILE A 624 16.83 38.69 -13.74
N TRP A 625 16.99 39.32 -12.59
CA TRP A 625 17.67 40.58 -12.39
C TRP A 625 18.79 40.45 -11.38
N ASP A 626 19.94 41.04 -11.66
CA ASP A 626 20.94 41.31 -10.62
C ASP A 626 20.51 42.57 -9.87
N TYR A 627 20.19 42.46 -8.59
CA TYR A 627 19.73 43.62 -7.81
C TYR A 627 20.88 44.57 -7.40
N THR A 628 22.14 44.19 -7.60
CA THR A 628 23.30 45.06 -7.36
C THR A 628 23.69 45.88 -8.59
N THR A 629 23.81 45.24 -9.75
CA THR A 629 24.15 45.92 -11.02
C THR A 629 22.93 46.49 -11.74
N LYS A 630 21.72 46.03 -11.38
CA LYS A 630 20.41 46.41 -11.95
C LYS A 630 20.23 46.00 -13.42
N SER A 631 21.04 45.07 -13.91
CA SER A 631 20.89 44.51 -15.26
C SER A 631 19.95 43.30 -15.29
N LEU A 632 19.21 43.18 -16.39
CA LEU A 632 18.52 41.96 -16.79
C LEU A 632 19.57 40.89 -17.16
N ILE A 633 19.49 39.72 -16.54
CA ILE A 633 20.35 38.56 -16.81
C ILE A 633 19.72 37.67 -17.87
N ALA A 634 18.44 37.34 -17.67
CA ALA A 634 17.70 36.42 -18.53
C ALA A 634 16.20 36.74 -18.54
N THR A 635 15.55 36.43 -19.66
CA THR A 635 14.10 36.38 -19.82
C THR A 635 13.72 34.95 -20.16
N LEU A 636 12.79 34.38 -19.40
CA LEU A 636 12.20 33.06 -19.67
C LEU A 636 10.86 33.27 -20.38
N GLU A 637 10.72 32.68 -21.56
CA GLU A 637 9.54 32.77 -22.41
C GLU A 637 9.02 31.35 -22.70
N GLY A 638 7.70 31.15 -22.65
CA GLY A 638 7.10 29.83 -22.92
C GLY A 638 5.70 29.60 -22.33
N HIS A 639 5.23 30.47 -21.44
CA HIS A 639 3.82 30.51 -21.03
C HIS A 639 2.95 31.18 -22.11
N THR A 640 1.71 30.72 -22.25
CA THR A 640 0.76 31.25 -23.25
C THR A 640 -0.13 32.35 -22.68
N SER A 641 -0.27 32.39 -21.35
CA SER A 641 -1.08 33.34 -20.57
C SER A 641 -0.27 34.02 -19.45
N ASN A 642 -0.92 34.86 -18.65
CA ASN A 642 -0.32 35.64 -17.57
C ASN A 642 0.45 34.75 -16.59
N VAL A 643 1.67 35.14 -16.19
CA VAL A 643 2.42 34.40 -15.17
C VAL A 643 2.08 34.94 -13.78
N SER A 644 1.25 34.18 -13.05
CA SER A 644 0.78 34.49 -11.70
C SER A 644 1.93 34.57 -10.70
N PHE A 645 2.85 33.61 -10.76
CA PHE A 645 4.00 33.51 -9.85
C PHE A 645 5.19 32.85 -10.53
N ALA A 646 6.37 33.12 -9.98
CA ALA A 646 7.49 32.20 -10.06
C ALA A 646 8.36 32.37 -8.81
N CYS A 647 9.06 31.30 -8.42
CA CYS A 647 9.94 31.27 -7.26
C CYS A 647 11.20 30.46 -7.54
N TYR A 648 12.25 30.72 -6.78
CA TYR A 648 13.40 29.82 -6.72
C TYR A 648 13.13 28.68 -5.74
N HIS A 649 13.48 27.45 -6.11
CA HIS A 649 13.51 26.37 -5.12
C HIS A 649 14.69 26.63 -4.15
N PRO A 650 14.53 26.43 -2.82
CA PRO A 650 15.61 26.65 -1.86
C PRO A 650 16.80 25.71 -2.05
N GLU A 651 16.53 24.40 -2.16
CA GLU A 651 17.59 23.38 -2.27
C GLU A 651 18.01 23.04 -3.71
N LEU A 652 17.06 22.74 -4.59
CA LEU A 652 17.33 22.35 -5.97
C LEU A 652 17.69 23.55 -6.86
N PRO A 653 18.52 23.36 -7.91
CA PRO A 653 18.92 24.41 -8.85
C PRO A 653 17.84 24.71 -9.91
N VAL A 654 16.58 24.87 -9.48
CA VAL A 654 15.42 25.06 -10.36
C VAL A 654 14.58 26.30 -9.99
N ILE A 655 13.87 26.81 -10.99
CA ILE A 655 12.88 27.88 -10.93
C ILE A 655 11.53 27.27 -11.29
N ILE A 656 10.49 27.64 -10.55
CA ILE A 656 9.14 27.11 -10.74
C ILE A 656 8.22 28.28 -11.06
N SER A 657 7.55 28.26 -12.20
CA SER A 657 6.57 29.30 -12.59
C SER A 657 5.19 28.71 -12.84
N GLY A 658 4.14 29.44 -12.48
CA GLY A 658 2.75 29.05 -12.70
C GLY A 658 1.95 30.16 -13.37
N SER A 659 1.06 29.77 -14.27
CA SER A 659 0.39 30.66 -15.21
C SER A 659 -1.12 30.45 -15.27
N GLU A 660 -1.82 31.48 -15.74
CA GLU A 660 -3.23 31.42 -16.13
C GLU A 660 -3.47 30.60 -17.42
N ASP A 661 -2.48 29.86 -17.92
CA ASP A 661 -2.63 28.80 -18.93
C ASP A 661 -2.84 27.40 -18.33
N GLY A 662 -2.89 27.32 -17.00
CA GLY A 662 -3.07 26.07 -16.24
C GLY A 662 -1.80 25.21 -16.16
N THR A 663 -0.67 25.68 -16.69
CA THR A 663 0.60 24.97 -16.60
C THR A 663 1.48 25.51 -15.48
N VAL A 664 2.22 24.59 -14.85
CA VAL A 664 3.39 24.86 -14.02
C VAL A 664 4.62 24.47 -14.83
N LYS A 665 5.61 25.35 -14.93
CA LYS A 665 6.85 25.11 -15.69
C LYS A 665 8.04 25.11 -14.76
N ILE A 666 8.91 24.13 -14.95
CA ILE A 666 10.17 23.98 -14.23
C ILE A 666 11.30 24.36 -15.18
N TRP A 667 12.15 25.29 -14.74
CA TRP A 667 13.27 25.82 -15.50
C TRP A 667 14.55 25.64 -14.71
N HIS A 668 15.65 25.36 -15.41
CA HIS A 668 16.94 25.26 -14.76
C HIS A 668 17.44 26.65 -14.30
N ALA A 669 17.79 26.81 -13.01
CA ALA A 669 18.21 28.10 -12.44
C ALA A 669 19.56 28.63 -12.94
N ASN A 670 20.41 27.81 -13.57
CA ASN A 670 21.69 28.25 -14.16
C ASN A 670 21.61 28.42 -15.68
N THR A 671 20.95 27.51 -16.40
CA THR A 671 20.89 27.55 -17.88
C THR A 671 19.66 28.27 -18.43
N TYR A 672 18.65 28.53 -17.58
CA TYR A 672 17.37 29.18 -17.91
C TYR A 672 16.57 28.48 -19.02
N ARG A 673 16.84 27.20 -19.26
CA ARG A 673 16.07 26.37 -20.19
C ARG A 673 14.84 25.79 -19.49
N LEU A 674 13.75 25.66 -20.24
CA LEU A 674 12.58 24.90 -19.82
C LEU A 674 12.96 23.42 -19.76
N GLU A 675 12.78 22.80 -18.60
CA GLU A 675 13.03 21.36 -18.40
C GLU A 675 11.72 20.58 -18.56
N GLN A 676 10.68 20.99 -17.83
CA GLN A 676 9.40 20.30 -17.80
C GLN A 676 8.22 21.27 -17.78
N SER A 677 7.10 20.86 -18.37
CA SER A 677 5.84 21.58 -18.35
C SER A 677 4.75 20.63 -17.83
N LEU A 678 4.15 21.00 -16.71
CA LEU A 678 3.21 20.20 -15.94
C LEU A 678 1.81 20.79 -16.06
N ASN A 679 0.79 19.96 -16.16
CA ASN A 679 -0.62 20.36 -16.13
C ASN A 679 -1.40 19.32 -15.33
N TYR A 680 -2.04 19.75 -14.25
CA TYR A 680 -2.77 18.88 -13.31
C TYR A 680 -4.29 18.84 -13.56
N GLY A 681 -4.80 19.55 -14.57
CA GLY A 681 -6.23 19.61 -14.87
C GLY A 681 -7.07 20.29 -13.77
N LEU A 682 -6.52 21.29 -13.09
CA LEU A 682 -7.18 22.12 -12.08
C LEU A 682 -7.40 23.57 -12.54
N GLU A 683 -7.38 23.80 -13.86
CA GLU A 683 -7.40 25.12 -14.49
C GLU A 683 -6.22 26.00 -14.02
N ARG A 684 -6.42 27.32 -13.90
CA ARG A 684 -5.35 28.33 -13.74
C ARG A 684 -4.58 28.21 -12.43
N ALA A 685 -3.24 28.34 -12.49
CA ALA A 685 -2.38 28.42 -11.31
C ALA A 685 -2.29 29.86 -10.77
N TRP A 686 -2.40 30.03 -9.44
CA TRP A 686 -2.50 31.33 -8.80
C TRP A 686 -1.42 31.65 -7.76
N CYS A 687 -0.98 30.66 -6.99
CA CYS A 687 -0.03 30.86 -5.91
C CYS A 687 0.87 29.65 -5.71
N VAL A 688 2.04 29.90 -5.12
CA VAL A 688 3.04 28.88 -4.78
C VAL A 688 3.51 29.06 -3.34
N GLY A 689 3.85 27.93 -2.73
CA GLY A 689 4.65 27.84 -1.52
C GLY A 689 5.73 26.79 -1.73
N TYR A 690 6.87 26.97 -1.08
CA TYR A 690 7.94 25.98 -1.02
C TYR A 690 8.32 25.73 0.44
N GLN A 691 8.66 24.49 0.75
CA GLN A 691 9.06 24.10 2.10
C GLN A 691 10.55 24.39 2.28
N ARG A 692 10.92 25.14 3.32
CA ARG A 692 12.33 25.46 3.60
C ARG A 692 13.01 24.24 4.22
N GLY A 693 14.20 23.86 3.75
CA GLY A 693 14.90 22.64 4.19
C GLY A 693 14.29 21.33 3.68
N LYS A 694 13.18 21.36 2.92
CA LYS A 694 12.58 20.19 2.26
C LYS A 694 12.40 20.43 0.75
N GLN A 695 12.10 19.36 0.01
CA GLN A 695 11.85 19.42 -1.44
C GLN A 695 10.35 19.53 -1.80
N GLY A 696 9.52 19.94 -0.83
CA GLY A 696 8.08 20.12 -1.01
C GLY A 696 7.75 21.45 -1.71
N VAL A 697 6.96 21.38 -2.77
CA VAL A 697 6.40 22.52 -3.49
C VAL A 697 4.89 22.38 -3.53
N ALA A 698 4.16 23.44 -3.19
CA ALA A 698 2.71 23.47 -3.16
C ALA A 698 2.20 24.55 -4.11
N VAL A 699 1.26 24.20 -4.99
CA VAL A 699 0.66 25.13 -5.96
C VAL A 699 -0.86 25.15 -5.78
N GLY A 700 -1.41 26.37 -5.68
CA GLY A 700 -2.85 26.62 -5.64
C GLY A 700 -3.40 27.02 -7.01
N PHE A 701 -4.57 26.48 -7.35
CA PHE A 701 -5.23 26.54 -8.65
C PHE A 701 -6.69 27.03 -8.53
N ASP A 702 -7.40 27.09 -9.66
CA ASP A 702 -8.83 27.40 -9.75
C ASP A 702 -9.70 26.29 -9.11
N GLU A 703 -9.34 25.01 -9.26
CA GLU A 703 -10.05 23.86 -8.65
C GLU A 703 -9.26 23.16 -7.51
N GLY A 704 -8.43 23.90 -6.75
CA GLY A 704 -7.86 23.42 -5.49
C GLY A 704 -6.34 23.54 -5.40
N ALA A 705 -5.67 22.55 -4.82
CA ALA A 705 -4.21 22.58 -4.58
C ALA A 705 -3.52 21.23 -4.83
N VAL A 706 -2.25 21.31 -5.23
CA VAL A 706 -1.36 20.15 -5.41
C VAL A 706 -0.10 20.37 -4.56
N VAL A 707 0.37 19.31 -3.88
CA VAL A 707 1.69 19.26 -3.25
C VAL A 707 2.53 18.20 -3.95
N VAL A 708 3.72 18.61 -4.33
CA VAL A 708 4.70 17.89 -5.12
C VAL A 708 6.00 17.79 -4.33
N LYS A 709 6.56 16.60 -4.23
CA LYS A 709 7.94 16.40 -3.81
C LYS A 709 8.84 16.32 -5.04
N MET A 710 9.84 17.19 -5.12
CA MET A 710 10.79 17.22 -6.23
C MET A 710 12.09 16.49 -5.86
N GLY A 711 12.28 15.28 -6.39
CA GLY A 711 13.53 14.53 -6.22
C GLY A 711 13.69 13.81 -4.87
N ARG A 712 14.92 13.35 -4.59
CA ARG A 712 15.29 12.61 -3.37
C ARG A 712 15.87 13.54 -2.32
N GLU A 713 15.49 13.35 -1.06
CA GLU A 713 15.94 14.16 0.09
C GLU A 713 17.20 13.60 0.79
N GLU A 714 17.87 12.64 0.15
CA GLU A 714 19.14 12.07 0.62
C GLU A 714 20.24 13.15 0.66
N PRO A 715 20.99 13.29 1.77
CA PRO A 715 22.14 14.19 1.83
C PRO A 715 23.28 13.65 0.96
N ALA A 716 23.89 14.52 0.16
CA ALA A 716 25.09 14.21 -0.62
C ALA A 716 26.33 14.17 0.29
N VAL A 717 26.43 13.12 1.12
CA VAL A 717 27.47 12.89 2.14
C VAL A 717 28.09 11.50 2.00
N SER A 718 29.38 11.40 2.28
CA SER A 718 30.07 10.13 2.42
C SER A 718 31.16 10.22 3.49
N MET A 719 31.39 9.11 4.19
CA MET A 719 32.44 8.95 5.19
C MET A 719 33.46 7.90 4.71
N ASP A 720 34.74 8.08 5.05
CA ASP A 720 35.74 7.01 4.90
C ASP A 720 35.94 6.24 6.22
N ASN A 721 36.53 5.04 6.14
CA ASN A 721 36.80 4.18 7.31
C ASN A 721 37.75 4.82 8.36
N SER A 722 38.33 6.01 8.11
CA SER A 722 39.12 6.76 9.09
C SER A 722 38.28 7.72 9.94
N GLY A 723 37.00 7.92 9.57
CA GLY A 723 36.08 8.89 10.15
C GLY A 723 36.16 10.27 9.48
N LYS A 724 36.69 10.36 8.26
CA LYS A 724 36.67 11.62 7.51
C LYS A 724 35.36 11.73 6.73
N LEU A 725 34.62 12.78 7.05
CA LEU A 725 33.34 13.10 6.43
C LEU A 725 33.56 14.14 5.32
N ILE A 726 32.94 13.92 4.16
CA ILE A 726 32.85 14.93 3.09
C ILE A 726 31.39 14.99 2.66
N TRP A 727 30.84 16.21 2.60
CA TRP A 727 29.49 16.45 2.11
C TRP A 727 29.44 17.72 1.27
N ALA A 728 28.46 17.78 0.39
CA ALA A 728 28.12 18.99 -0.34
C ALA A 728 26.97 19.74 0.32
N ARG A 729 27.05 21.08 0.30
CA ARG A 729 25.92 21.99 0.50
C ARG A 729 25.77 22.79 -0.79
N HIS A 730 24.80 22.39 -1.61
CA HIS A 730 24.61 22.90 -2.97
C HIS A 730 25.90 22.72 -3.78
N SER A 731 26.58 23.80 -4.19
CA SER A 731 27.85 23.73 -4.93
C SER A 731 29.11 23.79 -4.05
N GLU A 732 28.99 24.03 -2.74
CA GLU A 732 30.13 24.11 -1.82
C GLU A 732 30.41 22.74 -1.18
N VAL A 733 31.66 22.30 -1.16
CA VAL A 733 32.06 21.03 -0.55
C VAL A 733 32.86 21.27 0.71
N VAL A 734 32.33 20.71 1.80
CA VAL A 734 32.87 20.82 3.15
C VAL A 734 33.37 19.45 3.60
N SER A 735 34.43 19.46 4.40
CA SER A 735 34.94 18.27 5.08
C SER A 735 34.97 18.46 6.59
N SER A 736 34.90 17.34 7.30
CA SER A 736 35.32 17.27 8.70
C SER A 736 36.00 15.93 8.98
N ILE A 737 36.54 15.78 10.18
CA ILE A 737 37.14 14.54 10.67
C ILE A 737 36.57 14.27 12.05
N ILE A 738 35.91 13.12 12.19
CA ILE A 738 35.45 12.58 13.46
C ILE A 738 36.69 12.15 14.26
N LYS A 739 37.06 12.97 15.23
CA LYS A 739 38.14 12.67 16.17
C LYS A 739 37.61 11.71 17.23
N GLY A 740 37.96 10.43 17.13
CA GLY A 740 37.77 9.47 18.23
C GLY A 740 38.47 9.96 19.49
N GLY A 741 37.79 9.91 20.64
CA GLY A 741 38.38 10.38 21.90
C GLY A 741 37.44 10.43 23.11
N ASP A 742 36.19 10.86 22.96
CA ASP A 742 35.26 10.97 24.10
C ASP A 742 34.35 9.74 24.23
N ALA A 743 34.76 8.82 25.12
CA ALA A 743 33.91 7.78 25.71
C ALA A 743 32.76 8.34 26.60
N LEU A 744 32.55 9.66 26.56
CA LEU A 744 31.52 10.41 27.26
C LEU A 744 30.37 10.86 26.35
N VAL A 745 30.51 10.78 25.02
CA VAL A 745 29.42 11.12 24.09
C VAL A 745 28.27 10.14 24.30
N LYS A 746 27.08 10.63 24.64
CA LYS A 746 25.90 9.77 24.81
C LYS A 746 25.35 9.33 23.46
N ASP A 747 24.67 8.20 23.45
CA ASP A 747 23.95 7.77 22.25
C ASP A 747 22.88 8.80 21.87
N ASN A 748 22.69 9.00 20.57
CA ASN A 748 21.80 10.01 19.99
C ASN A 748 22.16 11.48 20.29
N GLU A 749 23.35 11.78 20.81
CA GLU A 749 23.80 13.17 21.03
C GLU A 749 24.47 13.74 19.75
N PRO A 750 24.05 14.94 19.26
CA PRO A 750 24.68 15.59 18.11
C PRO A 750 26.15 15.95 18.34
N ILE A 751 27.03 15.46 17.46
CA ILE A 751 28.47 15.71 17.51
C ILE A 751 28.81 17.01 16.77
N SER A 752 29.36 17.99 17.49
CA SER A 752 29.85 19.23 16.88
C SER A 752 31.17 19.00 16.14
N LEU A 753 31.09 18.89 14.81
CA LEU A 753 32.23 18.65 13.93
C LEU A 753 32.77 19.97 13.35
N PRO A 754 34.09 20.25 13.44
CA PRO A 754 34.68 21.46 12.88
C PRO A 754 34.69 21.38 11.35
N THR A 755 34.00 22.30 10.69
CA THR A 755 33.94 22.37 9.22
C THR A 755 35.24 22.90 8.62
N LYS A 756 35.63 22.34 7.47
CA LYS A 756 36.74 22.81 6.66
C LYS A 756 36.38 22.71 5.18
N ASP A 757 36.35 23.86 4.51
CA ASP A 757 36.06 23.96 3.09
C ASP A 757 37.14 23.26 2.26
N LEU A 758 36.71 22.42 1.30
CA LEU A 758 37.59 21.74 0.35
C LEU A 758 37.61 22.44 -1.01
N GLY A 759 36.50 23.05 -1.41
CA GLY A 759 36.34 23.77 -2.67
C GLY A 759 34.88 23.80 -3.13
N THR A 760 34.69 24.08 -4.41
CA THR A 760 33.37 24.06 -5.06
C THR A 760 33.32 22.97 -6.13
N CYS A 761 32.13 22.40 -6.35
CA CYS A 761 31.84 21.54 -7.49
C CYS A 761 31.34 22.37 -8.69
N GLU A 762 31.65 21.91 -9.90
CA GLU A 762 31.20 22.53 -11.16
C GLU A 762 29.77 22.09 -11.53
N VAL A 763 29.40 20.86 -11.16
CA VAL A 763 28.06 20.25 -11.29
C VAL A 763 27.29 20.32 -9.98
N TYR A 764 25.96 20.22 -10.01
CA TYR A 764 25.16 20.07 -8.79
C TYR A 764 25.29 18.62 -8.25
N PRO A 765 25.89 18.40 -7.07
CA PRO A 765 26.17 17.07 -6.55
C PRO A 765 24.87 16.37 -6.13
N GLN A 766 24.48 15.34 -6.87
CA GLN A 766 23.35 14.47 -6.56
C GLN A 766 23.82 13.29 -5.70
N THR A 767 24.96 12.68 -6.07
CA THR A 767 25.63 11.65 -5.25
C THR A 767 27.09 12.01 -5.00
N LEU A 768 27.57 11.64 -3.81
CA LEU A 768 28.95 11.85 -3.38
C LEU A 768 29.41 10.56 -2.71
N LEU A 769 30.43 9.90 -3.26
CA LEU A 769 30.91 8.61 -2.76
C LEU A 769 32.44 8.61 -2.65
N HIS A 770 32.97 8.24 -1.49
CA HIS A 770 34.39 7.89 -1.37
C HIS A 770 34.70 6.61 -2.17
N SER A 771 35.91 6.54 -2.72
CA SER A 771 36.47 5.24 -3.12
C SER A 771 36.70 4.37 -1.87
N PRO A 772 36.66 3.02 -1.96
CA PRO A 772 36.79 2.11 -0.80
C PRO A 772 38.07 2.22 0.04
N ASN A 773 39.02 3.04 -0.40
CA ASN A 773 40.30 3.33 0.25
C ASN A 773 40.38 4.77 0.81
N GLY A 774 39.28 5.54 0.79
CA GLY A 774 39.19 6.95 1.22
C GLY A 774 40.00 7.97 0.38
N ARG A 775 40.68 7.53 -0.68
CA ARG A 775 41.66 8.36 -1.42
C ARG A 775 41.01 9.32 -2.42
N PHE A 776 39.94 8.88 -3.05
CA PHE A 776 39.19 9.63 -4.06
C PHE A 776 37.75 9.84 -3.61
N VAL A 777 37.10 10.83 -4.21
CA VAL A 777 35.67 11.09 -4.07
C VAL A 777 35.11 11.26 -5.47
N SER A 778 34.11 10.47 -5.83
CA SER A 778 33.30 10.71 -7.02
C SER A 778 32.14 11.61 -6.65
N VAL A 779 31.94 12.68 -7.43
CA VAL A 779 30.75 13.53 -7.40
C VAL A 779 30.02 13.33 -8.71
N CYS A 780 28.73 13.00 -8.66
CA CYS A 780 27.92 12.80 -9.85
C CYS A 780 26.68 13.68 -9.80
N GLY A 781 26.30 14.22 -10.95
CA GLY A 781 25.18 15.13 -11.09
C GLY A 781 25.06 15.65 -12.51
N ASP A 782 23.85 16.03 -12.90
CA ASP A 782 23.52 16.70 -14.17
C ASP A 782 23.94 15.91 -15.44
N GLY A 783 24.07 14.58 -15.31
CA GLY A 783 24.53 13.68 -16.38
C GLY A 783 26.05 13.60 -16.54
N GLU A 784 26.81 14.11 -15.56
CA GLU A 784 28.26 14.12 -15.51
C GLU A 784 28.80 13.51 -14.20
N PHE A 785 30.03 13.01 -14.25
CA PHE A 785 30.79 12.59 -13.07
C PHE A 785 32.15 13.28 -13.04
N ILE A 786 32.61 13.62 -11.84
CA ILE A 786 33.93 14.17 -11.59
C ILE A 786 34.56 13.44 -10.40
N ILE A 787 35.77 12.92 -10.58
CA ILE A 787 36.55 12.30 -9.53
C ILE A 787 37.56 13.31 -8.99
N TYR A 788 37.46 13.61 -7.69
CA TYR A 788 38.40 14.44 -6.95
C TYR A 788 39.30 13.60 -6.04
N THR A 789 40.44 14.16 -5.67
CA THR A 789 41.31 13.62 -4.61
C THR A 789 40.84 14.10 -3.24
N ALA A 790 40.48 13.18 -2.34
CA ALA A 790 39.79 13.50 -1.09
C ALA A 790 40.58 14.49 -0.21
N LEU A 791 41.92 14.45 -0.21
CA LEU A 791 42.76 15.27 0.65
C LEU A 791 42.94 16.73 0.16
N ALA A 792 42.96 16.94 -1.16
CA ALA A 792 43.42 18.19 -1.77
C ALA A 792 42.44 18.75 -2.82
N TRP A 793 41.27 18.13 -2.98
CA TRP A 793 40.19 18.50 -3.90
C TRP A 793 40.64 18.77 -5.35
N ARG A 794 41.64 18.03 -5.83
CA ARG A 794 42.10 18.13 -7.22
C ARG A 794 41.35 17.14 -8.09
N ASN A 795 40.78 17.63 -9.19
CA ASN A 795 40.20 16.82 -10.26
C ASN A 795 41.24 15.80 -10.77
N LYS A 796 40.80 14.56 -10.96
CA LYS A 796 41.60 13.40 -11.40
C LYS A 796 41.07 12.82 -12.72
N ALA A 797 39.75 12.77 -12.89
CA ALA A 797 39.06 12.34 -14.09
C ALA A 797 37.66 12.98 -14.11
N PHE A 798 37.06 13.12 -15.30
CA PHE A 798 35.71 13.62 -15.50
C PHE A 798 35.12 13.04 -16.79
N GLY A 799 33.80 13.05 -16.93
CA GLY A 799 33.10 12.63 -18.14
C GLY A 799 31.58 12.63 -17.97
N SER A 800 30.85 12.25 -19.02
CA SER A 800 29.40 12.08 -18.95
C SER A 800 29.02 10.71 -18.37
N ALA A 801 28.11 10.68 -17.41
CA ALA A 801 27.55 9.47 -16.80
C ALA A 801 26.19 9.75 -16.15
N LEU A 802 25.26 8.82 -16.31
CA LEU A 802 24.00 8.76 -15.58
C LEU A 802 24.22 8.21 -14.16
N ASP A 803 24.96 7.09 -14.06
CA ASP A 803 25.39 6.51 -12.79
C ASP A 803 26.90 6.28 -12.77
N PHE A 804 27.44 6.22 -11.56
CA PHE A 804 28.82 5.92 -11.25
C PHE A 804 28.89 4.98 -10.06
N VAL A 805 29.71 3.92 -10.14
CA VAL A 805 29.97 3.01 -9.00
C VAL A 805 31.45 2.64 -8.92
N TRP A 806 31.98 2.56 -7.69
CA TRP A 806 33.32 2.05 -7.42
C TRP A 806 33.35 0.51 -7.39
N GLY A 807 34.48 -0.08 -7.78
CA GLY A 807 34.78 -1.48 -7.49
C GLY A 807 35.11 -1.71 -6.01
N SER A 808 35.42 -2.96 -5.64
CA SER A 808 35.74 -3.34 -4.25
C SER A 808 37.06 -2.76 -3.72
N LYS A 809 37.32 -2.98 -2.42
CA LYS A 809 38.55 -2.61 -1.68
C LYS A 809 39.83 -3.01 -2.43
N ASP A 810 39.86 -4.23 -2.97
CA ASP A 810 40.97 -4.79 -3.76
C ASP A 810 41.22 -4.05 -5.07
N ASN A 811 40.16 -3.54 -5.69
CA ASN A 811 40.20 -2.84 -6.98
C ASN A 811 39.81 -1.35 -6.83
N SER A 812 40.24 -0.72 -5.73
CA SER A 812 39.81 0.63 -5.32
C SER A 812 40.22 1.82 -6.22
N ASN A 813 40.74 1.56 -7.44
CA ASN A 813 40.92 2.56 -8.52
C ASN A 813 40.10 2.20 -9.79
N ASP A 814 39.37 1.09 -9.77
CA ASP A 814 38.48 0.65 -10.85
C ASP A 814 37.06 1.14 -10.53
N TYR A 815 36.33 1.53 -11.57
CA TYR A 815 34.96 2.04 -11.46
C TYR A 815 34.18 1.73 -12.74
N ALA A 816 32.86 1.70 -12.64
CA ALA A 816 31.97 1.60 -13.79
C ALA A 816 31.09 2.85 -13.89
N ILE A 817 30.76 3.23 -15.11
CA ILE A 817 29.81 4.30 -15.41
C ILE A 817 28.76 3.80 -16.41
N ARG A 818 27.56 4.36 -16.30
CA ARG A 818 26.50 4.19 -17.29
C ARG A 818 26.42 5.47 -18.12
N GLU A 819 26.94 5.45 -19.34
CA GLU A 819 26.92 6.62 -20.24
C GLU A 819 25.54 6.81 -20.89
N SER A 820 24.85 5.70 -21.14
CA SER A 820 23.48 5.66 -21.64
C SER A 820 22.77 4.39 -21.14
N PRO A 821 21.44 4.25 -21.30
CA PRO A 821 20.73 3.02 -20.95
C PRO A 821 21.22 1.76 -21.69
N THR A 822 22.03 1.89 -22.74
CA THR A 822 22.59 0.76 -23.50
C THR A 822 24.11 0.66 -23.44
N SER A 823 24.79 1.51 -22.66
CA SER A 823 26.24 1.55 -22.60
C SER A 823 26.77 1.67 -21.17
N VAL A 824 27.31 0.55 -20.68
CA VAL A 824 28.06 0.47 -19.42
C VAL A 824 29.55 0.35 -19.75
N LYS A 825 30.36 1.26 -19.19
CA LYS A 825 31.81 1.32 -19.41
C LYS A 825 32.54 1.03 -18.10
N ILE A 826 33.55 0.16 -18.17
CA ILE A 826 34.41 -0.18 -17.03
C ILE A 826 35.76 0.50 -17.23
N PHE A 827 36.20 1.24 -16.21
CA PHE A 827 37.50 1.90 -16.15
C PHE A 827 38.37 1.18 -15.14
N LYS A 828 39.62 0.92 -15.52
CA LYS A 828 40.65 0.35 -14.66
C LYS A 828 41.77 1.32 -14.44
N ASN A 829 42.05 1.67 -13.18
CA ASN A 829 43.04 2.68 -12.82
C ASN A 829 42.91 3.98 -13.67
N PHE A 830 41.69 4.49 -13.83
CA PHE A 830 41.34 5.67 -14.65
C PHE A 830 41.56 5.53 -16.17
N VAL A 831 41.66 4.30 -16.70
CA VAL A 831 41.76 4.01 -18.14
C VAL A 831 40.61 3.11 -18.58
N GLU A 832 39.90 3.49 -19.65
CA GLU A 832 38.76 2.73 -20.19
C GLU A 832 39.19 1.33 -20.70
N LYS A 833 38.47 0.27 -20.31
CA LYS A 833 38.66 -1.09 -20.85
C LYS A 833 38.05 -1.14 -22.25
N SER A 834 38.89 -1.34 -23.27
CA SER A 834 38.45 -1.44 -24.67
C SER A 834 37.42 -2.55 -24.86
N GLY A 835 36.23 -2.21 -25.38
CA GLY A 835 35.13 -3.13 -25.63
C GLY A 835 33.88 -2.91 -24.78
N GLY A 836 33.97 -2.13 -23.69
CA GLY A 836 32.84 -1.90 -22.78
C GLY A 836 32.42 -3.15 -21.99
N LEU A 837 31.22 -3.09 -21.39
CA LEU A 837 30.49 -4.26 -20.91
C LEU A 837 29.25 -4.43 -21.79
N ASP A 838 29.12 -5.58 -22.46
CA ASP A 838 27.88 -5.95 -23.13
C ASP A 838 26.95 -6.58 -22.11
N VAL A 839 25.82 -5.92 -21.87
CA VAL A 839 24.83 -6.32 -20.85
C VAL A 839 23.66 -7.08 -21.48
N GLY A 840 23.50 -7.06 -22.81
CA GLY A 840 22.36 -7.68 -23.51
C GLY A 840 20.98 -7.02 -23.32
N PHE A 841 20.81 -6.16 -22.32
CA PHE A 841 19.55 -5.44 -22.02
C PHE A 841 19.77 -3.95 -21.71
N GLN A 842 18.68 -3.19 -21.49
CA GLN A 842 18.77 -1.77 -21.09
C GLN A 842 19.05 -1.63 -19.60
N ALA A 843 20.21 -1.07 -19.25
CA ALA A 843 20.63 -0.80 -17.89
C ALA A 843 19.88 0.42 -17.31
N GLU A 844 19.13 0.19 -16.25
CA GLU A 844 18.35 1.20 -15.52
C GLU A 844 19.16 1.83 -14.39
N GLY A 845 20.05 1.05 -13.76
CA GLY A 845 20.91 1.47 -12.66
C GLY A 845 22.18 0.61 -12.51
N LEU A 846 23.19 1.13 -11.83
CA LEU A 846 24.39 0.38 -11.43
C LEU A 846 24.47 0.22 -9.90
N THR A 847 25.14 -0.84 -9.43
CA THR A 847 25.51 -1.04 -8.02
C THR A 847 26.97 -1.51 -7.92
N GLY A 848 27.72 -0.95 -6.96
CA GLY A 848 29.14 -1.25 -6.74
C GLY A 848 29.39 -2.47 -5.84
N GLY A 849 30.66 -2.74 -5.56
CA GLY A 849 31.09 -3.79 -4.64
C GLY A 849 31.98 -4.85 -5.27
N VAL A 850 31.88 -6.09 -4.77
CA VAL A 850 32.74 -7.23 -5.16
C VAL A 850 32.50 -7.69 -6.58
N LEU A 851 31.25 -7.60 -7.03
CA LEU A 851 30.83 -7.74 -8.42
C LEU A 851 30.17 -6.43 -8.87
N LEU A 852 30.17 -6.19 -10.18
CA LEU A 852 29.44 -5.08 -10.78
C LEU A 852 27.99 -5.51 -10.98
N GLY A 853 27.06 -4.97 -10.20
CA GLY A 853 25.63 -5.21 -10.41
C GLY A 853 25.05 -4.22 -11.41
N VAL A 854 24.34 -4.74 -12.42
CA VAL A 854 23.60 -3.94 -13.40
C VAL A 854 22.12 -4.26 -13.26
N ARG A 855 21.30 -3.24 -12.96
CA ARG A 855 19.85 -3.33 -12.80
C ARG A 855 19.15 -3.14 -14.14
N GLY A 856 18.09 -3.92 -14.38
CA GLY A 856 17.20 -3.76 -15.53
C GLY A 856 16.56 -5.08 -15.98
N GLN A 857 15.54 -4.99 -16.83
CA GLN A 857 14.81 -6.15 -17.38
C GLN A 857 14.26 -7.08 -16.27
N GLY A 858 13.60 -6.52 -15.24
CA GLY A 858 12.94 -7.30 -14.19
C GLY A 858 13.87 -7.87 -13.12
N GLY A 859 15.12 -7.40 -13.02
CA GLY A 859 16.06 -7.92 -12.03
C GLY A 859 17.42 -7.22 -11.94
N ILE A 860 18.38 -7.92 -11.35
CA ILE A 860 19.79 -7.52 -11.29
C ILE A 860 20.71 -8.61 -11.84
N SER A 861 21.68 -8.21 -12.66
CA SER A 861 22.73 -9.08 -13.21
C SER A 861 24.10 -8.70 -12.63
N PHE A 862 24.78 -9.64 -11.99
CA PHE A 862 26.13 -9.44 -11.45
C PHE A 862 27.20 -9.88 -12.45
N PHE A 863 28.18 -9.01 -12.70
CA PHE A 863 29.31 -9.23 -13.61
C PHE A 863 30.65 -9.17 -12.87
N ASP A 864 31.62 -9.99 -13.26
CA ASP A 864 32.97 -9.95 -12.68
C ASP A 864 33.79 -8.77 -13.24
N TRP A 865 34.37 -7.96 -12.35
CA TRP A 865 35.15 -6.77 -12.70
C TRP A 865 36.41 -7.05 -13.54
N GLN A 866 36.94 -8.28 -13.56
CA GLN A 866 38.15 -8.63 -14.31
C GLN A 866 37.78 -9.13 -15.70
N SER A 867 37.01 -10.21 -15.80
CA SER A 867 36.59 -10.82 -17.07
C SER A 867 35.59 -9.93 -17.81
N GLY A 868 34.59 -9.38 -17.10
CA GLY A 868 33.37 -8.81 -17.68
C GLY A 868 32.31 -9.87 -18.04
N GLY A 869 32.49 -11.12 -17.59
CA GLY A 869 31.49 -12.18 -17.75
C GLY A 869 30.37 -12.08 -16.72
N LEU A 870 29.18 -12.54 -17.12
CA LEU A 870 28.05 -12.72 -16.21
C LEU A 870 28.42 -13.76 -15.14
N VAL A 871 28.12 -13.44 -13.88
CA VAL A 871 28.29 -14.34 -12.74
C VAL A 871 26.96 -15.00 -12.41
N ARG A 872 25.91 -14.19 -12.17
CA ARG A 872 24.55 -14.66 -11.93
C ARG A 872 23.55 -13.53 -12.21
N ARG A 873 22.40 -13.87 -12.78
CA ARG A 873 21.18 -13.05 -12.84
C ARG A 873 20.25 -13.43 -11.69
N ILE A 874 19.62 -12.44 -11.08
CA ILE A 874 18.67 -12.61 -9.97
C ILE A 874 17.41 -11.81 -10.32
N GLU A 875 16.26 -12.49 -10.33
CA GLU A 875 14.93 -11.96 -10.71
C GLU A 875 14.28 -11.19 -9.54
N VAL A 876 15.03 -10.22 -9.02
CA VAL A 876 14.64 -9.33 -7.94
C VAL A 876 15.07 -7.92 -8.34
N GLU A 877 14.21 -6.92 -8.15
CA GLU A 877 14.46 -5.51 -8.51
C GLU A 877 14.99 -4.73 -7.28
N PRO A 878 16.32 -4.52 -7.12
CA PRO A 878 16.84 -3.79 -5.98
C PRO A 878 16.74 -2.27 -6.09
N THR A 879 16.38 -1.66 -4.96
CA THR A 879 16.57 -0.24 -4.67
C THR A 879 18.05 0.08 -4.47
N GLU A 880 18.79 -0.75 -3.71
CA GLU A 880 20.26 -0.70 -3.56
C GLU A 880 20.84 -2.08 -3.18
N VAL A 881 22.17 -2.23 -3.28
CA VAL A 881 22.88 -3.49 -2.97
C VAL A 881 24.11 -3.22 -2.11
N TYR A 882 24.21 -3.94 -0.99
CA TYR A 882 25.27 -3.77 0.01
C TYR A 882 26.11 -5.04 0.13
N TRP A 883 27.41 -4.93 -0.16
CA TRP A 883 28.37 -6.03 0.00
C TRP A 883 29.09 -5.95 1.35
N SER A 884 29.32 -7.11 1.95
CA SER A 884 30.18 -7.30 3.12
C SER A 884 31.65 -6.98 2.84
N GLU A 885 32.43 -6.66 3.89
CA GLU A 885 33.86 -6.33 3.74
C GLU A 885 34.71 -7.51 3.23
N ASN A 886 34.36 -8.76 3.58
CA ASN A 886 35.01 -9.97 3.07
C ASN A 886 34.52 -10.35 1.66
N GLY A 887 33.32 -9.89 1.29
CA GLY A 887 32.70 -10.17 0.00
C GLY A 887 31.94 -11.48 -0.09
N GLU A 888 31.71 -12.14 1.04
CA GLU A 888 30.99 -13.43 1.10
C GLU A 888 29.49 -13.24 1.25
N LEU A 889 29.03 -12.16 1.88
CA LEU A 889 27.61 -11.82 2.02
C LEU A 889 27.23 -10.58 1.21
N VAL A 890 26.03 -10.57 0.66
CA VAL A 890 25.41 -9.42 0.00
C VAL A 890 23.96 -9.27 0.43
N ALA A 891 23.55 -8.05 0.77
CA ALA A 891 22.16 -7.66 1.00
C ALA A 891 21.61 -6.95 -0.24
N ILE A 892 20.54 -7.50 -0.80
CA ILE A 892 19.80 -6.94 -1.94
C ILE A 892 18.54 -6.29 -1.36
N ALA A 893 18.52 -4.97 -1.26
CA ALA A 893 17.40 -4.21 -0.74
C ALA A 893 16.37 -3.93 -1.85
N CYS A 894 15.09 -4.16 -1.59
CA CYS A 894 13.97 -3.85 -2.47
C CYS A 894 13.09 -2.75 -1.85
N GLU A 895 11.89 -2.53 -2.38
CA GLU A 895 10.94 -1.53 -1.86
C GLU A 895 10.36 -1.96 -0.51
N ASP A 896 9.89 -3.22 -0.40
CA ASP A 896 9.23 -3.76 0.79
C ASP A 896 10.06 -4.76 1.61
N THR A 897 11.02 -5.45 0.98
CA THR A 897 11.82 -6.54 1.58
C THR A 897 13.31 -6.37 1.29
N PHE A 898 14.16 -7.15 1.96
CA PHE A 898 15.54 -7.36 1.51
C PHE A 898 15.98 -8.81 1.65
N TYR A 899 16.86 -9.24 0.75
CA TYR A 899 17.37 -10.61 0.67
C TYR A 899 18.86 -10.63 1.02
N VAL A 900 19.26 -11.54 1.91
CA VAL A 900 20.67 -11.80 2.20
C VAL A 900 21.12 -13.05 1.46
N LEU A 901 22.12 -12.90 0.60
CA LEU A 901 22.71 -13.99 -0.16
C LEU A 901 24.19 -14.19 0.22
N ARG A 902 24.65 -15.43 0.16
CA ARG A 902 26.06 -15.80 0.25
C ARG A 902 26.63 -16.03 -1.15
N PHE A 903 27.77 -15.41 -1.45
CA PHE A 903 28.52 -15.53 -2.71
C PHE A 903 29.77 -16.39 -2.51
N SER A 904 29.94 -17.44 -3.32
CA SER A 904 31.16 -18.25 -3.37
C SER A 904 31.91 -18.05 -4.68
N ARG A 905 33.05 -17.34 -4.60
CA ARG A 905 33.93 -17.13 -5.77
C ARG A 905 34.60 -18.43 -6.21
N GLU A 906 34.83 -19.37 -5.30
CA GLU A 906 35.41 -20.68 -5.63
C GLU A 906 34.44 -21.52 -6.48
N ASN A 907 33.14 -21.54 -6.11
CA ASN A 907 32.11 -22.23 -6.89
C ASN A 907 31.97 -21.62 -8.29
N TYR A 908 31.96 -20.29 -8.40
CA TYR A 908 31.94 -19.60 -9.69
C TYR A 908 33.12 -20.01 -10.59
N ILE A 909 34.34 -20.02 -10.05
CA ILE A 909 35.54 -20.41 -10.80
C ILE A 909 35.51 -21.91 -11.16
N ALA A 910 35.00 -22.77 -10.27
CA ALA A 910 34.86 -24.19 -10.54
C ALA A 910 33.89 -24.47 -11.70
N ALA A 911 32.68 -23.88 -11.66
CA ALA A 911 31.68 -24.00 -12.72
C ALA A 911 32.16 -23.42 -14.06
N LEU A 912 32.85 -22.27 -14.04
CA LEU A 912 33.45 -21.66 -15.23
C LEU A 912 34.51 -22.57 -15.89
N ASN A 913 35.29 -23.31 -15.08
CA ASN A 913 36.25 -24.29 -15.59
C ASN A 913 35.58 -25.61 -16.06
N ALA A 914 34.41 -25.96 -15.50
CA ALA A 914 33.60 -27.10 -15.92
C ALA A 914 32.80 -26.82 -17.22
N GLY A 915 32.52 -25.53 -17.50
CA GLY A 915 31.65 -25.11 -18.61
C GLY A 915 30.17 -25.05 -18.21
N GLU A 916 29.86 -25.05 -16.92
CA GLU A 916 28.51 -25.02 -16.34
C GLU A 916 28.06 -23.56 -16.14
N VAL A 917 27.98 -22.81 -17.25
CA VAL A 917 27.50 -21.42 -17.27
C VAL A 917 26.29 -21.36 -18.19
N ASP A 918 25.11 -21.23 -17.60
CA ASP A 918 23.83 -21.09 -18.30
C ASP A 918 23.58 -19.64 -18.72
N ASP A 919 22.47 -19.39 -19.43
CA ASP A 919 22.08 -18.05 -19.89
C ASP A 919 21.89 -17.05 -18.72
N ASP A 920 21.52 -17.53 -17.53
CA ASP A 920 21.41 -16.76 -16.29
C ASP A 920 22.70 -16.76 -15.44
N GLY A 921 23.80 -17.32 -15.93
CA GLY A 921 25.06 -17.49 -15.21
C GLY A 921 25.12 -18.73 -14.31
N VAL A 922 26.00 -18.71 -13.32
CA VAL A 922 26.28 -19.87 -12.44
C VAL A 922 25.37 -19.84 -11.21
N GLU A 923 24.46 -20.80 -11.10
CA GLU A 923 23.57 -20.93 -9.94
C GLU A 923 24.34 -21.16 -8.63
N ALA A 924 25.25 -22.12 -8.60
CA ALA A 924 26.05 -22.48 -7.41
C ALA A 924 26.99 -21.36 -6.91
N ALA A 925 27.07 -20.22 -7.58
CA ALA A 925 27.83 -19.06 -7.13
C ALA A 925 27.11 -18.29 -6.01
N PHE A 926 25.78 -18.38 -5.93
CA PHE A 926 24.96 -17.69 -4.92
C PHE A 926 24.05 -18.67 -4.16
N GLU A 927 23.85 -18.41 -2.87
CA GLU A 927 22.97 -19.16 -1.99
C GLU A 927 22.11 -18.19 -1.18
N VAL A 928 20.80 -18.42 -1.07
CA VAL A 928 19.90 -17.59 -0.26
C VAL A 928 20.09 -17.95 1.21
N VAL A 929 20.40 -16.96 2.05
CA VAL A 929 20.56 -17.15 3.51
C VAL A 929 19.24 -16.86 4.22
N THR A 930 18.62 -15.71 3.94
CA THR A 930 17.34 -15.28 4.53
C THR A 930 16.70 -14.16 3.71
N ASP A 931 15.39 -14.00 3.84
CA ASP A 931 14.61 -12.85 3.37
C ASP A 931 13.92 -12.17 4.56
N ILE A 932 13.99 -10.84 4.60
CA ILE A 932 13.45 -10.03 5.71
C ILE A 932 12.41 -9.05 5.14
N ASN A 933 11.19 -9.11 5.71
CA ASN A 933 10.07 -8.24 5.36
C ASN A 933 10.18 -6.87 6.06
N GLU A 934 11.31 -6.18 5.86
CA GLU A 934 11.50 -4.78 6.22
C GLU A 934 12.12 -3.99 5.06
N THR A 935 11.81 -2.69 5.02
CA THR A 935 12.41 -1.76 4.05
C THR A 935 13.81 -1.32 4.49
N VAL A 936 14.74 -1.19 3.55
CA VAL A 936 16.10 -0.70 3.81
C VAL A 936 16.31 0.63 3.07
N ARG A 937 16.55 1.71 3.82
CA ARG A 937 16.87 3.05 3.27
C ARG A 937 18.38 3.25 3.10
N THR A 938 19.15 2.88 4.11
CA THR A 938 20.62 2.86 4.08
C THR A 938 21.11 1.71 4.95
N GLY A 939 22.20 1.04 4.55
CA GLY A 939 22.79 -0.04 5.31
C GLY A 939 24.30 -0.21 5.10
N GLU A 940 24.95 -0.90 6.02
CA GLU A 940 26.37 -1.26 5.97
C GLU A 940 26.58 -2.59 6.71
N TRP A 941 27.53 -3.38 6.24
CA TRP A 941 27.95 -4.63 6.89
C TRP A 941 29.08 -4.38 7.91
N VAL A 942 28.95 -4.97 9.09
CA VAL A 942 29.98 -5.03 10.12
C VAL A 942 30.24 -6.50 10.45
N GLY A 943 31.24 -7.07 9.80
CA GLY A 943 31.43 -8.53 9.78
C GLY A 943 30.22 -9.20 9.10
N ASP A 944 29.65 -10.20 9.77
CA ASP A 944 28.46 -10.94 9.31
C ASP A 944 27.12 -10.30 9.72
N CYS A 945 27.15 -9.09 10.29
CA CYS A 945 25.98 -8.36 10.72
C CYS A 945 25.65 -7.21 9.75
N PHE A 946 24.40 -7.11 9.33
CA PHE A 946 23.93 -6.04 8.46
C PHE A 946 23.18 -4.98 9.26
N ILE A 947 23.78 -3.79 9.40
CA ILE A 947 23.19 -2.65 10.10
C ILE A 947 22.44 -1.79 9.09
N TYR A 948 21.20 -1.39 9.38
CA TYR A 948 20.40 -0.61 8.45
C TYR A 948 19.40 0.33 9.13
N THR A 949 18.97 1.35 8.38
CA THR A 949 17.84 2.21 8.74
C THR A 949 16.64 1.92 7.87
N ASN A 950 15.43 1.83 8.44
CA ASN A 950 14.22 1.51 7.69
C ASN A 950 13.31 2.73 7.40
N SER A 951 12.25 2.55 6.61
CA SER A 951 11.30 3.61 6.27
C SER A 951 10.59 4.22 7.48
N THR A 952 10.42 3.44 8.56
CA THR A 952 9.83 3.87 9.84
C THR A 952 10.79 4.63 10.77
N ASN A 953 11.96 5.04 10.24
CA ASN A 953 13.00 5.77 10.97
C ASN A 953 13.51 5.00 12.22
N ARG A 954 13.68 3.68 12.10
CA ARG A 954 14.39 2.85 13.09
C ARG A 954 15.79 2.53 12.59
N LEU A 955 16.75 2.47 13.52
CA LEU A 955 18.06 1.86 13.31
C LEU A 955 18.00 0.42 13.82
N ASN A 956 18.15 -0.52 12.89
CA ASN A 956 18.10 -1.96 13.11
C ASN A 956 19.46 -2.59 12.77
N TYR A 957 19.69 -3.80 13.27
CA TYR A 957 20.75 -4.68 12.79
C TYR A 957 20.22 -6.11 12.66
N LEU A 958 20.65 -6.81 11.61
CA LEU A 958 20.34 -8.21 11.33
C LEU A 958 21.54 -9.08 11.71
N VAL A 959 21.30 -10.18 12.41
CA VAL A 959 22.27 -11.27 12.62
C VAL A 959 21.57 -12.59 12.31
N GLY A 960 22.09 -13.35 11.36
CA GLY A 960 21.39 -14.52 10.81
C GLY A 960 20.07 -14.11 10.15
N ASP A 961 18.97 -14.62 10.69
CA ASP A 961 17.57 -14.34 10.32
C ASP A 961 16.85 -13.38 11.29
N GLN A 962 17.54 -12.86 12.32
CA GLN A 962 16.92 -12.08 13.40
C GLN A 962 17.28 -10.59 13.38
N THR A 963 16.25 -9.75 13.32
CA THR A 963 16.35 -8.28 13.36
C THR A 963 16.22 -7.73 14.77
N TYR A 964 17.15 -6.83 15.13
CA TYR A 964 17.21 -6.15 16.42
C TYR A 964 17.19 -4.63 16.26
N THR A 965 16.27 -3.94 16.93
CA THR A 965 16.24 -2.46 16.96
C THR A 965 17.20 -1.87 17.99
N ILE A 966 18.06 -0.95 17.55
CA ILE A 966 18.96 -0.15 18.40
C ILE A 966 18.26 1.11 18.90
N SER A 967 17.61 1.85 17.99
CA SER A 967 16.93 3.12 18.32
C SER A 967 15.83 3.45 17.31
N HIS A 968 14.94 4.36 17.70
CA HIS A 968 13.95 5.02 16.84
C HIS A 968 14.26 6.53 16.74
N PHE A 969 13.80 7.16 15.67
CA PHE A 969 14.00 8.61 15.42
C PHE A 969 12.71 9.26 14.91
N ASP A 970 12.49 10.52 15.28
CA ASP A 970 11.40 11.35 14.73
C ASP A 970 11.65 11.78 13.27
N GLN A 971 12.89 11.67 12.80
CA GLN A 971 13.34 12.15 11.48
C GLN A 971 14.13 11.06 10.73
N PRO A 972 14.17 11.12 9.39
CA PRO A 972 14.96 10.19 8.58
C PRO A 972 16.47 10.39 8.85
N MET A 973 17.09 9.37 9.44
CA MET A 973 18.54 9.28 9.62
C MET A 973 19.16 8.38 8.55
N TYR A 974 20.32 8.77 8.06
CA TYR A 974 21.09 8.09 7.04
C TYR A 974 22.38 7.52 7.65
N LEU A 975 22.65 6.25 7.42
CA LEU A 975 23.84 5.57 7.92
C LEU A 975 25.08 6.12 7.20
N LEU A 976 26.05 6.66 7.97
CA LEU A 976 27.35 7.07 7.45
C LEU A 976 28.36 5.93 7.48
N GLY A 977 28.27 5.09 8.51
CA GLY A 977 29.01 3.85 8.67
C GLY A 977 29.52 3.61 10.09
N TYR A 978 30.18 2.47 10.29
CA TYR A 978 30.72 2.00 11.57
C TYR A 978 32.24 2.21 11.67
N ILE A 979 32.70 2.74 12.81
CA ILE A 979 34.14 2.92 13.08
C ILE A 979 34.58 2.02 14.23
N GLN A 980 35.28 0.92 13.90
CA GLN A 980 35.78 -0.06 14.86
C GLN A 980 36.68 0.54 15.96
N ARG A 981 37.45 1.60 15.66
CA ARG A 981 38.27 2.33 16.64
C ARG A 981 37.45 2.86 17.82
N ASP A 982 36.23 3.31 17.53
CA ASP A 982 35.35 3.97 18.49
C ASP A 982 34.26 3.01 19.01
N SER A 983 34.06 1.87 18.35
CA SER A 983 32.96 0.90 18.55
C SER A 983 31.57 1.55 18.44
N ARG A 984 31.39 2.42 17.44
CA ARG A 984 30.14 3.17 17.21
C ARG A 984 29.74 3.22 15.75
N ILE A 985 28.43 3.21 15.56
CA ILE A 985 27.73 3.55 14.33
C ILE A 985 27.58 5.06 14.27
N TYR A 986 27.83 5.66 13.12
CA TYR A 986 27.57 7.07 12.86
C TYR A 986 26.42 7.24 11.86
N LEU A 987 25.53 8.19 12.14
CA LEU A 987 24.42 8.56 11.28
C LEU A 987 24.37 10.07 11.07
N ALA A 988 23.86 10.51 9.93
CA ALA A 988 23.57 11.90 9.63
C ALA A 988 22.07 12.11 9.43
N ASP A 989 21.55 13.25 9.88
CA ASP A 989 20.29 13.78 9.33
C ASP A 989 20.54 14.43 7.95
N LYS A 990 19.47 15.01 7.37
CA LYS A 990 19.54 15.73 6.09
C LYS A 990 20.45 16.97 6.12
N ASP A 991 20.54 17.67 7.24
CA ASP A 991 21.36 18.89 7.39
C ASP A 991 22.85 18.56 7.67
N VAL A 992 23.18 17.26 7.75
CA VAL A 992 24.47 16.67 8.08
C VAL A 992 24.86 16.92 9.56
N THR A 993 23.87 16.90 10.44
CA THR A 993 24.06 16.74 11.89
C THR A 993 24.41 15.29 12.17
N VAL A 994 25.65 15.04 12.61
CA VAL A 994 26.14 13.69 12.90
C VAL A 994 25.76 13.28 14.33
N THR A 995 25.17 12.10 14.47
CA THR A 995 24.91 11.42 15.75
C THR A 995 25.68 10.10 15.79
N SER A 996 25.83 9.51 16.98
CA SER A 996 26.48 8.22 17.15
C SER A 996 25.76 7.29 18.11
N PHE A 997 25.88 5.98 17.88
CA PHE A 997 25.32 4.91 18.70
C PHE A 997 26.39 3.86 19.00
N ALA A 998 26.52 3.46 20.26
CA ALA A 998 27.41 2.38 20.65
C ALA A 998 26.88 1.02 20.15
N LEU A 999 27.74 0.27 19.46
CA LEU A 999 27.50 -1.14 19.11
C LEU A 999 28.76 -1.93 19.46
N SER A 1000 28.63 -2.84 20.42
CA SER A 1000 29.74 -3.69 20.84
C SER A 1000 29.93 -4.84 19.85
N LEU A 1001 31.07 -4.86 19.17
CA LEU A 1001 31.44 -5.94 18.25
C LEU A 1001 31.36 -7.32 18.94
N ALA A 1002 31.80 -7.43 20.19
CA ALA A 1002 31.79 -8.68 20.96
C ALA A 1002 30.37 -9.23 21.20
N VAL A 1003 29.33 -8.37 21.29
CA VAL A 1003 27.93 -8.82 21.39
C VAL A 1003 27.47 -9.42 20.06
N VAL A 1004 27.81 -8.76 18.96
CA VAL A 1004 27.46 -9.19 17.60
C VAL A 1004 28.19 -10.48 17.24
N GLU A 1005 29.48 -10.60 17.55
CA GLU A 1005 30.29 -11.81 17.36
C GLU A 1005 29.74 -12.96 18.19
N TYR A 1006 29.39 -12.74 19.47
CA TYR A 1006 28.75 -13.75 20.32
C TYR A 1006 27.42 -14.23 19.73
N GLN A 1007 26.53 -13.31 19.31
CA GLN A 1007 25.27 -13.67 18.65
C GLN A 1007 25.50 -14.47 17.36
N THR A 1008 26.50 -14.09 16.57
CA THR A 1008 26.87 -14.78 15.32
C THR A 1008 27.38 -16.19 15.57
N LEU A 1009 28.17 -16.42 16.63
CA LEU A 1009 28.69 -17.75 16.99
C LEU A 1009 27.60 -18.67 17.53
N VAL A 1010 26.70 -18.16 18.38
CA VAL A 1010 25.54 -18.93 18.88
C VAL A 1010 24.63 -19.38 17.72
N LEU A 1011 24.34 -18.49 16.75
CA LEU A 1011 23.59 -18.86 15.55
C LEU A 1011 24.33 -19.84 14.61
N ARG A 1012 25.64 -20.01 14.79
CA ARG A 1012 26.48 -21.00 14.09
C ARG A 1012 26.66 -22.31 14.88
N ASP A 1013 26.02 -22.45 16.05
CA ASP A 1013 26.17 -23.58 16.99
C ASP A 1013 27.62 -23.76 17.51
N ASP A 1014 28.44 -22.70 17.48
CA ASP A 1014 29.82 -22.69 18.00
C ASP A 1014 29.86 -22.15 19.44
N MET A 1015 29.29 -22.94 20.34
CA MET A 1015 29.12 -22.56 21.75
C MET A 1015 30.44 -22.53 22.54
N ASP A 1016 31.44 -23.32 22.14
CA ASP A 1016 32.77 -23.33 22.77
C ASP A 1016 33.47 -21.97 22.55
N THR A 1017 33.48 -21.46 21.31
CA THR A 1017 34.08 -20.16 21.00
C THR A 1017 33.26 -19.01 21.56
N ALA A 1018 31.92 -19.12 21.57
CA ALA A 1018 31.05 -18.11 22.19
C ALA A 1018 31.33 -17.94 23.69
N ALA A 1019 31.58 -19.04 24.42
CA ALA A 1019 31.90 -19.00 25.85
C ALA A 1019 33.18 -18.22 26.18
N GLU A 1020 34.21 -18.28 25.32
CA GLU A 1020 35.45 -17.48 25.49
C GLU A 1020 35.22 -15.97 25.31
N ILE A 1021 34.25 -15.58 24.47
CA ILE A 1021 33.94 -14.16 24.21
C ILE A 1021 33.08 -13.55 25.33
N LEU A 1022 32.27 -14.35 26.04
CA LEU A 1022 31.32 -13.88 27.04
C LEU A 1022 31.94 -12.95 28.12
N ASP A 1023 33.15 -13.27 28.60
CA ASP A 1023 33.91 -12.48 29.57
C ASP A 1023 34.34 -11.08 29.06
N THR A 1024 34.34 -10.88 27.74
CA THR A 1024 34.70 -9.59 27.12
C THR A 1024 33.51 -8.63 26.99
N ILE A 1025 32.30 -9.09 27.28
CA ILE A 1025 31.06 -8.36 27.00
C ILE A 1025 30.72 -7.40 28.16
N PRO A 1026 30.36 -6.13 27.87
CA PRO A 1026 29.92 -5.19 28.90
C PRO A 1026 28.69 -5.67 29.68
N GLY A 1027 28.74 -5.54 31.01
CA GLY A 1027 27.70 -6.05 31.93
C GLY A 1027 26.29 -5.49 31.69
N ASP A 1028 26.18 -4.30 31.12
CA ASP A 1028 24.92 -3.65 30.72
C ASP A 1028 24.25 -4.30 29.50
N GLN A 1029 25.00 -5.07 28.69
CA GLN A 1029 24.50 -5.79 27.52
C GLN A 1029 24.14 -7.25 27.82
N LEU A 1030 24.55 -7.81 28.96
CA LEU A 1030 24.30 -9.22 29.33
C LEU A 1030 22.80 -9.57 29.36
N ASN A 1031 21.92 -8.65 29.78
CA ASN A 1031 20.47 -8.88 29.73
C ASN A 1031 19.91 -9.01 28.30
N LYS A 1032 20.53 -8.36 27.30
CA LYS A 1032 20.15 -8.56 25.89
C LYS A 1032 20.56 -9.96 25.43
N ILE A 1033 21.74 -10.42 25.84
CA ILE A 1033 22.23 -11.76 25.54
C ILE A 1033 21.39 -12.84 26.22
N ALA A 1034 20.98 -12.65 27.47
CA ALA A 1034 20.06 -13.57 28.14
C ALA A 1034 18.73 -13.72 27.38
N ARG A 1035 18.14 -12.61 26.91
CA ARG A 1035 16.89 -12.65 26.09
C ARG A 1035 17.11 -13.29 24.72
N PHE A 1036 18.26 -13.07 24.11
CA PHE A 1036 18.65 -13.74 22.87
C PHE A 1036 18.80 -15.25 23.08
N LEU A 1037 19.55 -15.69 24.10
CA LEU A 1037 19.73 -17.11 24.46
C LEU A 1037 18.38 -17.79 24.77
N GLU A 1038 17.47 -17.11 25.48
CA GLU A 1038 16.12 -17.59 25.69
C GLU A 1038 15.35 -17.78 24.36
N GLY A 1039 15.44 -16.81 23.45
CA GLY A 1039 14.83 -16.88 22.12
C GLY A 1039 15.38 -18.02 21.26
N GLN A 1040 16.66 -18.36 21.42
CA GLN A 1040 17.30 -19.54 20.82
C GLN A 1040 17.01 -20.85 21.58
N GLY A 1041 16.26 -20.82 22.67
CA GLY A 1041 15.90 -21.99 23.48
C GLY A 1041 16.93 -22.40 24.55
N HIS A 1042 18.09 -21.73 24.63
CA HIS A 1042 19.14 -21.96 25.63
C HIS A 1042 18.81 -21.33 26.99
N LYS A 1043 17.67 -21.68 27.56
CA LYS A 1043 17.11 -21.07 28.78
C LYS A 1043 17.99 -21.25 30.02
N GLU A 1044 18.73 -22.34 30.13
CA GLU A 1044 19.66 -22.58 31.25
C GLU A 1044 20.82 -21.57 31.24
N LEU A 1045 21.48 -21.39 30.09
CA LEU A 1045 22.54 -20.38 29.91
C LEU A 1045 21.98 -18.96 30.04
N ALA A 1046 20.75 -18.71 29.56
CA ALA A 1046 20.08 -17.43 29.77
C ALA A 1046 19.89 -17.09 31.26
N LEU A 1047 19.56 -18.08 32.10
CA LEU A 1047 19.40 -17.89 33.55
C LEU A 1047 20.73 -17.55 34.25
N GLU A 1048 21.84 -18.13 33.81
CA GLU A 1048 23.17 -17.81 34.32
C GLU A 1048 23.62 -16.40 33.92
N VAL A 1049 23.44 -16.04 32.63
CA VAL A 1049 23.88 -14.77 32.03
C VAL A 1049 23.01 -13.57 32.45
N ALA A 1050 21.71 -13.78 32.72
CA ALA A 1050 20.81 -12.71 33.12
C ALA A 1050 21.30 -11.98 34.38
N THR A 1051 21.13 -10.67 34.44
CA THR A 1051 21.40 -9.85 35.64
C THR A 1051 20.14 -9.20 36.20
N ASP A 1052 19.09 -9.07 35.39
CA ASP A 1052 17.78 -8.59 35.83
C ASP A 1052 17.03 -9.64 36.67
N SER A 1053 16.56 -9.22 37.84
CA SER A 1053 15.76 -10.01 38.77
C SER A 1053 14.37 -10.40 38.24
N GLU A 1054 13.78 -9.62 37.33
CA GLU A 1054 12.47 -9.93 36.75
C GLU A 1054 12.60 -10.98 35.67
N HIS A 1055 13.50 -10.78 34.70
CA HIS A 1055 13.80 -11.79 33.68
C HIS A 1055 14.30 -13.11 34.28
N LYS A 1056 15.16 -13.07 35.33
CA LYS A 1056 15.57 -14.28 36.06
C LYS A 1056 14.42 -15.03 36.72
N PHE A 1057 13.43 -14.31 37.24
CA PHE A 1057 12.26 -14.92 37.87
C PHE A 1057 11.40 -15.68 36.85
N GLU A 1058 11.17 -15.09 35.67
CA GLU A 1058 10.44 -15.73 34.57
C GLU A 1058 11.19 -16.96 34.02
N LEU A 1059 12.50 -16.86 33.79
CA LEU A 1059 13.35 -17.98 33.36
C LEU A 1059 13.37 -19.12 34.39
N ALA A 1060 13.49 -18.80 35.68
CA ALA A 1060 13.49 -19.79 36.75
C ALA A 1060 12.13 -20.54 36.84
N LEU A 1061 11.01 -19.84 36.65
CA LEU A 1061 9.69 -20.46 36.57
C LEU A 1061 9.55 -21.34 35.32
N ALA A 1062 9.99 -20.87 34.15
CA ALA A 1062 9.92 -21.60 32.89
C ALA A 1062 10.76 -22.90 32.89
N LEU A 1063 11.83 -22.94 33.67
CA LEU A 1063 12.69 -24.13 33.89
C LEU A 1063 12.24 -24.98 35.09
N GLY A 1064 11.24 -24.55 35.88
CA GLY A 1064 10.81 -25.26 37.09
C GLY A 1064 11.77 -25.14 38.29
N HIS A 1065 12.73 -24.20 38.26
CA HIS A 1065 13.65 -23.91 39.37
C HIS A 1065 12.98 -23.08 40.48
N LEU A 1066 11.97 -23.68 41.13
CA LEU A 1066 11.18 -23.07 42.22
C LEU A 1066 12.02 -22.40 43.34
N PRO A 1067 13.18 -22.92 43.79
CA PRO A 1067 13.96 -22.27 44.85
C PRO A 1067 14.44 -20.87 44.46
N ILE A 1068 14.91 -20.68 43.22
CA ILE A 1068 15.41 -19.40 42.72
C ILE A 1068 14.24 -18.42 42.54
N ALA A 1069 13.12 -18.90 41.99
CA ALA A 1069 11.90 -18.09 41.86
C ALA A 1069 11.35 -17.65 43.23
N LEU A 1070 11.43 -18.49 44.26
CA LEU A 1070 11.00 -18.18 45.62
C LEU A 1070 11.90 -17.15 46.31
N GLU A 1071 13.22 -17.22 46.13
CA GLU A 1071 14.15 -16.19 46.65
C GLU A 1071 13.87 -14.84 46.00
N LEU A 1072 13.73 -14.79 44.67
CA LEU A 1072 13.39 -13.56 43.93
C LEU A 1072 11.99 -13.00 44.28
N ALA A 1073 11.01 -13.87 44.56
CA ALA A 1073 9.69 -13.43 45.04
C ALA A 1073 9.76 -12.83 46.45
N ARG A 1074 10.58 -13.41 47.35
CA ARG A 1074 10.81 -12.90 48.71
C ARG A 1074 11.56 -11.57 48.73
N GLU A 1075 12.49 -11.35 47.79
CA GLU A 1075 13.20 -10.07 47.66
C GLU A 1075 12.31 -8.96 47.10
N ALA A 1076 11.37 -9.29 46.19
CA ALA A 1076 10.48 -8.33 45.56
C ALA A 1076 9.22 -8.01 46.39
N ASP A 1077 8.70 -8.98 47.14
CA ASP A 1077 7.47 -8.93 47.95
C ASP A 1077 6.23 -8.35 47.21
N VAL A 1078 5.98 -8.87 46.00
CA VAL A 1078 4.84 -8.46 45.15
C VAL A 1078 3.80 -9.57 45.08
N GLU A 1079 2.54 -9.24 45.37
CA GLU A 1079 1.39 -10.18 45.42
C GLU A 1079 1.28 -11.05 44.15
N HIS A 1080 1.51 -10.47 42.96
CA HIS A 1080 1.52 -11.22 41.70
C HIS A 1080 2.61 -12.30 41.64
N LYS A 1081 3.86 -11.96 42.01
CA LYS A 1081 4.98 -12.93 41.99
C LYS A 1081 4.76 -14.06 42.99
N TRP A 1082 4.24 -13.72 44.19
CA TRP A 1082 3.81 -14.71 45.16
C TRP A 1082 2.75 -15.65 44.60
N LYS A 1083 1.73 -15.13 43.90
CA LYS A 1083 0.72 -15.98 43.24
C LYS A 1083 1.34 -16.91 42.20
N THR A 1084 2.17 -16.40 41.28
CA THR A 1084 2.77 -17.23 40.22
C THR A 1084 3.65 -18.36 40.78
N VAL A 1085 4.42 -18.10 41.85
CA VAL A 1085 5.18 -19.15 42.56
C VAL A 1085 4.23 -20.13 43.26
N GLY A 1086 3.12 -19.65 43.83
CA GLY A 1086 2.10 -20.50 44.46
C GLY A 1086 1.40 -21.45 43.48
N ASP A 1087 1.02 -20.94 42.30
CA ASP A 1087 0.43 -21.74 41.22
C ASP A 1087 1.42 -22.79 40.70
N ALA A 1088 2.69 -22.42 40.51
CA ALA A 1088 3.75 -23.34 40.10
C ALA A 1088 4.09 -24.38 41.18
N ALA A 1089 4.10 -24.00 42.47
CA ALA A 1089 4.28 -24.90 43.60
C ALA A 1089 3.12 -25.91 43.71
N LEU A 1090 1.87 -25.45 43.51
CA LEU A 1090 0.69 -26.30 43.51
C LEU A 1090 0.71 -27.31 42.36
N ALA A 1091 1.13 -26.89 41.15
CA ALA A 1091 1.36 -27.79 40.02
C ALA A 1091 2.49 -28.81 40.30
N GLY A 1092 3.51 -28.40 41.05
CA GLY A 1092 4.57 -29.25 41.59
C GLY A 1092 4.20 -30.10 42.81
N TRP A 1093 2.92 -30.09 43.24
CA TRP A 1093 2.38 -30.77 44.43
C TRP A 1093 2.95 -30.31 45.79
N ASP A 1094 3.65 -29.18 45.87
CA ASP A 1094 4.06 -28.56 47.14
C ASP A 1094 2.93 -27.68 47.70
N VAL A 1095 1.96 -28.35 48.32
CA VAL A 1095 0.77 -27.72 48.93
C VAL A 1095 1.15 -26.77 50.07
N ALA A 1096 2.25 -27.02 50.78
CA ALA A 1096 2.68 -26.19 51.91
C ALA A 1096 3.27 -24.86 51.41
N LEU A 1097 4.14 -24.91 50.40
CA LEU A 1097 4.67 -23.71 49.75
C LEU A 1097 3.58 -22.94 49.02
N ALA A 1098 2.65 -23.63 48.33
CA ALA A 1098 1.50 -22.99 47.71
C ALA A 1098 0.64 -22.22 48.72
N ALA A 1099 0.40 -22.77 49.91
CA ALA A 1099 -0.33 -22.07 50.97
C ALA A 1099 0.41 -20.83 51.52
N GLU A 1100 1.73 -20.89 51.72
CA GLU A 1100 2.56 -19.71 52.05
C GLU A 1100 2.43 -18.63 50.98
N CYS A 1101 2.64 -19.01 49.72
CA CYS A 1101 2.58 -18.13 48.57
C CYS A 1101 1.20 -17.47 48.37
N PHE A 1102 0.10 -18.23 48.42
CA PHE A 1102 -1.25 -17.67 48.27
C PHE A 1102 -1.66 -16.79 49.46
N THR A 1103 -1.14 -17.06 50.67
CA THR A 1103 -1.34 -16.19 51.84
C THR A 1103 -0.67 -14.83 51.63
N ASN A 1104 0.58 -14.82 51.15
CA ASN A 1104 1.29 -13.57 50.84
C ASN A 1104 0.68 -12.84 49.62
N ALA A 1105 0.16 -13.58 48.64
CA ALA A 1105 -0.56 -13.04 47.49
C ALA A 1105 -2.00 -12.56 47.79
N LYS A 1106 -2.54 -12.86 48.98
CA LYS A 1106 -3.94 -12.60 49.39
C LYS A 1106 -4.99 -13.20 48.43
N ASP A 1107 -4.67 -14.31 47.77
CA ASP A 1107 -5.59 -14.97 46.84
C ASP A 1107 -6.65 -15.78 47.59
N LEU A 1108 -7.73 -15.11 47.96
CA LEU A 1108 -8.84 -15.71 48.71
C LEU A 1108 -9.50 -16.90 47.99
N GLY A 1109 -9.42 -16.96 46.65
CA GLY A 1109 -10.02 -18.02 45.85
C GLY A 1109 -9.18 -19.30 45.90
N SER A 1110 -7.88 -19.17 45.63
CA SER A 1110 -6.92 -20.28 45.71
C SER A 1110 -6.78 -20.81 47.15
N LEU A 1111 -6.80 -19.92 48.15
CA LEU A 1111 -6.83 -20.31 49.57
C LEU A 1111 -8.11 -21.06 49.94
N LEU A 1112 -9.29 -20.65 49.43
CA LEU A 1112 -10.53 -21.38 49.68
C LEU A 1112 -10.44 -22.81 49.15
N LEU A 1113 -9.96 -22.98 47.91
CA LEU A 1113 -9.79 -24.29 47.29
C LEU A 1113 -8.81 -25.16 48.10
N LEU A 1114 -7.67 -24.61 48.50
CA LEU A 1114 -6.63 -25.33 49.22
C LEU A 1114 -7.07 -25.72 50.64
N HIS A 1115 -7.60 -24.79 51.45
CA HIS A 1115 -8.03 -25.11 52.81
C HIS A 1115 -9.29 -25.99 52.85
N SER A 1116 -10.22 -25.85 51.90
CA SER A 1116 -11.40 -26.74 51.82
C SER A 1116 -11.02 -28.15 51.40
N SER A 1117 -10.11 -28.31 50.43
CA SER A 1117 -9.64 -29.63 49.97
C SER A 1117 -8.76 -30.35 50.99
N THR A 1118 -8.01 -29.61 51.82
CA THR A 1118 -7.18 -30.17 52.90
C THR A 1118 -7.93 -30.36 54.22
N GLY A 1119 -9.15 -29.81 54.35
CA GLY A 1119 -9.93 -29.87 55.59
C GLY A 1119 -9.41 -28.96 56.71
N ASP A 1120 -8.61 -27.95 56.38
CA ASP A 1120 -7.98 -27.05 57.34
C ASP A 1120 -9.00 -26.07 57.96
N ARG A 1121 -9.47 -26.43 59.17
CA ARG A 1121 -10.44 -25.65 59.93
C ARG A 1121 -9.87 -24.34 60.48
N GLU A 1122 -8.55 -24.21 60.66
CA GLU A 1122 -7.94 -22.96 61.14
C GLU A 1122 -7.74 -22.00 59.97
N GLY A 1123 -7.23 -22.50 58.83
CA GLY A 1123 -7.13 -21.78 57.57
C GLY A 1123 -8.48 -21.25 57.08
N LEU A 1124 -9.52 -22.09 57.00
CA LEU A 1124 -10.88 -21.65 56.63
C LEU A 1124 -11.43 -20.55 57.56
N LYS A 1125 -11.09 -20.58 58.86
CA LYS A 1125 -11.53 -19.56 59.81
C LYS A 1125 -10.78 -18.24 59.65
N ALA A 1126 -9.47 -18.29 59.41
CA ALA A 1126 -8.67 -17.11 59.09
C ALA A 1126 -9.12 -16.48 57.76
N LEU A 1127 -9.34 -17.32 56.73
CA LEU A 1127 -9.83 -16.92 55.42
C LEU A 1127 -11.23 -16.30 55.49
N SER A 1128 -12.13 -16.84 56.30
CA SER A 1128 -13.46 -16.25 56.52
C SER A 1128 -13.39 -14.82 57.06
N ALA A 1129 -12.46 -14.54 57.98
CA ALA A 1129 -12.25 -13.20 58.52
C ALA A 1129 -11.69 -12.26 57.44
N GLN A 1130 -10.62 -12.69 56.75
CA GLN A 1130 -10.01 -11.93 55.65
C GLN A 1130 -11.02 -11.62 54.53
N ALA A 1131 -11.84 -12.59 54.14
CA ALA A 1131 -12.88 -12.42 53.12
C ALA A 1131 -14.03 -11.51 53.59
N SER A 1132 -14.39 -11.52 54.88
CA SER A 1132 -15.34 -10.55 55.45
C SER A 1132 -14.80 -9.12 55.37
N ASP A 1133 -13.52 -8.93 55.70
CA ASP A 1133 -12.89 -7.60 55.73
C ASP A 1133 -12.59 -7.07 54.31
N ALA A 1134 -12.31 -7.96 53.35
CA ALA A 1134 -12.18 -7.64 51.93
C ALA A 1134 -13.52 -7.43 51.20
N GLY A 1135 -14.67 -7.60 51.86
CA GLY A 1135 -16.00 -7.50 51.24
C GLY A 1135 -16.41 -8.70 50.37
N ALA A 1136 -15.59 -9.75 50.31
CA ALA A 1136 -15.83 -11.00 49.59
C ALA A 1136 -16.81 -11.92 50.34
N HIS A 1137 -18.02 -11.42 50.59
CA HIS A 1137 -19.00 -12.07 51.48
C HIS A 1137 -19.42 -13.48 51.04
N ASN A 1138 -19.36 -13.82 49.75
CA ASN A 1138 -19.65 -15.17 49.28
C ASN A 1138 -18.58 -16.18 49.72
N VAL A 1139 -17.29 -15.80 49.64
CA VAL A 1139 -16.17 -16.63 50.12
C VAL A 1139 -16.26 -16.82 51.64
N ALA A 1140 -16.54 -15.74 52.37
CA ALA A 1140 -16.76 -15.81 53.83
C ALA A 1140 -17.94 -16.72 54.19
N PHE A 1141 -19.07 -16.64 53.47
CA PHE A 1141 -20.21 -17.52 53.70
C PHE A 1141 -19.88 -19.00 53.45
N THR A 1142 -19.18 -19.31 52.36
CA THR A 1142 -18.74 -20.69 52.05
C THR A 1142 -17.79 -21.24 53.11
N CYS A 1143 -16.85 -20.42 53.62
CA CYS A 1143 -15.97 -20.81 54.73
C CYS A 1143 -16.75 -21.15 56.00
N LEU A 1144 -17.68 -20.27 56.41
CA LEU A 1144 -18.51 -20.48 57.60
C LEU A 1144 -19.41 -21.71 57.46
N TRP A 1145 -19.99 -21.92 56.28
CA TRP A 1145 -20.80 -23.09 55.96
C TRP A 1145 -20.00 -24.39 56.07
N GLN A 1146 -18.80 -24.47 55.48
CA GLN A 1146 -17.92 -25.64 55.60
C GLN A 1146 -17.43 -25.89 57.03
N LEU A 1147 -17.28 -24.84 57.84
CA LEU A 1147 -16.97 -24.96 59.27
C LEU A 1147 -18.14 -25.46 60.11
N GLY A 1148 -19.38 -25.36 59.60
CA GLY A 1148 -20.63 -25.64 60.32
C GLY A 1148 -21.13 -24.48 61.18
N ASP A 1149 -20.64 -23.25 60.95
CA ASP A 1149 -20.99 -22.06 61.73
C ASP A 1149 -22.26 -21.38 61.17
N VAL A 1150 -23.41 -22.02 61.45
CA VAL A 1150 -24.74 -21.54 61.03
C VAL A 1150 -25.05 -20.15 61.62
N ASP A 1151 -24.57 -19.87 62.84
CA ASP A 1151 -24.74 -18.55 63.47
C ASP A 1151 -23.98 -17.47 62.70
N GLY A 1152 -22.71 -17.70 62.37
CA GLY A 1152 -21.91 -16.82 61.53
C GLY A 1152 -22.51 -16.59 60.14
N CYS A 1153 -23.07 -17.62 59.51
CA CYS A 1153 -23.81 -17.50 58.25
C CYS A 1153 -25.03 -16.58 58.36
N ILE A 1154 -25.85 -16.72 59.42
CA ILE A 1154 -27.02 -15.87 59.67
C ILE A 1154 -26.58 -14.42 59.94
N GLU A 1155 -25.56 -14.21 60.78
CA GLU A 1155 -25.04 -12.87 61.08
C GLU A 1155 -24.49 -12.18 59.82
N LEU A 1156 -23.81 -12.91 58.93
CA LEU A 1156 -23.30 -12.38 57.67
C LEU A 1156 -24.42 -11.98 56.68
N LEU A 1157 -25.49 -12.77 56.59
CA LEU A 1157 -26.67 -12.44 55.77
C LEU A 1157 -27.39 -11.19 56.32
N ILE A 1158 -27.53 -11.07 57.64
CA ILE A 1158 -28.09 -9.86 58.29
C ILE A 1158 -27.18 -8.65 58.05
N LYS A 1159 -25.85 -8.79 58.24
CA LYS A 1159 -24.85 -7.72 58.03
C LYS A 1159 -24.84 -7.20 56.58
N THR A 1160 -25.13 -8.07 55.61
CA THR A 1160 -25.24 -7.69 54.18
C THR A 1160 -26.64 -7.20 53.79
N GLY A 1161 -27.56 -6.99 54.74
CA GLY A 1161 -28.91 -6.47 54.50
C GLY A 1161 -29.91 -7.48 53.93
N ARG A 1162 -29.51 -8.76 53.80
CA ARG A 1162 -30.29 -9.85 53.20
C ARG A 1162 -31.14 -10.58 54.26
N ALA A 1163 -31.94 -9.81 55.00
CA ALA A 1163 -32.71 -10.34 56.12
C ALA A 1163 -33.78 -11.37 55.71
N ALA A 1164 -34.32 -11.32 54.49
CA ALA A 1164 -35.26 -12.32 53.99
C ALA A 1164 -34.59 -13.70 53.80
N GLU A 1165 -33.39 -13.72 53.19
CA GLU A 1165 -32.56 -14.94 53.08
C GLU A 1165 -32.14 -15.43 54.48
N ALA A 1166 -31.77 -14.53 55.39
CA ALA A 1166 -31.44 -14.89 56.76
C ALA A 1166 -32.62 -15.51 57.53
N VAL A 1167 -33.85 -15.02 57.31
CA VAL A 1167 -35.08 -15.62 57.87
C VAL A 1167 -35.25 -17.03 57.33
N LEU A 1168 -35.23 -17.22 56.01
CA LEU A 1168 -35.39 -18.54 55.38
C LEU A 1168 -34.30 -19.52 55.84
N PHE A 1169 -33.05 -19.09 55.85
CA PHE A 1169 -31.90 -19.89 56.28
C PHE A 1169 -32.00 -20.27 57.77
N SER A 1170 -32.41 -19.34 58.63
CA SER A 1170 -32.67 -19.66 60.04
C SER A 1170 -33.85 -20.62 60.19
N GLN A 1171 -34.93 -20.47 59.42
CA GLN A 1171 -36.09 -21.36 59.51
C GLN A 1171 -35.73 -22.80 59.12
N THR A 1172 -34.85 -22.99 58.13
CA THR A 1172 -34.39 -24.31 57.68
C THR A 1172 -33.37 -24.94 58.62
N TYR A 1173 -32.37 -24.17 59.10
CA TYR A 1173 -31.20 -24.74 59.78
C TYR A 1173 -31.11 -24.42 61.28
N LYS A 1174 -31.86 -23.44 61.79
CA LYS A 1174 -31.87 -23.05 63.22
C LYS A 1174 -33.15 -22.29 63.67
N PRO A 1175 -34.33 -22.96 63.71
CA PRO A 1175 -35.64 -22.35 63.98
C PRO A 1175 -35.71 -21.42 65.20
N SER A 1176 -34.96 -21.70 66.27
CA SER A 1176 -34.92 -20.92 67.51
C SER A 1176 -34.51 -19.45 67.32
N ILE A 1177 -33.73 -19.14 66.27
CA ILE A 1177 -33.30 -17.77 65.98
C ILE A 1177 -34.29 -17.07 65.02
N THR A 1178 -35.12 -17.82 64.27
CA THR A 1178 -36.01 -17.28 63.24
C THR A 1178 -36.93 -16.19 63.75
N VAL A 1179 -37.52 -16.32 64.94
CA VAL A 1179 -38.39 -15.28 65.52
C VAL A 1179 -37.64 -13.95 65.64
N LYS A 1180 -36.40 -13.97 66.16
CA LYS A 1180 -35.52 -12.80 66.28
C LYS A 1180 -35.17 -12.23 64.90
N THR A 1181 -34.88 -13.08 63.92
CA THR A 1181 -34.54 -12.66 62.55
C THR A 1181 -35.75 -12.06 61.82
N VAL A 1182 -36.97 -12.59 62.04
CA VAL A 1182 -38.22 -12.05 61.48
C VAL A 1182 -38.53 -10.68 62.05
N HIS A 1183 -38.35 -10.46 63.36
CA HIS A 1183 -38.50 -9.11 63.93
C HIS A 1183 -37.45 -8.13 63.38
N ALA A 1184 -36.20 -8.57 63.17
CA ALA A 1184 -35.18 -7.75 62.54
C ALA A 1184 -35.56 -7.39 61.08
N TRP A 1185 -36.08 -8.36 60.31
CA TRP A 1185 -36.57 -8.14 58.95
C TRP A 1185 -37.78 -7.19 58.91
N LYS A 1186 -38.74 -7.34 59.83
CA LYS A 1186 -39.87 -6.39 59.98
C LYS A 1186 -39.38 -4.98 60.29
N ALA A 1187 -38.44 -4.81 61.22
CA ALA A 1187 -37.86 -3.52 61.56
C ALA A 1187 -37.11 -2.88 60.37
N GLN A 1188 -36.39 -3.67 59.57
CA GLN A 1188 -35.77 -3.22 58.33
C GLN A 1188 -36.84 -2.77 57.31
N LEU A 1189 -37.89 -3.56 57.09
CA LEU A 1189 -38.99 -3.20 56.18
C LEU A 1189 -39.77 -1.95 56.63
N GLU A 1190 -39.90 -1.70 57.94
CA GLU A 1190 -40.49 -0.46 58.46
C GLU A 1190 -39.59 0.75 58.22
N ASN A 1191 -38.27 0.63 58.47
CA ASN A 1191 -37.28 1.67 58.15
C ASN A 1191 -37.25 1.99 56.64
N ASP A 1192 -37.36 0.97 55.79
CA ASP A 1192 -37.44 1.08 54.32
C ASP A 1192 -38.78 1.65 53.82
N LYS A 1193 -39.65 2.14 54.72
CA LYS A 1193 -41.01 2.67 54.44
C LYS A 1193 -41.97 1.65 53.83
N LYS A 1194 -41.63 0.36 53.83
CA LYS A 1194 -42.46 -0.77 53.35
C LYS A 1194 -43.37 -1.32 54.46
N GLY A 1195 -43.85 -0.47 55.37
CA GLY A 1195 -44.68 -0.86 56.52
C GLY A 1195 -46.01 -1.57 56.19
N ARG A 1196 -46.49 -1.52 54.93
CA ARG A 1196 -47.61 -2.35 54.46
C ARG A 1196 -47.19 -3.82 54.26
N VAL A 1197 -45.96 -4.05 53.79
CA VAL A 1197 -45.38 -5.39 53.58
C VAL A 1197 -44.93 -5.99 54.91
N ALA A 1198 -44.34 -5.19 55.80
CA ALA A 1198 -43.95 -5.62 57.15
C ALA A 1198 -45.13 -6.21 57.96
N LYS A 1199 -46.35 -5.73 57.70
CA LYS A 1199 -47.59 -6.21 58.34
C LYS A 1199 -48.16 -7.50 57.72
N THR A 1200 -47.77 -7.86 56.50
CA THR A 1200 -48.16 -9.13 55.85
C THR A 1200 -47.16 -10.26 56.08
N VAL A 1201 -45.95 -9.96 56.55
CA VAL A 1201 -45.01 -10.98 57.04
C VAL A 1201 -45.56 -11.51 58.37
N GLY A 1202 -45.84 -12.81 58.46
CA GLY A 1202 -46.21 -13.44 59.74
C GLY A 1202 -44.99 -13.65 60.65
N VAL A 1203 -45.19 -13.68 61.96
CA VAL A 1203 -44.16 -14.07 62.94
C VAL A 1203 -44.47 -15.49 63.44
N PRO A 1204 -43.58 -16.47 63.23
CA PRO A 1204 -43.74 -17.80 63.79
C PRO A 1204 -43.83 -17.75 65.31
N GLY A 1205 -44.92 -18.30 65.87
CA GLY A 1205 -45.21 -18.28 67.31
C GLY A 1205 -46.01 -17.07 67.82
N GLU A 1206 -46.26 -16.03 67.00
CA GLU A 1206 -47.28 -15.00 67.30
C GLU A 1206 -48.51 -15.16 66.40
N ASP A 1207 -48.31 -15.53 65.13
CA ASP A 1207 -49.36 -15.76 64.14
C ASP A 1207 -49.64 -17.27 63.96
N GLU A 1208 -50.20 -17.92 64.99
CA GLU A 1208 -50.42 -19.39 65.05
C GLU A 1208 -51.16 -19.96 63.83
N GLU A 1209 -52.14 -19.24 63.27
CA GLU A 1209 -52.90 -19.67 62.08
C GLU A 1209 -52.04 -19.80 60.81
N LEU A 1210 -50.91 -19.08 60.72
CA LEU A 1210 -49.99 -19.14 59.58
C LEU A 1210 -48.87 -20.17 59.75
N PHE A 1211 -48.62 -20.64 60.99
CA PHE A 1211 -47.53 -21.57 61.31
C PHE A 1211 -48.02 -22.68 62.27
N PRO A 1212 -48.98 -23.53 61.86
CA PRO A 1212 -49.61 -24.52 62.73
C PRO A 1212 -48.65 -25.60 63.26
N GLU A 1213 -47.52 -25.83 62.59
CA GLU A 1213 -46.51 -26.84 62.94
C GLU A 1213 -45.27 -26.23 63.64
N TRP A 1214 -45.33 -24.97 64.09
CA TRP A 1214 -44.16 -24.25 64.62
C TRP A 1214 -43.52 -24.88 65.87
N GLU A 1215 -44.33 -25.42 66.78
CA GLU A 1215 -43.81 -26.14 67.96
C GLU A 1215 -43.06 -27.42 67.58
N GLU A 1216 -43.40 -28.04 66.43
CA GLU A 1216 -42.75 -29.25 65.95
C GLU A 1216 -41.39 -28.93 65.31
N TYR A 1217 -41.24 -27.82 64.59
CA TYR A 1217 -39.94 -27.34 64.10
C TYR A 1217 -38.97 -27.01 65.24
N LEU A 1218 -39.43 -26.31 66.29
CA LEU A 1218 -38.63 -26.04 67.49
C LEU A 1218 -38.26 -27.34 68.24
N ARG A 1219 -39.14 -28.34 68.19
CA ARG A 1219 -38.87 -29.66 68.76
C ARG A 1219 -37.90 -30.48 67.91
N LEU A 1220 -37.88 -30.34 66.58
CA LEU A 1220 -36.91 -31.01 65.70
C LEU A 1220 -35.49 -30.47 65.94
N GLU A 1221 -35.35 -29.14 66.08
CA GLU A 1221 -34.07 -28.51 66.44
C GLU A 1221 -33.53 -28.97 67.80
N GLN A 1222 -34.40 -29.08 68.82
CA GLN A 1222 -34.02 -29.56 70.15
C GLN A 1222 -33.87 -31.09 70.24
N GLY A 1223 -34.63 -31.81 69.41
CA GLY A 1223 -34.78 -33.26 69.47
C GLY A 1223 -33.69 -34.02 68.75
N GLY A 1224 -33.09 -33.42 67.71
CA GLY A 1224 -31.93 -33.99 67.02
C GLY A 1224 -32.17 -35.41 66.46
N GLU A 1225 -33.41 -35.77 66.14
CA GLU A 1225 -33.71 -37.06 65.52
C GLU A 1225 -33.26 -37.00 64.06
N ASN A 1226 -32.12 -37.66 63.81
CA ASN A 1226 -31.48 -37.80 62.51
C ASN A 1226 -32.42 -38.43 61.47
N LEU A 1227 -33.18 -37.60 60.77
CA LEU A 1227 -33.93 -37.98 59.58
C LEU A 1227 -33.06 -37.82 58.32
N ILE A 1228 -31.96 -38.58 58.24
CA ILE A 1228 -31.78 -39.65 57.23
C ILE A 1228 -30.78 -40.66 57.82
N ASP A 1229 -31.25 -41.89 58.08
CA ASP A 1229 -30.37 -43.06 58.16
C ASP A 1229 -30.08 -43.54 56.73
N VAL A 1230 -28.86 -43.29 56.24
CA VAL A 1230 -28.42 -43.72 54.88
C VAL A 1230 -27.83 -45.13 54.92
N ASN A 1231 -27.71 -45.78 56.08
CA ASN A 1231 -27.04 -47.09 56.21
C ASN A 1231 -27.84 -48.08 57.05
N GLY A 1232 -29.10 -48.30 56.67
CA GLY A 1232 -29.85 -49.50 57.05
C GLY A 1232 -29.37 -50.72 56.25
N ASP A 1233 -28.38 -51.42 56.81
CA ASP A 1233 -27.93 -52.83 56.59
C ASP A 1233 -28.20 -53.51 55.22
N GLY A 1234 -27.21 -54.16 54.59
CA GLY A 1234 -25.96 -54.68 55.13
C GLY A 1234 -25.84 -56.19 54.92
N ASP A 1235 -24.78 -56.59 54.23
CA ASP A 1235 -24.16 -57.92 54.18
C ASP A 1235 -24.99 -59.19 53.93
N GLY A 1236 -24.55 -59.91 52.89
CA GLY A 1236 -24.17 -61.30 53.09
C GLY A 1236 -24.79 -62.33 52.14
N HIS A 1237 -24.02 -62.76 51.13
CA HIS A 1237 -23.41 -64.08 51.27
C HIS A 1237 -22.17 -64.30 50.41
N ASP A 1238 -21.14 -64.77 51.08
CA ASP A 1238 -19.82 -65.16 50.57
C ASP A 1238 -19.84 -66.57 49.90
N LYS A 1239 -18.87 -66.80 48.98
CA LYS A 1239 -18.33 -68.09 48.44
C LYS A 1239 -18.74 -68.64 47.05
N ILE A 1240 -17.87 -68.32 46.08
CA ILE A 1240 -16.95 -69.25 45.35
C ILE A 1240 -17.50 -70.57 44.78
N ASN A 1241 -17.49 -70.67 43.44
CA ASN A 1241 -16.90 -71.73 42.58
C ASN A 1241 -17.17 -71.29 41.10
N GLY A 1242 -16.30 -71.42 40.10
CA GLY A 1242 -14.99 -72.04 40.04
C GLY A 1242 -14.89 -73.05 38.87
N ASP A 1243 -14.61 -72.56 37.65
CA ASP A 1243 -13.88 -73.27 36.58
C ASP A 1243 -13.65 -72.33 35.35
N GLY A 1244 -12.47 -72.39 34.73
CA GLY A 1244 -12.03 -71.54 33.59
C GLY A 1244 -12.19 -72.22 32.22
N PRO A 1245 -11.36 -71.93 31.18
CA PRO A 1245 -10.08 -71.19 31.19
C PRO A 1245 -9.85 -70.13 30.08
N ASP A 1246 -8.69 -69.48 30.17
CA ASP A 1246 -7.89 -68.64 29.23
C ASP A 1246 -7.54 -69.31 27.86
N PRO A 1247 -6.80 -68.68 26.89
CA PRO A 1247 -6.31 -67.28 26.74
C PRO A 1247 -6.34 -66.69 25.28
N ASP A 1248 -5.72 -65.49 25.10
CA ASP A 1248 -5.07 -64.91 23.89
C ASP A 1248 -5.91 -64.53 22.63
N ALA A 1249 -5.52 -63.60 21.72
CA ALA A 1249 -4.70 -62.37 21.75
C ALA A 1249 -4.75 -61.64 20.36
N GLU A 1250 -4.32 -60.35 20.31
CA GLU A 1250 -3.86 -59.54 19.15
C GLU A 1250 -4.80 -59.03 18.00
N ALA A 1251 -4.80 -57.68 17.85
CA ALA A 1251 -4.79 -56.84 16.62
C ALA A 1251 -5.98 -56.92 15.60
N VAL A 1252 -6.32 -55.92 14.76
CA VAL A 1252 -5.55 -54.86 14.03
C VAL A 1252 -6.44 -53.61 13.75
N GLU A 1253 -5.80 -52.44 13.63
CA GLU A 1253 -6.09 -51.13 12.98
C GLU A 1253 -7.49 -50.60 12.52
N GLU A 1254 -7.54 -49.26 12.54
CA GLU A 1254 -8.20 -48.31 11.61
C GLU A 1254 -9.73 -48.13 11.51
N GLY A 1255 -10.14 -46.86 11.31
CA GLY A 1255 -11.29 -46.53 10.46
C GLY A 1255 -12.44 -45.73 11.09
N SER A 1256 -12.40 -44.42 10.88
CA SER A 1256 -13.49 -43.56 10.36
C SER A 1256 -14.78 -44.24 9.83
N LEU A 1257 -15.97 -43.64 9.85
CA LEU A 1257 -16.45 -42.31 10.29
C LEU A 1257 -18.00 -42.35 10.40
N GLU A 1258 -18.58 -41.26 10.92
CA GLU A 1258 -19.88 -40.67 10.50
C GLU A 1258 -21.24 -41.35 10.74
N THR A 1259 -21.93 -40.75 11.73
CA THR A 1259 -23.24 -40.07 11.60
C THR A 1259 -24.44 -40.78 10.96
N LYS A 1260 -25.48 -40.86 11.81
CA LYS A 1260 -26.81 -40.36 11.45
C LYS A 1260 -27.31 -39.39 12.51
N ASP A 1261 -27.69 -38.18 12.10
CA ASP A 1261 -29.10 -37.84 11.75
C ASP A 1261 -30.13 -38.49 12.71
N GLU A 1262 -31.01 -37.78 13.43
CA GLU A 1262 -32.02 -36.83 12.94
C GLU A 1262 -32.70 -36.10 14.14
N ASP A 1263 -33.14 -34.86 13.88
CA ASP A 1263 -34.42 -34.21 14.23
C ASP A 1263 -34.96 -34.16 15.70
N GLU A 1264 -35.38 -32.98 16.17
CA GLU A 1264 -36.75 -32.44 15.98
C GLU A 1264 -36.90 -31.03 16.60
N ASP A 1265 -37.23 -30.05 15.75
CA ASP A 1265 -38.34 -29.09 15.82
C ASP A 1265 -38.68 -28.16 17.03
N ASP A 1266 -39.14 -26.98 16.61
CA ASP A 1266 -40.28 -26.16 17.10
C ASP A 1266 -40.17 -24.97 18.09
N GLU A 1267 -40.65 -23.83 17.54
CA GLU A 1267 -41.64 -22.87 18.07
C GLU A 1267 -41.29 -21.49 18.72
N GLU A 1268 -42.00 -20.48 18.16
CA GLU A 1268 -42.56 -19.23 18.70
C GLU A 1268 -41.75 -17.92 18.94
N GLU A 1269 -41.89 -17.02 17.95
CA GLU A 1269 -42.48 -15.64 17.99
C GLU A 1269 -41.93 -14.47 18.86
N SER A 1270 -41.88 -13.29 18.18
CA SER A 1270 -42.07 -11.91 18.69
C SER A 1270 -40.96 -11.27 19.55
N GLU A 1271 -40.69 -9.96 19.56
CA GLU A 1271 -41.26 -8.79 18.85
C GLU A 1271 -40.25 -7.60 18.91
N GLU A 1272 -39.87 -6.99 17.78
CA GLU A 1272 -39.72 -5.52 17.53
C GLU A 1272 -39.30 -5.21 16.07
#